data_AF-A0AAD8HMV3-F1
#
_entry.id   AF-A0AAD8HMV3-F1
#
_cell.length_a   1.000
_cell.length_b   1.000
_cell.length_c   1.000
_cell.angle_alpha   90.00
_cell.angle_beta   90.00
_cell.angle_gamma   90.00
#
_symmetry.space_group_name_H-M   'P 1'
#
loop_
_entity.id
_entity.type
_entity.pdbx_description
1 polymer ?
#
loop_
_entity_poly.entity_id
_entity_poly.type
_entity_poly.pdbx_seq_one_letter_code
_entity_poly.pdbx_strand_id
1 'polypeptide(L)'
;MSLFHQDYSPPSPPPPPPHPPSVTCEDDLGGVGSLDTTCKIVSSVNISKNVYIAGKGNFYILSNVSVTCLALGCQVSINVTGNFSLGEEAKVIVGSFDLEADNATFGNGSVVNTTALAGSPPAQTSGTPQGIDGAGGGHGGRGACCLIDKEKLPEDVWGGDAYSWNSLRTPDSFGSKGGTTSKEEDYGGGGGGIIKLIVHNYLEVNGSLVADGGNGSPRGGGGSGGSIYIKAHRMIGTGIITACGGDGFGGGGGGRVSVDVFSRHEDPKIKAHGGSSLGCPENAGAAGTFYDTVPRSLFVNNHNKSTDTDTLLLEFPYQPLMTNVYIENQAKAAVPLLWSRVQVQGQIKLVTGGVLSFGLAHYSLSEFELLAEELLMSDSVIKVYGALRMSVKIFLMWNSELLIDGGGDANVETSSLDSSNLIVLKESSLIHSNANLGVHGQGLLNLSGPGDTIEAQHLVLSLFYNINVGPGSILRGPLVNATSDAVVPKLNCESQECPVELLHPPEDCNVNSSLSFTLQICRVEDILVEGLVEGSVVHFHRARTIDIQPSGIITTSGMGCIGGVGRGKIVSGVGSGAGHGGRGGISCYNDSCIEGGFAYGKADLPCELGSGSGNDSAIGYTAGGGILVIGSWEQPLTSLSIKGSLKADGGSFVEKSRMKNYFRSDNVNGGIGGASGGTILLFLRALALGDVGTLSSVGGHGSPDGSGGGGGGRIHFHWSDIPTGDVYQPVASVEGSIHASGGLGGKQGGAGDNGTITGRACPKGLYGTFCTECPAGTYKNVTGSEMSLCYECPSSDLPRRAFYIAVRGGIAELPCPYKCVSDRYHMPNCYTALEELIYTFGGPWLFCLILLGLLVLLALVLSVARMKFVGTDELPGPAPTHQGSQIDHSFPFLESLNEVLETNRVEESQGHVHRMYFMGSNTFSEPWYLPHTPPEQIKEIVYEDAFNRFVDEINAISTYPWWEGSVYSIVRILAYPLAWSWLQWRRRIKLQRLREFVRSEYDHACLRSCRSRALYEGLKVAATPDLMLGDNIITSLMSQSIPPTTWYRFVAGLNAQLRLVRRGRLKTMFQSPTGGGYCQYGLLVYAADDANHASFGGVDHAKPSQEHSRVDDIIHRENYYGHLKEETTLIQPPKSMKDLVGFVYLPLGIILPFPAGINALFSHGPRRSAGLARVYALWNITSLVNVAVAFICGYYHYSTQSSKKVPYIQPWNMDESEWWVFPVALVVCKCIQSWLINWHVANLEIQDRSLYSTDFEVFWQS
;
A
#
# COMPACT_ATOMS: atom_id res chain seq x y z
N MET A 1 25.93 -17.90 39.08
CA MET A 1 27.28 -18.38 38.71
C MET A 1 28.11 -17.12 38.45
N SER A 2 28.80 -16.62 39.49
CA SER A 2 29.32 -15.24 39.59
C SER A 2 30.84 -15.22 39.80
N LEU A 3 31.59 -15.72 38.82
CA LEU A 3 33.05 -15.68 38.78
C LEU A 3 33.41 -15.53 37.31
N PHE A 4 33.69 -14.30 36.85
CA PHE A 4 34.56 -13.91 35.71
C PHE A 4 34.33 -12.42 35.37
N HIS A 5 34.61 -11.55 36.34
CA HIS A 5 35.00 -10.17 36.08
C HIS A 5 36.45 -10.04 36.55
N GLN A 6 37.37 -10.40 35.68
CA GLN A 6 38.73 -9.88 35.72
C GLN A 6 38.82 -8.91 34.55
N ASP A 7 38.99 -7.63 34.87
CA ASP A 7 39.31 -6.56 33.94
C ASP A 7 40.63 -6.90 33.23
N TYR A 8 40.52 -7.52 32.06
CA TYR A 8 41.65 -7.71 31.16
C TYR A 8 41.81 -6.40 30.37
N SER A 9 42.52 -5.44 30.96
CA SER A 9 43.07 -4.32 30.19
C SER A 9 44.22 -4.89 29.35
N PRO A 10 44.15 -4.89 28.00
CA PRO A 10 45.27 -5.35 27.20
C PRO A 10 46.50 -4.47 27.53
N PRO A 11 47.71 -5.05 27.61
CA PRO A 11 48.92 -4.27 27.85
C PRO A 11 49.03 -3.19 26.78
N SER A 12 49.37 -1.97 27.20
CA SER A 12 49.65 -0.87 26.29
C SER A 12 50.69 -1.32 25.26
N PRO A 13 50.43 -1.14 23.95
CA PRO A 13 51.32 -1.62 22.90
C PRO A 13 52.73 -1.04 23.11
N PRO A 14 53.78 -1.83 22.82
CA PRO A 14 55.14 -1.33 22.94
C PRO A 14 55.33 -0.07 22.08
N PRO A 15 56.07 0.94 22.56
CA PRO A 15 56.35 2.13 21.77
C PRO A 15 57.06 1.73 20.47
N PRO A 16 56.74 2.38 19.33
CA PRO A 16 57.37 2.06 18.05
C PRO A 16 58.89 2.24 18.14
N PRO A 17 59.68 1.41 17.42
CA PRO A 17 61.13 1.53 17.42
C PRO A 17 61.55 2.94 16.96
N PRO A 18 62.59 3.54 17.58
CA PRO A 18 63.07 4.87 17.19
C PRO A 18 63.57 4.88 15.74
N HIS A 19 63.20 5.90 14.98
CA HIS A 19 63.66 6.09 13.60
C HIS A 19 65.20 6.14 13.53
N PRO A 20 65.81 5.64 12.43
CA PRO A 20 67.25 5.81 12.21
C PRO A 20 67.60 7.30 12.07
N PRO A 21 68.86 7.69 12.36
CA PRO A 21 69.29 9.08 12.23
C PRO A 21 69.06 9.60 10.81
N SER A 22 68.60 10.85 10.70
CA SER A 22 68.29 11.46 9.41
C SER A 22 69.55 11.67 8.56
N VAL A 23 69.46 11.37 7.27
CA VAL A 23 70.55 11.63 6.31
C VAL A 23 70.69 13.13 6.00
N THR A 24 71.83 13.53 5.47
CA THR A 24 72.14 14.91 5.03
C THR A 24 71.89 15.10 3.53
N CYS A 25 71.58 16.34 3.11
CA CYS A 25 71.30 16.63 1.69
C CYS A 25 72.56 16.50 0.81
N GLU A 26 73.69 17.06 1.24
CA GLU A 26 74.91 17.15 0.42
C GLU A 26 75.75 15.87 0.49
N ASP A 27 76.07 15.40 1.70
CA ASP A 27 77.02 14.27 1.87
C ASP A 27 76.37 12.91 1.56
N ASP A 28 75.15 12.68 2.03
CA ASP A 28 74.50 11.37 1.91
C ASP A 28 73.66 11.22 0.64
N LEU A 29 73.00 12.30 0.19
CA LEU A 29 72.10 12.29 -0.97
C LEU A 29 72.70 12.94 -2.23
N GLY A 30 73.89 13.54 -2.16
CA GLY A 30 74.53 14.21 -3.31
C GLY A 30 73.71 15.37 -3.90
N GLY A 31 72.85 15.98 -3.08
CA GLY A 31 72.00 17.10 -3.46
C GLY A 31 72.68 18.46 -3.25
N VAL A 32 71.94 19.53 -3.56
CA VAL A 32 72.37 20.92 -3.34
C VAL A 32 71.47 21.57 -2.29
N GLY A 33 72.07 22.16 -1.25
CA GLY A 33 71.37 22.88 -0.19
C GLY A 33 71.23 22.10 1.11
N SER A 34 70.23 22.43 1.92
CA SER A 34 70.01 21.81 3.24
C SER A 34 68.55 21.41 3.43
N LEU A 35 68.31 20.31 4.14
CA LEU A 35 66.98 19.79 4.47
C LEU A 35 66.15 20.77 5.32
N ASP A 36 66.79 21.68 6.06
CA ASP A 36 66.09 22.72 6.82
C ASP A 36 65.66 23.94 5.99
N THR A 37 66.15 24.07 4.75
CA THR A 37 65.82 25.19 3.85
C THR A 37 65.21 24.69 2.54
N THR A 38 66.04 24.22 1.61
CA THR A 38 65.62 23.57 0.38
C THR A 38 66.73 22.63 -0.06
N CYS A 39 66.43 21.35 -0.15
CA CYS A 39 67.31 20.32 -0.67
C CYS A 39 66.85 19.94 -2.09
N LYS A 40 67.77 20.04 -3.07
CA LYS A 40 67.50 19.68 -4.47
C LYS A 40 68.38 18.50 -4.88
N ILE A 41 67.77 17.39 -5.27
CA ILE A 41 68.50 16.26 -5.85
C ILE A 41 68.66 16.53 -7.35
N VAL A 42 69.91 16.77 -7.76
CA VAL A 42 70.29 17.17 -9.12
C VAL A 42 70.83 16.00 -9.96
N SER A 43 71.21 14.91 -9.32
CA SER A 43 71.76 13.70 -9.97
C SER A 43 71.15 12.45 -9.36
N SER A 44 71.05 11.37 -10.16
CA SER A 44 70.50 10.10 -9.69
C SER A 44 71.30 9.51 -8.52
N VAL A 45 70.58 8.98 -7.53
CA VAL A 45 71.13 8.45 -6.27
C VAL A 45 70.76 6.98 -6.14
N ASN A 46 71.76 6.14 -5.83
CA ASN A 46 71.53 4.73 -5.53
C ASN A 46 71.77 4.47 -4.04
N ILE A 47 70.69 4.12 -3.35
CA ILE A 47 70.65 3.92 -1.91
C ILE A 47 70.83 2.42 -1.61
N SER A 48 71.65 2.07 -0.62
CA SER A 48 71.97 0.67 -0.27
C SER A 48 71.29 0.15 1.01
N LYS A 49 70.72 1.04 1.83
CA LYS A 49 70.08 0.74 3.13
C LYS A 49 68.85 1.62 3.31
N ASN A 50 68.01 1.31 4.29
CA ASN A 50 66.87 2.16 4.63
C ASN A 50 67.33 3.58 4.96
N VAL A 51 66.64 4.58 4.41
CA VAL A 51 66.99 5.99 4.55
C VAL A 51 65.81 6.74 5.15
N TYR A 52 66.10 7.52 6.19
CA TYR A 52 65.16 8.46 6.80
C TYR A 52 65.64 9.89 6.52
N ILE A 53 64.80 10.69 5.87
CA ILE A 53 65.08 12.08 5.48
C ILE A 53 64.14 12.95 6.31
N ALA A 54 64.69 13.79 7.19
CA ALA A 54 63.90 14.69 8.01
C ALA A 54 64.42 16.13 7.90
N GLY A 55 63.52 17.10 7.76
CA GLY A 55 63.92 18.51 7.66
C GLY A 55 62.76 19.50 7.76
N LYS A 56 63.07 20.76 8.10
CA LYS A 56 62.06 21.83 8.18
C LYS A 56 61.75 22.51 6.83
N GLY A 57 62.56 22.24 5.81
CA GLY A 57 62.52 22.91 4.52
C GLY A 57 61.76 22.14 3.43
N ASN A 58 62.10 22.43 2.18
CA ASN A 58 61.54 21.77 0.99
C ASN A 58 62.47 20.66 0.47
N PHE A 59 61.90 19.61 -0.14
CA PHE A 59 62.66 18.52 -0.75
C PHE A 59 62.21 18.28 -2.20
N TYR A 60 63.10 18.55 -3.15
CA TYR A 60 62.80 18.52 -4.57
C TYR A 60 63.71 17.54 -5.32
N ILE A 61 63.11 16.58 -6.00
CA ILE A 61 63.79 15.73 -6.98
C ILE A 61 63.54 16.36 -8.34
N LEU A 62 64.61 16.82 -9.00
CA LEU A 62 64.48 17.50 -10.29
C LEU A 62 64.06 16.53 -11.42
N SER A 63 63.62 17.08 -12.54
CA SER A 63 63.21 16.31 -13.71
C SER A 63 64.33 15.38 -14.20
N ASN A 64 63.96 14.19 -14.71
CA ASN A 64 64.90 13.16 -15.19
C ASN A 64 65.87 12.57 -14.14
N VAL A 65 65.64 12.81 -12.85
CA VAL A 65 66.47 12.25 -11.76
C VAL A 65 65.83 10.97 -11.21
N SER A 66 66.65 9.98 -10.88
CA SER A 66 66.20 8.71 -10.29
C SER A 66 66.79 8.46 -8.90
N VAL A 67 65.94 8.19 -7.91
CA VAL A 67 66.34 7.68 -6.59
C VAL A 67 65.99 6.20 -6.52
N THR A 68 66.99 5.32 -6.38
CA THR A 68 66.78 3.87 -6.46
C THR A 68 67.32 3.16 -5.23
N CYS A 69 66.54 2.21 -4.69
CA CYS A 69 66.98 1.21 -3.74
C CYS A 69 66.43 -0.15 -4.16
N LEU A 70 67.28 -1.02 -4.70
CA LEU A 70 66.87 -2.32 -5.27
C LEU A 70 66.84 -3.46 -4.23
N ALA A 71 67.22 -3.19 -2.98
CA ALA A 71 67.09 -4.18 -1.92
C ALA A 71 65.61 -4.43 -1.59
N LEU A 72 65.21 -5.69 -1.48
CA LEU A 72 63.83 -6.08 -1.15
C LEU A 72 63.41 -5.48 0.20
N GLY A 73 62.26 -4.80 0.23
CA GLY A 73 61.75 -4.12 1.42
C GLY A 73 62.52 -2.84 1.81
N CYS A 74 63.42 -2.33 0.96
CA CYS A 74 64.16 -1.11 1.26
C CYS A 74 63.24 0.10 1.42
N GLN A 75 63.34 0.78 2.56
CA GLN A 75 62.47 1.87 2.94
C GLN A 75 63.14 3.23 2.72
N VAL A 76 62.44 4.14 2.04
CA VAL A 76 62.78 5.56 1.95
C VAL A 76 61.62 6.34 2.57
N SER A 77 61.88 6.95 3.72
CA SER A 77 60.91 7.74 4.47
C SER A 77 61.33 9.20 4.48
N ILE A 78 60.47 10.09 3.99
CA ILE A 78 60.69 11.52 3.87
C ILE A 78 59.69 12.21 4.79
N ASN A 79 60.19 12.99 5.74
CA ASN A 79 59.39 13.81 6.65
C ASN A 79 59.86 15.26 6.57
N VAL A 80 59.15 16.09 5.80
CA VAL A 80 59.48 17.50 5.61
C VAL A 80 58.30 18.39 5.99
N THR A 81 58.55 19.47 6.72
CA THR A 81 57.46 20.41 7.04
C THR A 81 57.10 21.35 5.89
N GLY A 82 57.94 21.42 4.84
CA GLY A 82 57.69 22.22 3.64
C GLY A 82 57.09 21.42 2.49
N ASN A 83 57.46 21.78 1.26
CA ASN A 83 56.93 21.19 0.03
C ASN A 83 57.82 20.06 -0.49
N PHE A 84 57.19 19.00 -0.97
CA PHE A 84 57.81 17.92 -1.74
C PHE A 84 57.48 18.05 -3.23
N SER A 85 58.46 17.86 -4.12
CA SER A 85 58.19 17.77 -5.56
C SER A 85 58.99 16.67 -6.22
N LEU A 86 58.31 15.81 -6.97
CA LEU A 86 58.91 14.90 -7.93
C LEU A 86 58.74 15.50 -9.34
N GLY A 87 59.85 15.96 -9.93
CA GLY A 87 59.86 16.63 -11.24
C GLY A 87 59.39 15.74 -12.40
N GLU A 88 59.23 16.32 -13.57
CA GLU A 88 58.80 15.60 -14.78
C GLU A 88 59.76 14.46 -15.13
N GLU A 89 59.21 13.29 -15.49
CA GLU A 89 59.96 12.07 -15.80
C GLU A 89 60.94 11.57 -14.69
N ALA A 90 60.87 12.15 -13.48
CA ALA A 90 61.67 11.70 -12.34
C ALA A 90 61.12 10.39 -11.74
N LYS A 91 62.03 9.59 -11.16
CA LYS A 91 61.71 8.22 -10.73
C LYS A 91 62.15 7.95 -9.29
N VAL A 92 61.29 7.34 -8.50
CA VAL A 92 61.63 6.77 -7.19
C VAL A 92 61.36 5.28 -7.25
N ILE A 93 62.39 4.44 -7.13
CA ILE A 93 62.28 2.98 -7.20
C ILE A 93 62.73 2.39 -5.87
N VAL A 94 61.81 1.95 -5.03
CA VAL A 94 62.09 1.51 -3.64
C VAL A 94 61.14 0.38 -3.21
N GLY A 95 61.41 -0.29 -2.10
CA GLY A 95 60.49 -1.29 -1.55
C GLY A 95 59.34 -0.66 -0.76
N SER A 96 59.64 0.37 0.03
CA SER A 96 58.66 1.17 0.77
C SER A 96 58.96 2.66 0.61
N PHE A 97 57.95 3.45 0.27
CA PHE A 97 58.02 4.90 0.13
C PHE A 97 57.05 5.56 1.10
N ASP A 98 57.57 6.22 2.14
CA ASP A 98 56.77 7.03 3.05
C ASP A 98 57.07 8.51 2.83
N LEU A 99 56.03 9.32 2.66
CA LEU A 99 56.12 10.77 2.51
C LEU A 99 55.19 11.46 3.51
N GLU A 100 55.75 12.35 4.32
CA GLU A 100 55.03 13.34 5.12
C GLU A 100 55.48 14.74 4.69
N ALA A 101 54.54 15.55 4.18
CA ALA A 101 54.82 16.89 3.64
C ALA A 101 53.62 17.85 3.83
N ASP A 102 53.86 19.17 3.76
CA ASP A 102 52.76 20.14 3.74
C ASP A 102 52.02 20.11 2.38
N ASN A 103 52.78 20.20 1.29
CA ASN A 103 52.28 20.05 -0.08
C ASN A 103 53.16 19.09 -0.89
N ALA A 104 52.57 18.30 -1.77
CA ALA A 104 53.29 17.34 -2.61
C ALA A 104 52.84 17.42 -4.06
N THR A 105 53.79 17.48 -4.99
CA THR A 105 53.52 17.49 -6.44
C THR A 105 54.28 16.38 -7.16
N PHE A 106 53.56 15.53 -7.89
CA PHE A 106 54.10 14.49 -8.77
C PHE A 106 53.89 14.93 -10.22
N GLY A 107 54.96 15.39 -10.87
CA GLY A 107 54.94 15.94 -12.22
C GLY A 107 54.55 14.92 -13.30
N ASN A 108 54.29 15.40 -14.50
CA ASN A 108 53.89 14.54 -15.62
C ASN A 108 55.00 13.52 -15.95
N GLY A 109 54.61 12.27 -16.19
CA GLY A 109 55.54 11.16 -16.43
C GLY A 109 56.42 10.75 -15.24
N SER A 110 56.27 11.39 -14.07
CA SER A 110 56.97 10.98 -12.86
C SER A 110 56.42 9.66 -12.32
N VAL A 111 57.28 8.85 -11.68
CA VAL A 111 56.88 7.52 -11.21
C VAL A 111 57.47 7.21 -9.84
N VAL A 112 56.61 6.84 -8.89
CA VAL A 112 57.01 6.09 -7.68
C VAL A 112 56.69 4.63 -7.93
N ASN A 113 57.72 3.80 -8.02
CA ASN A 113 57.62 2.40 -8.39
C ASN A 113 58.15 1.51 -7.26
N THR A 114 57.27 0.69 -6.70
CA THR A 114 57.59 -0.31 -5.71
C THR A 114 57.23 -1.73 -6.18
N THR A 115 57.17 -1.94 -7.49
CA THR A 115 56.79 -3.20 -8.12
C THR A 115 57.80 -4.30 -7.82
N ALA A 116 57.33 -5.46 -7.38
CA ALA A 116 58.16 -6.65 -7.08
C ALA A 116 59.26 -6.45 -6.01
N LEU A 117 59.26 -5.33 -5.28
CA LEU A 117 60.27 -4.96 -4.29
C LEU A 117 59.79 -5.15 -2.83
N ALA A 118 58.74 -5.95 -2.61
CA ALA A 118 58.23 -6.27 -1.28
C ALA A 118 59.31 -6.84 -0.34
N GLY A 119 59.21 -6.45 0.94
CA GLY A 119 59.88 -7.15 2.04
C GLY A 119 59.13 -8.42 2.43
N SER A 120 59.46 -8.98 3.61
CA SER A 120 58.72 -10.12 4.13
C SER A 120 57.29 -9.74 4.52
N PRO A 121 56.27 -10.53 4.16
CA PRO A 121 54.90 -10.30 4.61
C PRO A 121 54.76 -10.52 6.13
N PRO A 122 53.66 -10.06 6.77
CA PRO A 122 53.43 -10.24 8.20
C PRO A 122 53.54 -11.71 8.64
N ALA A 123 54.17 -11.97 9.79
CA ALA A 123 54.47 -13.33 10.25
C ALA A 123 53.23 -14.20 10.56
N GLN A 124 52.05 -13.60 10.74
CA GLN A 124 50.81 -14.30 11.11
C GLN A 124 50.19 -15.08 9.93
N THR A 125 50.37 -14.62 8.70
CA THR A 125 49.81 -15.22 7.48
C THR A 125 50.77 -14.93 6.32
N SER A 126 51.51 -15.93 5.84
CA SER A 126 52.23 -15.76 4.58
C SER A 126 51.24 -15.99 3.46
N GLY A 127 50.69 -14.93 2.86
CA GLY A 127 49.95 -15.04 1.59
C GLY A 127 50.84 -15.50 0.42
N THR A 128 51.98 -16.14 0.70
CA THR A 128 52.81 -16.88 -0.23
C THR A 128 52.34 -18.34 -0.19
N PRO A 129 51.94 -18.91 -1.33
CA PRO A 129 51.44 -20.28 -1.38
C PRO A 129 52.53 -21.29 -1.00
N GLN A 130 52.13 -22.35 -0.29
CA GLN A 130 53.00 -23.46 0.06
C GLN A 130 52.86 -24.57 -0.99
N GLY A 131 53.96 -25.11 -1.50
CA GLY A 131 53.95 -26.19 -2.48
C GLY A 131 54.72 -25.88 -3.76
N ILE A 132 54.51 -26.72 -4.78
CA ILE A 132 55.16 -26.60 -6.10
C ILE A 132 54.15 -26.47 -7.24
N ASP A 133 52.99 -25.89 -6.96
CA ASP A 133 51.89 -25.79 -7.92
C ASP A 133 51.97 -24.51 -8.77
N GLY A 134 52.97 -23.65 -8.54
CA GLY A 134 53.12 -22.39 -9.26
C GLY A 134 51.98 -21.40 -8.99
N ALA A 135 51.32 -21.50 -7.84
CA ALA A 135 50.19 -20.65 -7.48
C ALA A 135 50.60 -19.18 -7.25
N GLY A 136 49.68 -18.24 -7.47
CA GLY A 136 49.91 -16.82 -7.26
C GLY A 136 49.95 -16.44 -5.77
N GLY A 137 50.65 -15.35 -5.44
CA GLY A 137 50.62 -14.76 -4.10
C GLY A 137 49.27 -14.08 -3.82
N GLY A 138 48.84 -14.02 -2.57
CA GLY A 138 47.65 -13.28 -2.11
C GLY A 138 48.02 -12.13 -1.18
N HIS A 139 47.34 -10.99 -1.32
CA HIS A 139 47.35 -9.82 -0.45
C HIS A 139 46.19 -8.94 -0.91
N GLY A 140 45.27 -8.51 -0.04
CA GLY A 140 44.02 -7.87 -0.48
C GLY A 140 43.02 -8.88 -1.04
N GLY A 141 43.32 -9.43 -2.22
CA GLY A 141 42.67 -10.60 -2.82
C GLY A 141 43.51 -11.87 -2.71
N ARG A 142 42.87 -13.04 -2.83
CA ARG A 142 43.57 -14.33 -2.94
C ARG A 142 44.29 -14.47 -4.29
N GLY A 143 45.43 -15.16 -4.29
CA GLY A 143 46.12 -15.54 -5.52
C GLY A 143 45.42 -16.73 -6.20
N ALA A 144 45.55 -16.83 -7.52
CA ALA A 144 44.99 -17.96 -8.26
C ALA A 144 45.85 -19.22 -8.14
N CYS A 145 45.20 -20.38 -8.18
CA CYS A 145 45.85 -21.67 -8.31
C CYS A 145 45.11 -22.48 -9.38
N CYS A 146 45.84 -23.20 -10.22
CA CYS A 146 45.22 -24.00 -11.26
C CYS A 146 44.80 -25.36 -10.68
N LEU A 147 43.57 -25.77 -10.96
CA LEU A 147 43.00 -27.03 -10.47
C LEU A 147 43.75 -28.22 -11.09
N ILE A 148 44.52 -28.96 -10.28
CA ILE A 148 45.21 -30.19 -10.71
C ILE A 148 44.33 -31.43 -10.43
N ASP A 149 43.55 -31.37 -9.35
CA ASP A 149 42.71 -32.46 -8.85
C ASP A 149 41.25 -32.25 -9.28
N LYS A 150 40.72 -33.19 -10.07
CA LYS A 150 39.34 -33.12 -10.59
C LYS A 150 38.27 -33.46 -9.55
N GLU A 151 38.66 -33.96 -8.38
CA GLU A 151 37.73 -34.26 -7.28
C GLU A 151 37.34 -33.01 -6.48
N LYS A 152 38.12 -31.92 -6.58
CA LYS A 152 37.86 -30.65 -5.86
C LYS A 152 37.12 -29.64 -6.73
N LEU A 153 36.28 -28.81 -6.11
CA LEU A 153 35.65 -27.69 -6.79
C LEU A 153 36.66 -26.55 -7.02
N PRO A 154 36.53 -25.77 -8.11
CA PRO A 154 37.39 -24.60 -8.37
C PRO A 154 37.43 -23.58 -7.22
N GLU A 155 36.31 -23.40 -6.52
CA GLU A 155 36.16 -22.48 -5.39
C GLU A 155 36.95 -22.92 -4.13
N ASP A 156 37.32 -24.20 -4.02
CA ASP A 156 38.11 -24.73 -2.90
C ASP A 156 39.62 -24.62 -3.12
N VAL A 157 40.06 -24.16 -4.30
CA VAL A 157 41.47 -24.16 -4.70
C VAL A 157 41.93 -22.74 -5.00
N TRP A 158 42.67 -22.17 -4.05
CA TRP A 158 43.32 -20.87 -4.20
C TRP A 158 44.84 -20.97 -3.96
N GLY A 159 45.56 -19.94 -4.36
CA GLY A 159 46.99 -19.78 -4.12
C GLY A 159 47.26 -19.20 -2.74
N GLY A 160 47.95 -18.06 -2.70
CA GLY A 160 48.18 -17.33 -1.47
C GLY A 160 46.90 -16.74 -0.89
N ASP A 161 46.74 -16.79 0.43
CA ASP A 161 45.56 -16.22 1.12
C ASP A 161 45.66 -14.69 1.26
N ALA A 162 44.50 -14.04 1.41
CA ALA A 162 44.41 -12.60 1.66
C ALA A 162 44.67 -12.28 3.14
N TYR A 163 45.34 -11.16 3.41
CA TYR A 163 45.62 -10.70 4.78
C TYR A 163 45.52 -9.18 4.91
N SER A 164 45.78 -8.69 6.11
CA SER A 164 45.74 -7.26 6.48
C SER A 164 44.37 -6.60 6.32
N TRP A 165 43.27 -7.34 6.57
CA TRP A 165 41.92 -6.76 6.56
C TRP A 165 41.73 -5.67 7.62
N ASN A 166 42.30 -5.86 8.81
CA ASN A 166 42.20 -4.90 9.92
C ASN A 166 42.84 -3.54 9.60
N SER A 167 43.72 -3.47 8.59
CA SER A 167 44.35 -2.25 8.13
C SER A 167 43.69 -1.66 6.87
N LEU A 168 42.49 -2.10 6.47
CA LEU A 168 41.79 -1.64 5.25
C LEU A 168 41.76 -0.10 5.11
N ARG A 169 41.56 0.63 6.22
CA ARG A 169 41.53 2.10 6.22
C ARG A 169 42.92 2.73 6.05
N THR A 170 43.96 2.09 6.54
CA THR A 170 45.35 2.57 6.54
C THR A 170 46.29 1.42 6.18
N PRO A 171 46.25 0.93 4.92
CA PRO A 171 46.97 -0.27 4.51
C PRO A 171 48.48 -0.03 4.59
N ASP A 172 49.18 -0.91 5.29
CA ASP A 172 50.61 -0.79 5.60
C ASP A 172 51.25 -2.18 5.63
N SER A 173 51.14 -2.90 4.51
CA SER A 173 51.64 -4.27 4.39
C SER A 173 52.22 -4.51 3.01
N PHE A 174 53.37 -5.17 2.97
CA PHE A 174 53.96 -5.65 1.73
C PHE A 174 53.05 -6.71 1.09
N GLY A 175 53.05 -6.78 -0.24
CA GLY A 175 52.53 -7.91 -0.98
C GLY A 175 53.40 -9.15 -0.79
N SER A 176 52.82 -10.31 -1.03
CA SER A 176 53.47 -11.60 -0.95
C SER A 176 54.06 -12.06 -2.28
N LYS A 177 55.08 -12.91 -2.20
CA LYS A 177 55.66 -13.60 -3.36
C LYS A 177 54.73 -14.70 -3.89
N GLY A 178 54.71 -14.91 -5.20
CA GLY A 178 54.10 -16.09 -5.84
C GLY A 178 54.91 -17.38 -5.61
N GLY A 179 54.26 -18.53 -5.79
CA GLY A 179 54.87 -19.85 -5.67
C GLY A 179 55.71 -20.24 -6.89
N THR A 180 56.51 -21.29 -6.76
CA THR A 180 57.32 -21.87 -7.85
C THR A 180 56.78 -23.26 -8.21
N THR A 181 57.10 -23.79 -9.39
CA THR A 181 56.84 -25.20 -9.73
C THR A 181 58.05 -26.12 -9.52
N SER A 182 59.16 -25.60 -9.00
CA SER A 182 60.41 -26.35 -8.76
C SER A 182 60.89 -26.20 -7.33
N LYS A 183 61.52 -27.23 -6.77
CA LYS A 183 62.18 -27.16 -5.45
C LYS A 183 63.59 -26.58 -5.51
N GLU A 184 64.19 -26.54 -6.70
CA GLU A 184 65.59 -26.18 -6.91
C GLU A 184 65.77 -24.70 -7.28
N GLU A 185 64.80 -24.16 -8.03
CA GLU A 185 64.80 -22.76 -8.48
C GLU A 185 63.46 -22.10 -8.15
N ASP A 186 63.53 -20.83 -7.75
CA ASP A 186 62.37 -20.03 -7.41
C ASP A 186 61.98 -19.14 -8.59
N TYR A 187 60.88 -19.53 -9.25
CA TYR A 187 60.33 -18.84 -10.40
C TYR A 187 59.21 -17.85 -10.05
N GLY A 188 58.86 -17.70 -8.77
CA GLY A 188 57.75 -16.87 -8.32
C GLY A 188 58.04 -15.38 -8.47
N GLY A 189 57.02 -14.63 -8.90
CA GLY A 189 57.08 -13.17 -8.96
C GLY A 189 57.13 -12.54 -7.55
N GLY A 190 57.95 -11.50 -7.36
CA GLY A 190 58.04 -10.75 -6.10
C GLY A 190 56.74 -10.00 -5.76
N GLY A 191 56.44 -9.81 -4.48
CA GLY A 191 55.26 -9.03 -4.06
C GLY A 191 55.43 -7.51 -4.29
N GLY A 192 54.31 -6.78 -4.30
CA GLY A 192 54.31 -5.31 -4.39
C GLY A 192 54.71 -4.62 -3.09
N GLY A 193 55.35 -3.47 -3.21
CA GLY A 193 55.83 -2.65 -2.07
C GLY A 193 54.76 -1.85 -1.33
N ILE A 194 55.19 -0.85 -0.56
CA ILE A 194 54.31 0.05 0.21
C ILE A 194 54.51 1.49 -0.27
N ILE A 195 53.41 2.22 -0.50
CA ILE A 195 53.42 3.66 -0.78
C ILE A 195 52.50 4.35 0.23
N LYS A 196 53.06 5.22 1.07
CA LYS A 196 52.33 5.96 2.10
C LYS A 196 52.55 7.45 1.92
N LEU A 197 51.49 8.18 1.60
CA LEU A 197 51.53 9.63 1.41
C LEU A 197 50.66 10.30 2.47
N ILE A 198 51.25 11.15 3.30
CA ILE A 198 50.56 12.00 4.26
C ILE A 198 50.89 13.44 3.88
N VAL A 199 49.93 14.10 3.25
CA VAL A 199 50.08 15.48 2.77
C VAL A 199 49.09 16.35 3.51
N HIS A 200 49.53 17.38 4.22
CA HIS A 200 48.63 18.12 5.11
C HIS A 200 47.62 18.99 4.34
N ASN A 201 48.04 19.61 3.23
CA ASN A 201 47.23 20.56 2.48
C ASN A 201 46.90 20.06 1.07
N TYR A 202 47.86 20.15 0.13
CA TYR A 202 47.59 19.97 -1.29
C TYR A 202 48.46 18.89 -1.94
N LEU A 203 47.82 17.90 -2.58
CA LEU A 203 48.46 16.81 -3.31
C LEU A 203 48.09 16.88 -4.80
N GLU A 204 49.09 16.96 -5.68
CA GLU A 204 48.93 16.89 -7.13
C GLU A 204 49.56 15.61 -7.68
N VAL A 205 48.75 14.74 -8.30
CA VAL A 205 49.17 13.45 -8.84
C VAL A 205 48.96 13.42 -10.35
N ASN A 206 49.93 13.94 -11.11
CA ASN A 206 49.96 13.82 -12.58
C ASN A 206 50.78 12.61 -13.05
N GLY A 207 51.68 12.10 -12.20
CA GLY A 207 52.48 10.91 -12.43
C GLY A 207 51.79 9.59 -12.05
N SER A 208 52.60 8.55 -11.86
CA SER A 208 52.14 7.20 -11.50
C SER A 208 52.67 6.75 -10.14
N LEU A 209 51.78 6.23 -9.29
CA LEU A 209 52.10 5.58 -8.02
C LEU A 209 51.81 4.08 -8.15
N VAL A 210 52.86 3.26 -8.19
CA VAL A 210 52.78 1.86 -8.62
C VAL A 210 53.34 0.94 -7.53
N ALA A 211 52.47 0.13 -6.94
CA ALA A 211 52.79 -0.90 -5.95
C ALA A 211 52.37 -2.30 -6.44
N ASP A 212 52.56 -2.57 -7.74
CA ASP A 212 52.11 -3.82 -8.36
C ASP A 212 52.96 -5.04 -7.96
N GLY A 213 52.38 -6.24 -8.05
CA GLY A 213 53.10 -7.50 -7.95
C GLY A 213 53.99 -7.74 -9.18
N GLY A 214 55.11 -8.42 -8.98
CA GLY A 214 55.99 -8.86 -10.05
C GLY A 214 55.42 -10.05 -10.81
N ASN A 215 55.64 -10.10 -12.12
CA ASN A 215 55.25 -11.24 -12.93
C ASN A 215 56.14 -12.45 -12.63
N GLY A 216 55.52 -13.62 -12.50
CA GLY A 216 56.20 -14.91 -12.42
C GLY A 216 56.65 -15.40 -13.78
N SER A 217 57.56 -16.38 -13.81
CA SER A 217 57.88 -17.08 -15.06
C SER A 217 56.71 -17.98 -15.48
N PRO A 218 56.70 -18.58 -16.69
CA PRO A 218 55.71 -19.60 -17.04
C PRO A 218 55.67 -20.82 -16.09
N ARG A 219 56.67 -20.97 -15.22
CA ARG A 219 56.82 -21.99 -14.18
C ARG A 219 56.73 -21.44 -12.75
N GLY A 220 56.20 -20.24 -12.57
CA GLY A 220 56.01 -19.62 -11.27
C GLY A 220 54.79 -18.71 -11.23
N GLY A 221 54.16 -18.59 -10.07
CA GLY A 221 53.02 -17.72 -9.87
C GLY A 221 53.41 -16.25 -9.81
N GLY A 222 52.45 -15.38 -10.13
CA GLY A 222 52.61 -13.94 -10.00
C GLY A 222 52.62 -13.51 -8.53
N GLY A 223 53.37 -12.46 -8.21
CA GLY A 223 53.35 -11.83 -6.90
C GLY A 223 52.05 -11.04 -6.69
N SER A 224 51.61 -10.90 -5.44
CA SER A 224 50.43 -10.07 -5.14
C SER A 224 50.77 -8.58 -5.12
N GLY A 225 49.75 -7.74 -5.34
CA GLY A 225 49.87 -6.28 -5.22
C GLY A 225 50.18 -5.84 -3.79
N GLY A 226 50.74 -4.64 -3.64
CA GLY A 226 51.17 -4.06 -2.37
C GLY A 226 50.10 -3.25 -1.64
N SER A 227 50.54 -2.30 -0.83
CA SER A 227 49.66 -1.36 -0.10
C SER A 227 49.91 0.09 -0.54
N ILE A 228 48.85 0.83 -0.79
CA ILE A 228 48.91 2.27 -1.04
C ILE A 228 47.96 2.99 -0.07
N TYR A 229 48.48 3.91 0.72
CA TYR A 229 47.70 4.79 1.60
C TYR A 229 47.99 6.25 1.27
N ILE A 230 46.93 7.01 0.97
CA ILE A 230 47.04 8.43 0.64
C ILE A 230 46.13 9.22 1.57
N LYS A 231 46.69 10.23 2.25
CA LYS A 231 45.94 11.19 3.07
C LYS A 231 46.25 12.61 2.61
N ALA A 232 45.23 13.38 2.25
CA ALA A 232 45.37 14.80 1.90
C ALA A 232 44.10 15.62 2.19
N HIS A 233 44.22 16.93 2.36
CA HIS A 233 43.01 17.76 2.41
C HIS A 233 42.39 17.92 1.01
N ARG A 234 43.23 18.19 -0.01
CA ARG A 234 42.81 18.29 -1.41
C ARG A 234 43.73 17.49 -2.33
N MET A 235 43.16 16.72 -3.25
CA MET A 235 43.88 15.99 -4.30
C MET A 235 43.38 16.42 -5.68
N ILE A 236 44.32 16.69 -6.59
CA ILE A 236 44.04 16.89 -8.01
C ILE A 236 44.99 16.09 -8.91
N GLY A 237 44.60 15.86 -10.16
CA GLY A 237 45.46 15.33 -11.21
C GLY A 237 44.93 14.04 -11.83
N THR A 238 45.34 13.80 -13.08
CA THR A 238 44.84 12.68 -13.90
C THR A 238 45.76 11.45 -13.87
N GLY A 239 46.61 11.35 -12.86
CA GLY A 239 47.60 10.29 -12.70
C GLY A 239 46.99 8.90 -12.49
N ILE A 240 47.87 7.91 -12.31
CA ILE A 240 47.50 6.50 -12.18
C ILE A 240 48.02 5.95 -10.86
N ILE A 241 47.16 5.27 -10.10
CA ILE A 241 47.49 4.65 -8.81
C ILE A 241 47.17 3.16 -8.92
N THR A 242 48.17 2.29 -8.80
CA THR A 242 47.99 0.84 -9.02
C THR A 242 48.62 -0.01 -7.94
N ALA A 243 47.87 -1.02 -7.48
CA ALA A 243 48.36 -2.08 -6.61
C ALA A 243 47.84 -3.43 -7.15
N CYS A 244 48.05 -3.69 -8.44
CA CYS A 244 47.56 -4.88 -9.11
C CYS A 244 48.45 -6.10 -8.86
N GLY A 245 47.88 -7.31 -8.94
CA GLY A 245 48.65 -8.55 -8.91
C GLY A 245 49.44 -8.79 -10.20
N GLY A 246 50.58 -9.46 -10.10
CA GLY A 246 51.41 -9.85 -11.24
C GLY A 246 50.87 -11.07 -11.97
N ASP A 247 51.18 -11.18 -13.27
CA ASP A 247 50.83 -12.32 -14.10
C ASP A 247 51.79 -13.50 -13.84
N GLY A 248 51.32 -14.74 -13.95
CA GLY A 248 52.16 -15.93 -13.75
C GLY A 248 51.45 -17.22 -14.08
N PHE A 249 52.01 -18.37 -13.71
CA PHE A 249 51.33 -19.67 -13.86
C PHE A 249 49.94 -19.65 -13.20
N GLY A 250 49.89 -19.31 -11.90
CA GLY A 250 48.73 -18.69 -11.26
C GLY A 250 48.95 -17.18 -11.08
N GLY A 251 47.96 -16.36 -11.42
CA GLY A 251 47.99 -14.91 -11.25
C GLY A 251 47.97 -14.49 -9.77
N GLY A 252 48.72 -13.44 -9.43
CA GLY A 252 48.73 -12.89 -8.08
C GLY A 252 47.44 -12.11 -7.74
N GLY A 253 47.05 -12.09 -6.48
CA GLY A 253 45.91 -11.28 -6.00
C GLY A 253 46.20 -9.78 -6.03
N GLY A 254 45.17 -8.97 -6.25
CA GLY A 254 45.28 -7.50 -6.20
C GLY A 254 45.40 -6.98 -4.77
N GLY A 255 46.21 -5.95 -4.55
CA GLY A 255 46.57 -5.39 -3.24
C GLY A 255 45.50 -4.49 -2.59
N ARG A 256 45.94 -3.60 -1.69
CA ARG A 256 45.04 -2.68 -0.97
C ARG A 256 45.38 -1.22 -1.26
N VAL A 257 44.37 -0.44 -1.63
CA VAL A 257 44.49 1.01 -1.81
C VAL A 257 43.48 1.69 -0.90
N SER A 258 43.92 2.68 -0.12
CA SER A 258 43.03 3.52 0.69
C SER A 258 43.34 4.98 0.47
N VAL A 259 42.29 5.78 0.31
CA VAL A 259 42.37 7.23 0.09
C VAL A 259 41.55 7.95 1.16
N ASP A 260 42.21 8.86 1.87
CA ASP A 260 41.67 9.79 2.87
C ASP A 260 41.86 11.22 2.37
N VAL A 261 41.01 11.58 1.40
CA VAL A 261 41.04 12.90 0.77
C VAL A 261 39.69 13.57 0.86
N PHE A 262 39.63 14.70 1.58
CA PHE A 262 38.39 15.45 1.79
C PHE A 262 37.82 16.05 0.49
N SER A 263 38.66 16.60 -0.37
CA SER A 263 38.26 17.20 -1.64
C SER A 263 39.06 16.64 -2.81
N ARG A 264 38.40 15.86 -3.68
CA ARG A 264 38.98 15.30 -4.90
C ARG A 264 38.42 16.04 -6.12
N HIS A 265 39.30 16.64 -6.93
CA HIS A 265 38.93 17.22 -8.23
C HIS A 265 39.77 16.55 -9.30
N GLU A 266 39.15 16.13 -10.42
CA GLU A 266 39.81 15.33 -11.46
C GLU A 266 40.29 13.99 -10.88
N ASP A 267 39.45 12.95 -10.96
CA ASP A 267 39.71 11.68 -10.29
C ASP A 267 40.84 10.87 -10.95
N PRO A 268 41.94 10.56 -10.23
CA PRO A 268 42.99 9.70 -10.76
C PRO A 268 42.47 8.28 -10.93
N LYS A 269 43.06 7.55 -11.90
CA LYS A 269 42.66 6.16 -12.19
C LYS A 269 43.28 5.22 -11.15
N ILE A 270 42.44 4.70 -10.25
CA ILE A 270 42.84 3.75 -9.20
C ILE A 270 42.54 2.32 -9.65
N LYS A 271 43.53 1.42 -9.54
CA LYS A 271 43.38 0.00 -9.90
C LYS A 271 43.99 -0.92 -8.84
N ALA A 272 43.27 -1.98 -8.51
CA ALA A 272 43.73 -3.04 -7.62
C ALA A 272 43.16 -4.39 -8.07
N HIS A 273 43.28 -4.76 -9.35
CA HIS A 273 42.76 -6.04 -9.85
C HIS A 273 43.82 -7.16 -9.71
N GLY A 274 43.40 -8.42 -9.86
CA GLY A 274 44.31 -9.55 -9.90
C GLY A 274 45.13 -9.66 -11.18
N GLY A 275 46.22 -10.43 -11.11
CA GLY A 275 47.04 -10.83 -12.24
C GLY A 275 46.40 -11.94 -13.05
N SER A 276 46.73 -12.04 -14.33
CA SER A 276 46.27 -13.10 -15.22
C SER A 276 47.04 -14.41 -14.98
N SER A 277 46.32 -15.52 -15.10
CA SER A 277 46.89 -16.86 -14.99
C SER A 277 47.21 -17.45 -16.36
N LEU A 278 48.43 -17.96 -16.53
CA LEU A 278 48.90 -18.63 -17.74
C LEU A 278 48.52 -20.11 -17.76
N GLY A 279 48.50 -20.77 -16.61
CA GLY A 279 48.17 -22.19 -16.49
C GLY A 279 46.66 -22.47 -16.59
N CYS A 280 45.84 -21.53 -16.15
CA CYS A 280 44.37 -21.62 -16.11
C CYS A 280 43.77 -20.25 -16.49
N PRO A 281 43.60 -19.96 -17.79
CA PRO A 281 43.20 -18.64 -18.28
C PRO A 281 41.89 -18.09 -17.71
N GLU A 282 40.97 -18.97 -17.30
CA GLU A 282 39.68 -18.59 -16.73
C GLU A 282 39.75 -18.21 -15.24
N ASN A 283 40.83 -18.57 -14.53
CA ASN A 283 41.01 -18.30 -13.12
C ASN A 283 42.17 -17.30 -12.88
N ALA A 284 41.94 -16.01 -13.13
CA ALA A 284 42.86 -14.96 -12.73
C ALA A 284 42.90 -14.80 -11.19
N GLY A 285 43.89 -14.08 -10.66
CA GLY A 285 43.90 -13.71 -9.24
C GLY A 285 42.67 -12.89 -8.85
N ALA A 286 42.27 -12.98 -7.59
CA ALA A 286 41.15 -12.19 -7.08
C ALA A 286 41.48 -10.70 -7.08
N ALA A 287 40.45 -9.87 -7.15
CA ALA A 287 40.60 -8.43 -7.01
C ALA A 287 41.08 -8.08 -5.60
N GLY A 288 41.82 -6.99 -5.52
CA GLY A 288 42.12 -6.30 -4.29
C GLY A 288 40.99 -5.40 -3.83
N THR A 289 41.31 -4.53 -2.89
CA THR A 289 40.34 -3.61 -2.29
C THR A 289 40.78 -2.18 -2.49
N PHE A 290 39.86 -1.33 -2.96
CA PHE A 290 40.01 0.12 -2.91
C PHE A 290 38.98 0.71 -1.93
N TYR A 291 39.46 1.40 -0.90
CA TYR A 291 38.62 2.02 0.13
C TYR A 291 38.75 3.54 0.09
N ASP A 292 37.63 4.23 -0.10
CA ASP A 292 37.56 5.68 0.04
C ASP A 292 36.98 6.03 1.41
N THR A 293 37.81 6.59 2.28
CA THR A 293 37.51 6.77 3.71
C THR A 293 36.49 7.87 3.98
N VAL A 294 36.41 8.91 3.13
CA VAL A 294 35.49 10.05 3.30
C VAL A 294 34.03 9.66 3.03
N PRO A 295 33.68 9.08 1.87
CA PRO A 295 32.35 8.53 1.64
C PRO A 295 32.14 7.20 2.36
N ARG A 296 33.21 6.56 2.88
CA ARG A 296 33.22 5.21 3.48
C ARG A 296 32.74 4.16 2.48
N SER A 297 33.28 4.19 1.26
CA SER A 297 32.90 3.31 0.15
C SER A 297 34.01 2.29 -0.14
N LEU A 298 33.64 1.02 -0.27
CA LEU A 298 34.54 -0.07 -0.67
C LEU A 298 34.28 -0.48 -2.12
N PHE A 299 35.33 -0.60 -2.91
CA PHE A 299 35.30 -1.06 -4.29
C PHE A 299 36.14 -2.33 -4.44
N VAL A 300 35.55 -3.35 -5.04
CA VAL A 300 36.19 -4.61 -5.45
C VAL A 300 35.94 -4.78 -6.94
N ASN A 301 36.97 -4.59 -7.75
CA ASN A 301 36.85 -4.54 -9.21
C ASN A 301 37.98 -5.30 -9.88
N ASN A 302 37.63 -6.38 -10.60
CA ASN A 302 38.61 -7.24 -11.26
C ASN A 302 38.87 -6.90 -12.73
N HIS A 303 38.34 -5.77 -13.22
CA HIS A 303 38.55 -5.28 -14.58
C HIS A 303 38.22 -6.32 -15.66
N ASN A 304 37.13 -7.06 -15.48
CA ASN A 304 36.62 -8.08 -16.39
C ASN A 304 37.57 -9.28 -16.57
N LYS A 305 38.48 -9.50 -15.60
CA LYS A 305 39.23 -10.75 -15.49
C LYS A 305 38.38 -11.75 -14.72
N SER A 306 38.03 -12.86 -15.38
CA SER A 306 37.34 -13.97 -14.71
C SER A 306 38.27 -14.56 -13.64
N THR A 307 37.69 -14.92 -12.51
CA THR A 307 38.41 -15.53 -11.39
C THR A 307 37.50 -16.54 -10.70
N ASP A 308 38.07 -17.60 -10.17
CA ASP A 308 37.41 -18.52 -9.23
C ASP A 308 37.84 -18.28 -7.80
N THR A 309 38.75 -17.33 -7.58
CA THR A 309 39.26 -16.97 -6.26
C THR A 309 38.60 -15.72 -5.71
N ASP A 310 38.35 -15.72 -4.41
CA ASP A 310 37.62 -14.64 -3.74
C ASP A 310 38.51 -13.55 -3.14
N THR A 311 37.97 -12.33 -3.14
CA THR A 311 38.37 -11.26 -2.22
C THR A 311 37.66 -11.47 -0.88
N LEU A 312 38.40 -11.69 0.20
CA LEU A 312 37.80 -11.95 1.51
C LEU A 312 37.34 -10.66 2.19
N LEU A 313 36.05 -10.61 2.55
CA LEU A 313 35.41 -9.57 3.36
C LEU A 313 35.17 -10.14 4.76
N LEU A 314 36.11 -9.88 5.68
CA LEU A 314 36.11 -10.53 7.01
C LEU A 314 35.21 -9.78 8.01
N GLU A 315 35.68 -8.66 8.55
CA GLU A 315 34.98 -7.93 9.61
C GLU A 315 34.43 -6.59 9.10
N PHE A 316 33.11 -6.41 9.16
CA PHE A 316 32.47 -5.12 8.87
C PHE A 316 32.49 -4.22 10.12
N PRO A 317 32.85 -2.93 10.00
CA PRO A 317 32.95 -2.04 11.14
C PRO A 317 31.57 -1.71 11.72
N TYR A 318 31.39 -1.90 13.02
CA TYR A 318 30.13 -1.55 13.70
C TYR A 318 29.89 -0.03 13.77
N GLN A 319 30.93 0.77 14.01
CA GLN A 319 30.85 2.24 14.00
C GLN A 319 32.20 2.88 13.60
N PRO A 320 32.22 3.89 12.70
CA PRO A 320 31.14 4.25 11.78
C PRO A 320 30.90 3.13 10.76
N LEU A 321 29.63 2.90 10.41
CA LEU A 321 29.23 1.93 9.38
C LEU A 321 29.82 2.30 8.02
N MET A 322 30.06 1.30 7.19
CA MET A 322 30.40 1.53 5.79
C MET A 322 29.18 2.04 5.03
N THR A 323 29.35 2.99 4.10
CA THR A 323 28.21 3.57 3.38
C THR A 323 27.89 2.78 2.14
N ASN A 324 28.90 2.42 1.32
CA ASN A 324 28.66 1.71 0.07
C ASN A 324 29.65 0.55 -0.15
N VAL A 325 29.17 -0.51 -0.79
CA VAL A 325 29.96 -1.66 -1.26
C VAL A 325 29.69 -1.85 -2.75
N TYR A 326 30.75 -1.83 -3.56
CA TYR A 326 30.70 -2.05 -5.00
C TYR A 326 31.51 -3.29 -5.37
N ILE A 327 30.87 -4.27 -5.99
CA ILE A 327 31.52 -5.49 -6.53
C ILE A 327 31.25 -5.50 -8.02
N GLU A 328 32.29 -5.30 -8.82
CA GLU A 328 32.12 -4.97 -10.24
C GLU A 328 33.09 -5.74 -11.15
N ASN A 329 32.68 -5.94 -12.40
CA ASN A 329 33.54 -6.40 -13.50
C ASN A 329 34.27 -7.73 -13.19
N GLN A 330 33.50 -8.81 -13.03
CA GLN A 330 33.99 -10.17 -12.73
C GLN A 330 34.71 -10.33 -11.38
N ALA A 331 34.52 -9.39 -10.46
CA ALA A 331 34.99 -9.53 -9.09
C ALA A 331 34.15 -10.56 -8.31
N LYS A 332 34.83 -11.48 -7.62
CA LYS A 332 34.22 -12.38 -6.64
C LYS A 332 34.66 -11.98 -5.23
N ALA A 333 33.70 -11.78 -4.34
CA ALA A 333 33.94 -11.47 -2.94
C ALA A 333 33.22 -12.46 -2.03
N ALA A 334 33.85 -12.85 -0.94
CA ALA A 334 33.30 -13.82 0.00
C ALA A 334 33.29 -13.31 1.43
N VAL A 335 32.22 -13.62 2.16
CA VAL A 335 32.06 -13.39 3.61
C VAL A 335 32.11 -14.77 4.29
N PRO A 336 33.31 -15.25 4.67
CA PRO A 336 33.49 -16.66 5.05
C PRO A 336 33.22 -16.93 6.54
N LEU A 337 33.11 -15.90 7.39
CA LEU A 337 33.02 -16.10 8.84
C LEU A 337 31.64 -16.63 9.25
N LEU A 338 31.62 -17.65 10.09
CA LEU A 338 30.40 -18.18 10.72
C LEU A 338 29.70 -17.03 11.47
N TRP A 339 28.39 -16.88 11.28
CA TRP A 339 27.58 -15.79 11.87
C TRP A 339 28.12 -14.38 11.58
N SER A 340 28.20 -14.05 10.29
CA SER A 340 28.59 -12.70 9.85
C SER A 340 27.39 -11.78 9.68
N ARG A 341 27.52 -10.56 10.21
CA ARG A 341 26.61 -9.45 9.93
C ARG A 341 27.29 -8.46 8.98
N VAL A 342 26.73 -8.33 7.78
CA VAL A 342 27.09 -7.31 6.79
C VAL A 342 26.13 -6.14 6.95
N GLN A 343 26.57 -5.07 7.62
CA GLN A 343 25.76 -3.87 7.82
C GLN A 343 26.34 -2.68 7.04
N VAL A 344 25.56 -2.18 6.09
CA VAL A 344 25.92 -1.07 5.20
C VAL A 344 24.87 0.02 5.33
N GLN A 345 25.30 1.27 5.50
CA GLN A 345 24.40 2.41 5.73
C GLN A 345 23.67 2.84 4.45
N GLY A 346 24.26 2.66 3.27
CA GLY A 346 23.69 3.04 1.98
C GLY A 346 23.52 1.83 1.08
N GLN A 347 24.35 1.73 0.05
CA GLN A 347 24.13 0.83 -1.08
C GLN A 347 25.10 -0.36 -1.11
N ILE A 348 24.57 -1.55 -1.40
CA ILE A 348 25.35 -2.69 -1.91
C ILE A 348 25.00 -2.85 -3.39
N LYS A 349 26.02 -2.83 -4.26
CA LYS A 349 25.85 -2.89 -5.71
C LYS A 349 26.75 -3.96 -6.31
N LEU A 350 26.14 -4.89 -7.03
CA LEU A 350 26.82 -5.93 -7.81
C LEU A 350 26.51 -5.72 -9.29
N VAL A 351 27.54 -5.56 -10.12
CA VAL A 351 27.37 -5.36 -11.56
C VAL A 351 28.39 -6.10 -12.41
N THR A 352 27.99 -6.51 -13.62
CA THR A 352 28.90 -7.01 -14.66
C THR A 352 29.68 -8.25 -14.21
N GLY A 353 28.96 -9.31 -13.86
CA GLY A 353 29.54 -10.59 -13.39
C GLY A 353 30.05 -10.55 -11.95
N GLY A 354 29.60 -9.58 -11.14
CA GLY A 354 29.95 -9.52 -9.72
C GLY A 354 29.36 -10.69 -8.95
N VAL A 355 30.16 -11.32 -8.08
CA VAL A 355 29.70 -12.41 -7.21
C VAL A 355 29.94 -12.06 -5.74
N LEU A 356 28.91 -12.21 -4.91
CA LEU A 356 29.03 -12.13 -3.45
C LEU A 356 28.58 -13.45 -2.83
N SER A 357 29.51 -14.12 -2.15
CA SER A 357 29.26 -15.41 -1.52
C SER A 357 29.24 -15.29 0.01
N PHE A 358 28.27 -15.92 0.65
CA PHE A 358 28.17 -16.05 2.11
C PHE A 358 28.44 -17.49 2.53
N GLY A 359 29.37 -17.67 3.47
CA GLY A 359 29.80 -18.99 3.89
C GLY A 359 30.74 -19.67 2.90
N LEU A 360 31.05 -20.93 3.18
CA LEU A 360 31.93 -21.76 2.37
C LEU A 360 31.09 -22.86 1.71
N ALA A 361 31.45 -23.20 0.46
CA ALA A 361 30.87 -24.35 -0.21
C ALA A 361 31.00 -25.60 0.68
N HIS A 362 29.94 -26.42 0.72
CA HIS A 362 29.81 -27.62 1.57
C HIS A 362 29.55 -27.40 3.07
N TYR A 363 29.54 -26.16 3.58
CA TYR A 363 29.34 -25.86 5.00
C TYR A 363 28.12 -24.96 5.25
N SER A 364 26.93 -25.50 5.02
CA SER A 364 25.62 -24.84 5.17
C SER A 364 25.08 -24.81 6.61
N LEU A 365 25.95 -24.57 7.60
CA LEU A 365 25.58 -24.57 9.03
C LEU A 365 25.36 -23.17 9.62
N SER A 366 25.61 -22.11 8.85
CA SER A 366 25.62 -20.73 9.35
C SER A 366 24.39 -19.95 8.99
N GLU A 367 24.10 -18.96 9.83
CA GLU A 367 23.14 -17.91 9.55
C GLU A 367 23.90 -16.60 9.25
N PHE A 368 23.53 -15.92 8.19
CA PHE A 368 24.14 -14.66 7.75
C PHE A 368 23.13 -13.54 7.78
N GLU A 369 23.57 -12.36 8.22
CA GLU A 369 22.72 -11.17 8.24
C GLU A 369 23.23 -10.13 7.25
N LEU A 370 22.35 -9.62 6.39
CA LEU A 370 22.65 -8.54 5.44
C LEU A 370 21.68 -7.38 5.67
N LEU A 371 22.21 -6.22 6.05
CA LEU A 371 21.45 -4.99 6.24
C LEU A 371 21.99 -3.89 5.34
N ALA A 372 21.14 -3.32 4.49
CA ALA A 372 21.48 -2.19 3.61
C ALA A 372 20.27 -1.28 3.37
N GLU A 373 20.46 -0.05 2.91
CA GLU A 373 19.32 0.73 2.39
C GLU A 373 18.91 0.22 1.00
N GLU A 374 19.89 -0.02 0.13
CA GLU A 374 19.65 -0.46 -1.24
C GLU A 374 20.54 -1.65 -1.61
N LEU A 375 19.93 -2.68 -2.22
CA LEU A 375 20.64 -3.78 -2.85
C LEU A 375 20.32 -3.80 -4.35
N LEU A 376 21.33 -3.51 -5.17
CA LEU A 376 21.21 -3.46 -6.63
C LEU A 376 22.07 -4.56 -7.27
N MET A 377 21.46 -5.36 -8.14
CA MET A 377 22.12 -6.43 -8.86
C MET A 377 21.85 -6.32 -10.36
N SER A 378 22.91 -6.35 -11.18
CA SER A 378 22.80 -6.49 -12.65
C SER A 378 23.82 -7.48 -13.21
N ASP A 379 23.37 -8.48 -13.97
CA ASP A 379 24.24 -9.54 -14.51
C ASP A 379 25.15 -10.13 -13.42
N SER A 380 24.61 -10.38 -12.22
CA SER A 380 25.39 -10.68 -11.01
C SER A 380 24.75 -11.78 -10.18
N VAL A 381 25.55 -12.39 -9.30
CA VAL A 381 25.12 -13.55 -8.51
C VAL A 381 25.41 -13.33 -7.03
N ILE A 382 24.43 -13.58 -6.17
CA ILE A 382 24.64 -13.77 -4.73
C ILE A 382 24.48 -15.26 -4.43
N LYS A 383 25.46 -15.85 -3.75
CA LYS A 383 25.41 -17.23 -3.28
C LYS A 383 25.42 -17.26 -1.75
N VAL A 384 24.58 -18.10 -1.15
CA VAL A 384 24.52 -18.29 0.29
C VAL A 384 24.60 -19.78 0.59
N TYR A 385 25.57 -20.18 1.40
CA TYR A 385 25.69 -21.53 1.93
C TYR A 385 25.28 -21.52 3.41
N GLY A 386 23.98 -21.74 3.68
CA GLY A 386 23.36 -21.61 4.99
C GLY A 386 22.02 -20.86 4.92
N ALA A 387 21.66 -20.16 5.99
CA ALA A 387 20.47 -19.31 6.06
C ALA A 387 20.84 -17.83 5.87
N LEU A 388 19.99 -17.07 5.17
CA LEU A 388 20.15 -15.62 5.00
C LEU A 388 19.00 -14.86 5.67
N ARG A 389 19.33 -13.96 6.59
CA ARG A 389 18.44 -12.91 7.08
C ARG A 389 18.82 -11.58 6.43
N MET A 390 18.06 -11.18 5.42
CA MET A 390 18.28 -9.94 4.70
C MET A 390 17.24 -8.89 5.10
N SER A 391 17.68 -7.65 5.36
CA SER A 391 16.81 -6.51 5.59
C SER A 391 17.27 -5.31 4.77
N VAL A 392 16.49 -4.96 3.76
CA VAL A 392 16.77 -3.85 2.84
C VAL A 392 15.58 -2.91 2.70
N LYS A 393 15.77 -1.69 2.19
CA LYS A 393 14.63 -0.83 1.80
C LYS A 393 14.22 -1.07 0.36
N ILE A 394 15.19 -1.17 -0.53
CA ILE A 394 14.97 -1.37 -1.96
C ILE A 394 15.83 -2.54 -2.44
N PHE A 395 15.19 -3.52 -3.08
CA PHE A 395 15.86 -4.67 -3.70
C PHE A 395 15.55 -4.72 -5.19
N LEU A 396 16.56 -4.49 -6.04
CA LEU A 396 16.40 -4.49 -7.50
C LEU A 396 17.35 -5.50 -8.13
N MET A 397 16.79 -6.38 -8.95
CA MET A 397 17.52 -7.39 -9.70
C MET A 397 17.25 -7.25 -11.20
N TRP A 398 18.31 -7.31 -12.00
CA TRP A 398 18.25 -7.31 -13.46
C TRP A 398 19.14 -8.41 -14.02
N ASN A 399 18.57 -9.40 -14.71
CA ASN A 399 19.29 -10.58 -15.21
C ASN A 399 20.28 -11.16 -14.18
N SER A 400 19.81 -11.33 -12.94
CA SER A 400 20.67 -11.65 -11.79
C SER A 400 20.09 -12.80 -10.97
N GLU A 401 20.95 -13.48 -10.21
CA GLU A 401 20.59 -14.69 -9.47
C GLU A 401 20.92 -14.54 -7.97
N LEU A 402 19.98 -14.92 -7.11
CA LEU A 402 20.17 -15.11 -5.67
C LEU A 402 19.95 -16.59 -5.35
N LEU A 403 21.02 -17.29 -4.99
CA LEU A 403 21.02 -18.73 -4.75
C LEU A 403 21.28 -19.00 -3.27
N ILE A 404 20.33 -19.67 -2.61
CA ILE A 404 20.41 -20.05 -1.20
C ILE A 404 20.43 -21.58 -1.10
N ASP A 405 21.55 -22.09 -0.59
CA ASP A 405 21.78 -23.49 -0.28
C ASP A 405 21.75 -23.70 1.25
N GLY A 406 20.58 -24.09 1.76
CA GLY A 406 20.34 -24.42 3.16
C GLY A 406 20.72 -25.86 3.54
N GLY A 407 21.47 -26.60 2.72
CA GLY A 407 22.15 -27.82 3.16
C GLY A 407 21.32 -29.10 3.37
N GLY A 408 20.01 -29.10 3.07
CA GLY A 408 19.15 -30.28 3.21
C GLY A 408 18.89 -30.77 4.65
N ASP A 409 19.67 -30.31 5.63
CA ASP A 409 19.50 -30.64 7.04
C ASP A 409 18.36 -29.83 7.67
N ALA A 410 17.45 -30.51 8.37
CA ALA A 410 16.31 -29.92 9.08
C ALA A 410 16.68 -28.93 10.20
N ASN A 411 17.98 -28.72 10.45
CA ASN A 411 18.51 -27.79 11.45
C ASN A 411 18.81 -26.40 10.90
N VAL A 412 18.76 -26.19 9.57
CA VAL A 412 19.03 -24.88 8.97
C VAL A 412 17.78 -24.01 9.08
N GLU A 413 17.95 -22.83 9.71
CA GLU A 413 16.88 -21.87 9.92
C GLU A 413 16.30 -21.37 8.59
N THR A 414 15.03 -20.98 8.62
CA THR A 414 14.33 -20.38 7.48
C THR A 414 15.05 -19.11 7.02
N SER A 415 15.36 -19.00 5.73
CA SER A 415 15.90 -17.74 5.19
C SER A 415 14.78 -16.71 5.08
N SER A 416 15.05 -15.47 5.48
CA SER A 416 14.09 -14.37 5.46
C SER A 416 14.63 -13.18 4.68
N LEU A 417 13.86 -12.70 3.69
CA LEU A 417 14.17 -11.54 2.86
C LEU A 417 13.16 -10.44 3.14
N ASP A 418 13.57 -9.43 3.90
CA ASP A 418 12.73 -8.30 4.29
C ASP A 418 13.05 -7.07 3.44
N SER A 419 12.03 -6.52 2.75
CA SER A 419 12.14 -5.25 2.03
C SER A 419 11.09 -4.24 2.50
N SER A 420 11.52 -3.13 3.10
CA SER A 420 10.56 -2.14 3.64
C SER A 420 9.82 -1.33 2.56
N ASN A 421 10.27 -1.29 1.30
CA ASN A 421 9.63 -0.48 0.27
C ASN A 421 9.35 -1.24 -1.03
N LEU A 422 10.37 -1.82 -1.65
CA LEU A 422 10.22 -2.33 -3.03
C LEU A 422 11.12 -3.53 -3.31
N ILE A 423 10.56 -4.54 -3.99
CA ILE A 423 11.29 -5.64 -4.60
C ILE A 423 10.92 -5.71 -6.09
N VAL A 424 11.89 -5.60 -6.99
CA VAL A 424 11.67 -5.72 -8.43
C VAL A 424 12.66 -6.68 -9.06
N LEU A 425 12.13 -7.65 -9.79
CA LEU A 425 12.88 -8.55 -10.66
C LEU A 425 12.59 -8.19 -12.12
N LYS A 426 13.63 -8.27 -12.96
CA LYS A 426 13.59 -7.99 -14.39
C LYS A 426 14.53 -8.91 -15.19
N GLU A 427 14.19 -9.11 -16.47
CA GLU A 427 14.99 -9.85 -17.47
C GLU A 427 15.49 -11.20 -16.97
N SER A 428 14.57 -12.10 -16.58
CA SER A 428 14.90 -13.47 -16.15
C SER A 428 15.72 -13.54 -14.85
N SER A 429 15.42 -12.66 -13.89
CA SER A 429 16.05 -12.73 -12.56
C SER A 429 15.50 -13.88 -11.72
N LEU A 430 16.37 -14.57 -10.96
CA LEU A 430 16.02 -15.77 -10.20
C LEU A 430 16.35 -15.60 -8.71
N ILE A 431 15.37 -15.86 -7.84
CA ILE A 431 15.58 -16.13 -6.42
C ILE A 431 15.26 -17.61 -6.20
N HIS A 432 16.29 -18.38 -5.85
CA HIS A 432 16.19 -19.83 -5.67
C HIS A 432 16.67 -20.22 -4.28
N SER A 433 15.86 -20.99 -3.56
CA SER A 433 16.22 -21.55 -2.26
C SER A 433 15.87 -23.04 -2.21
N ASN A 434 16.85 -23.91 -1.93
CA ASN A 434 16.59 -25.34 -1.72
C ASN A 434 15.96 -25.66 -0.33
N ALA A 435 15.85 -24.65 0.54
CA ALA A 435 15.23 -24.70 1.85
C ALA A 435 14.01 -23.74 1.93
N ASN A 436 13.51 -23.49 3.14
CA ASN A 436 12.39 -22.60 3.39
C ASN A 436 12.78 -21.12 3.18
N LEU A 437 11.93 -20.38 2.47
CA LEU A 437 12.14 -18.97 2.15
C LEU A 437 10.91 -18.13 2.52
N GLY A 438 11.11 -17.17 3.42
CA GLY A 438 10.17 -16.08 3.68
C GLY A 438 10.59 -14.82 2.93
N VAL A 439 9.68 -14.22 2.17
CA VAL A 439 9.87 -12.90 1.57
C VAL A 439 8.83 -11.98 2.15
N HIS A 440 9.29 -10.97 2.86
CA HIS A 440 8.44 -10.00 3.53
C HIS A 440 8.69 -8.62 2.96
N GLY A 441 7.65 -7.79 2.84
CA GLY A 441 7.90 -6.40 2.54
C GLY A 441 6.68 -5.52 2.60
N GLN A 442 6.81 -4.23 2.87
CA GLN A 442 5.66 -3.35 3.17
C GLN A 442 5.09 -2.62 1.94
N GLY A 443 5.77 -2.67 0.79
CA GLY A 443 5.33 -1.97 -0.43
C GLY A 443 5.02 -2.93 -1.58
N LEU A 444 5.76 -2.83 -2.68
CA LEU A 444 5.46 -3.55 -3.92
C LEU A 444 6.46 -4.70 -4.15
N LEU A 445 5.93 -5.88 -4.47
CA LEU A 445 6.68 -6.98 -5.09
C LEU A 445 6.29 -7.05 -6.57
N ASN A 446 7.24 -6.85 -7.48
CA ASN A 446 6.97 -6.83 -8.92
C ASN A 446 7.93 -7.73 -9.68
N LEU A 447 7.40 -8.82 -10.23
CA LEU A 447 8.08 -9.65 -11.21
C LEU A 447 7.64 -9.15 -12.58
N SER A 448 8.55 -8.56 -13.36
CA SER A 448 8.16 -7.79 -14.55
C SER A 448 8.71 -8.33 -15.86
N GLY A 449 9.77 -9.14 -15.81
CA GLY A 449 10.40 -9.79 -16.94
C GLY A 449 9.92 -11.23 -17.17
N PRO A 450 9.85 -11.69 -18.43
CA PRO A 450 9.66 -13.11 -18.72
C PRO A 450 10.85 -13.92 -18.16
N GLY A 451 10.55 -15.03 -17.50
CA GLY A 451 11.55 -15.86 -16.83
C GLY A 451 11.88 -15.44 -15.39
N ASP A 452 11.39 -14.29 -14.92
CA ASP A 452 11.58 -13.89 -13.52
C ASP A 452 10.94 -14.91 -12.59
N THR A 453 11.72 -15.49 -11.68
CA THR A 453 11.28 -16.63 -10.88
C THR A 453 11.66 -16.45 -9.41
N ILE A 454 10.69 -16.68 -8.52
CA ILE A 454 10.94 -16.91 -7.10
C ILE A 454 10.48 -18.32 -6.79
N GLU A 455 11.43 -19.19 -6.43
CA GLU A 455 11.14 -20.57 -6.09
C GLU A 455 11.85 -21.01 -4.82
N ALA A 456 11.11 -21.74 -3.99
CA ALA A 456 11.63 -22.32 -2.76
C ALA A 456 10.93 -23.65 -2.45
N GLN A 457 11.49 -24.40 -1.50
CA GLN A 457 10.86 -25.64 -1.04
C GLN A 457 9.54 -25.36 -0.31
N HIS A 458 9.55 -24.34 0.55
CA HIS A 458 8.38 -23.68 1.11
C HIS A 458 8.54 -22.18 0.92
N LEU A 459 7.59 -21.55 0.22
CA LEU A 459 7.62 -20.13 -0.09
C LEU A 459 6.52 -19.39 0.67
N VAL A 460 6.88 -18.39 1.45
CA VAL A 460 5.90 -17.52 2.13
C VAL A 460 6.15 -16.08 1.70
N LEU A 461 5.13 -15.44 1.15
CA LEU A 461 5.13 -14.02 0.81
C LEU A 461 4.21 -13.29 1.78
N SER A 462 4.69 -12.27 2.49
CA SER A 462 3.79 -11.51 3.37
C SER A 462 4.10 -10.03 3.56
N LEU A 463 3.10 -9.31 4.10
CA LEU A 463 3.13 -7.88 4.43
C LEU A 463 3.10 -6.91 3.25
N PHE A 464 3.03 -7.40 2.01
CA PHE A 464 3.07 -6.54 0.80
C PHE A 464 1.80 -5.74 0.63
N TYR A 465 1.91 -4.49 0.19
CA TYR A 465 0.75 -3.74 -0.27
C TYR A 465 0.25 -4.30 -1.60
N ASN A 466 1.15 -4.56 -2.55
CA ASN A 466 0.79 -5.10 -3.86
C ASN A 466 1.80 -6.16 -4.31
N ILE A 467 1.29 -7.28 -4.84
CA ILE A 467 2.09 -8.31 -5.51
C ILE A 467 1.66 -8.38 -6.98
N ASN A 468 2.60 -8.10 -7.87
CA ASN A 468 2.42 -8.26 -9.30
C ASN A 468 3.30 -9.39 -9.84
N VAL A 469 2.65 -10.42 -10.38
CA VAL A 469 3.30 -11.51 -11.11
C VAL A 469 3.10 -11.27 -12.59
N GLY A 470 4.07 -10.63 -13.23
CA GLY A 470 4.02 -10.26 -14.65
C GLY A 470 4.01 -11.46 -15.61
N PRO A 471 3.80 -11.19 -16.92
CA PRO A 471 3.66 -12.24 -17.92
C PRO A 471 4.96 -13.03 -18.10
N GLY A 472 4.87 -14.35 -17.98
CA GLY A 472 6.02 -15.25 -18.06
C GLY A 472 6.88 -15.31 -16.79
N SER A 473 6.51 -14.59 -15.73
CA SER A 473 7.10 -14.72 -14.40
C SER A 473 6.49 -15.90 -13.63
N ILE A 474 7.25 -16.46 -12.69
CA ILE A 474 6.89 -17.69 -11.96
C ILE A 474 7.07 -17.49 -10.45
N LEU A 475 6.01 -17.75 -9.68
CA LEU A 475 6.08 -17.99 -8.24
C LEU A 475 5.84 -19.47 -7.99
N ARG A 476 6.79 -20.15 -7.34
CA ARG A 476 6.71 -21.60 -7.17
C ARG A 476 7.08 -22.07 -5.77
N GLY A 477 6.27 -22.98 -5.25
CA GLY A 477 6.66 -23.85 -4.14
C GLY A 477 5.79 -25.10 -4.13
N PRO A 478 6.33 -26.32 -4.30
CA PRO A 478 7.75 -26.71 -4.12
C PRO A 478 8.61 -26.68 -5.40
N LEU A 479 9.92 -26.92 -5.26
CA LEU A 479 10.91 -27.02 -6.35
C LEU A 479 10.62 -28.19 -7.32
N VAL A 480 10.82 -27.98 -8.63
CA VAL A 480 10.50 -28.99 -9.68
C VAL A 480 11.45 -30.20 -9.66
N ASN A 481 12.72 -29.99 -9.32
CA ASN A 481 13.77 -31.01 -9.30
C ASN A 481 14.38 -31.11 -7.90
N ALA A 482 13.55 -31.25 -6.86
CA ALA A 482 14.04 -31.53 -5.52
C ALA A 482 14.95 -32.78 -5.58
N THR A 483 16.24 -32.60 -5.28
CA THR A 483 17.18 -33.72 -5.13
C THR A 483 16.74 -34.59 -3.96
N SER A 484 17.26 -35.82 -3.85
CA SER A 484 16.93 -36.73 -2.72
C SER A 484 17.19 -36.12 -1.34
N ASP A 485 17.98 -35.06 -1.29
CA ASP A 485 18.47 -34.39 -0.08
C ASP A 485 17.64 -33.14 0.27
N ALA A 486 16.72 -32.71 -0.61
CA ALA A 486 15.82 -31.60 -0.34
C ALA A 486 14.69 -32.03 0.62
N VAL A 487 14.36 -31.17 1.58
CA VAL A 487 13.29 -31.43 2.56
C VAL A 487 11.93 -31.44 1.84
N VAL A 488 11.47 -32.62 1.42
CA VAL A 488 10.17 -32.74 0.75
C VAL A 488 9.04 -32.42 1.74
N PRO A 489 8.09 -31.51 1.39
CA PRO A 489 6.95 -31.18 2.23
C PRO A 489 6.19 -32.46 2.56
N LYS A 490 6.01 -32.76 3.85
CA LYS A 490 5.20 -33.89 4.28
C LYS A 490 3.73 -33.60 4.00
N LEU A 491 3.29 -33.90 2.79
CA LEU A 491 1.89 -33.87 2.41
C LEU A 491 1.16 -34.97 3.19
N ASN A 492 0.13 -34.62 3.96
CA ASN A 492 -0.67 -35.55 4.78
C ASN A 492 -1.57 -36.46 3.92
N CYS A 493 -0.97 -37.25 3.04
CA CYS A 493 -1.66 -38.04 2.02
C CYS A 493 -2.45 -39.24 2.53
N GLU A 494 -2.13 -39.72 3.74
CA GLU A 494 -2.78 -40.89 4.35
C GLU A 494 -3.94 -40.51 5.28
N SER A 495 -4.10 -39.23 5.62
CA SER A 495 -5.17 -38.75 6.49
C SER A 495 -6.33 -38.18 5.69
N GLN A 496 -7.55 -38.42 6.17
CA GLN A 496 -8.76 -37.73 5.69
C GLN A 496 -9.11 -36.52 6.58
N GLU A 497 -8.29 -36.22 7.60
CA GLU A 497 -8.52 -35.11 8.50
C GLU A 497 -7.99 -33.81 7.89
N CYS A 498 -8.84 -32.78 7.92
CA CYS A 498 -8.52 -31.44 7.49
C CYS A 498 -7.43 -30.82 8.37
N PRO A 499 -6.31 -30.36 7.81
CA PRO A 499 -5.37 -29.52 8.56
C PRO A 499 -6.10 -28.30 9.14
N VAL A 500 -6.08 -28.14 10.46
CA VAL A 500 -6.77 -27.02 11.15
C VAL A 500 -6.27 -25.68 10.64
N GLU A 501 -4.99 -25.61 10.27
CA GLU A 501 -4.30 -24.42 9.72
C GLU A 501 -4.92 -23.92 8.41
N LEU A 502 -5.56 -24.77 7.61
CA LEU A 502 -6.24 -24.34 6.37
C LEU A 502 -7.54 -23.57 6.66
N LEU A 503 -8.16 -23.81 7.82
CA LEU A 503 -9.42 -23.18 8.23
C LEU A 503 -9.17 -22.01 9.18
N HIS A 504 -8.22 -22.19 10.11
CA HIS A 504 -7.77 -21.21 11.09
C HIS A 504 -6.26 -20.99 10.94
N PRO A 505 -5.83 -20.28 9.89
CA PRO A 505 -4.42 -19.97 9.70
C PRO A 505 -3.89 -19.07 10.83
N PRO A 506 -2.60 -19.20 11.18
CA PRO A 506 -1.99 -18.35 12.20
C PRO A 506 -1.99 -16.88 11.75
N GLU A 507 -2.38 -15.96 12.63
CA GLU A 507 -2.44 -14.53 12.30
C GLU A 507 -1.07 -13.95 11.92
N ASP A 508 0.01 -14.52 12.45
CA ASP A 508 1.37 -13.98 12.35
C ASP A 508 2.04 -14.25 11.00
N CYS A 509 1.44 -15.05 10.10
CA CYS A 509 1.98 -15.36 8.77
C CYS A 509 3.45 -15.86 8.78
N ASN A 510 3.92 -16.43 9.90
CA ASN A 510 5.31 -16.82 10.06
C ASN A 510 5.65 -18.10 9.29
N VAL A 511 6.88 -18.18 8.79
CA VAL A 511 7.43 -19.36 8.13
C VAL A 511 7.73 -20.41 9.19
N ASN A 512 6.81 -21.34 9.41
CA ASN A 512 7.08 -22.50 10.27
C ASN A 512 7.09 -23.77 9.40
N SER A 513 8.17 -24.53 9.48
CA SER A 513 8.37 -25.79 8.76
C SER A 513 7.33 -26.87 9.12
N SER A 514 6.58 -26.69 10.20
CA SER A 514 5.47 -27.58 10.55
C SER A 514 4.18 -27.34 9.77
N LEU A 515 4.07 -26.21 9.06
CA LEU A 515 2.85 -25.86 8.34
C LEU A 515 2.70 -26.71 7.07
N SER A 516 1.44 -27.02 6.71
CA SER A 516 1.14 -27.85 5.53
C SER A 516 1.30 -27.12 4.19
N PHE A 517 1.58 -25.81 4.19
CA PHE A 517 1.63 -24.96 3.00
C PHE A 517 2.96 -25.09 2.25
N THR A 518 2.90 -25.23 0.93
CA THR A 518 4.10 -25.12 0.08
C THR A 518 4.26 -23.71 -0.47
N LEU A 519 3.15 -22.99 -0.68
CA LEU A 519 3.13 -21.58 -1.03
C LEU A 519 2.04 -20.85 -0.22
N GLN A 520 2.41 -19.84 0.54
CA GLN A 520 1.47 -19.01 1.29
C GLN A 520 1.66 -17.53 0.95
N ILE A 521 0.58 -16.84 0.60
CA ILE A 521 0.56 -15.38 0.42
C ILE A 521 -0.34 -14.80 1.50
N CYS A 522 0.22 -13.93 2.34
CA CYS A 522 -0.41 -13.53 3.60
C CYS A 522 -0.33 -12.02 3.85
N ARG A 523 -1.41 -11.39 4.33
CA ARG A 523 -1.46 -9.93 4.61
C ARG A 523 -1.05 -9.10 3.39
N VAL A 524 -1.85 -9.19 2.33
CA VAL A 524 -1.63 -8.45 1.08
C VAL A 524 -2.89 -7.69 0.68
N GLU A 525 -2.79 -6.43 0.27
CA GLU A 525 -4.01 -5.74 -0.19
C GLU A 525 -4.42 -6.26 -1.57
N ASP A 526 -3.59 -6.03 -2.59
CA ASP A 526 -3.92 -6.36 -3.98
C ASP A 526 -2.92 -7.35 -4.59
N ILE A 527 -3.44 -8.36 -5.28
CA ILE A 527 -2.62 -9.37 -5.98
C ILE A 527 -3.04 -9.42 -7.44
N LEU A 528 -2.10 -9.10 -8.33
CA LEU A 528 -2.26 -9.18 -9.78
C LEU A 528 -1.45 -10.36 -10.34
N VAL A 529 -2.11 -11.27 -11.05
CA VAL A 529 -1.48 -12.45 -11.65
C VAL A 529 -1.66 -12.45 -13.16
N GLU A 530 -0.57 -12.18 -13.88
CA GLU A 530 -0.42 -12.33 -15.34
C GLU A 530 0.48 -13.52 -15.72
N GLY A 531 1.35 -13.96 -14.81
CA GLY A 531 2.25 -15.10 -14.95
C GLY A 531 1.71 -16.39 -14.31
N LEU A 532 2.63 -17.21 -13.77
CA LEU A 532 2.33 -18.52 -13.18
C LEU A 532 2.55 -18.51 -11.67
N VAL A 533 1.54 -18.93 -10.91
CA VAL A 533 1.65 -19.27 -9.48
C VAL A 533 1.40 -20.77 -9.33
N GLU A 534 2.37 -21.50 -8.81
CA GLU A 534 2.38 -22.95 -8.83
C GLU A 534 2.76 -23.54 -7.46
N GLY A 535 1.98 -24.52 -6.98
CA GLY A 535 2.32 -25.23 -5.75
C GLY A 535 1.40 -26.39 -5.37
N SER A 536 1.81 -27.21 -4.39
CA SER A 536 1.01 -28.35 -3.90
C SER A 536 -0.12 -27.92 -2.97
N VAL A 537 0.19 -27.06 -1.99
CA VAL A 537 -0.79 -26.48 -1.06
C VAL A 537 -0.59 -24.98 -1.08
N VAL A 538 -1.47 -24.31 -1.83
CA VAL A 538 -1.42 -22.86 -2.06
C VAL A 538 -2.50 -22.18 -1.22
N HIS A 539 -2.11 -21.23 -0.38
CA HIS A 539 -3.05 -20.49 0.46
C HIS A 539 -2.88 -18.98 0.32
N PHE A 540 -3.97 -18.29 -0.01
CA PHE A 540 -4.07 -16.84 0.07
C PHE A 540 -4.82 -16.47 1.35
N HIS A 541 -4.13 -15.89 2.32
CA HIS A 541 -4.71 -15.51 3.61
C HIS A 541 -4.67 -13.99 3.81
N ARG A 542 -5.77 -13.41 4.30
CA ARG A 542 -5.86 -11.98 4.60
C ARG A 542 -5.45 -11.11 3.40
N ALA A 543 -5.93 -11.53 2.23
CA ALA A 543 -5.84 -10.75 1.00
C ALA A 543 -7.12 -9.92 0.81
N ARG A 544 -7.06 -8.73 0.21
CA ARG A 544 -8.27 -7.94 -0.07
C ARG A 544 -8.82 -8.27 -1.45
N THR A 545 -8.00 -8.16 -2.49
CA THR A 545 -8.40 -8.46 -3.87
C THR A 545 -7.37 -9.34 -4.59
N ILE A 546 -7.87 -10.20 -5.47
CA ILE A 546 -7.05 -11.00 -6.38
C ILE A 546 -7.62 -10.86 -7.78
N ASP A 547 -6.82 -10.41 -8.75
CA ASP A 547 -7.18 -10.32 -10.17
C ASP A 547 -6.24 -11.18 -11.02
N ILE A 548 -6.80 -12.22 -11.64
CA ILE A 548 -6.09 -13.13 -12.53
C ILE A 548 -6.39 -12.70 -13.96
N GLN A 549 -5.40 -12.11 -14.62
CA GLN A 549 -5.51 -11.67 -16.02
C GLN A 549 -5.59 -12.86 -16.98
N PRO A 550 -5.97 -12.67 -18.26
CA PRO A 550 -6.12 -13.77 -19.23
C PRO A 550 -4.89 -14.68 -19.41
N SER A 551 -3.67 -14.14 -19.28
CA SER A 551 -2.43 -14.94 -19.32
C SER A 551 -2.08 -15.59 -17.99
N GLY A 552 -2.71 -15.15 -16.89
CA GLY A 552 -2.44 -15.57 -15.53
C GLY A 552 -2.95 -16.97 -15.23
N ILE A 553 -2.13 -17.75 -14.53
CA ILE A 553 -2.43 -19.13 -14.14
C ILE A 553 -2.07 -19.32 -12.67
N ILE A 554 -3.05 -19.71 -11.86
CA ILE A 554 -2.80 -20.27 -10.52
C ILE A 554 -3.10 -21.76 -10.59
N THR A 555 -2.11 -22.60 -10.37
CA THR A 555 -2.24 -24.05 -10.56
C THR A 555 -1.68 -24.84 -9.38
N THR A 556 -2.45 -25.84 -8.96
CA THR A 556 -2.00 -26.92 -8.09
C THR A 556 -2.14 -28.28 -8.78
N SER A 557 -2.31 -28.27 -10.10
CA SER A 557 -2.57 -29.47 -10.90
C SER A 557 -1.39 -30.44 -10.88
N GLY A 558 -1.67 -31.72 -10.64
CA GLY A 558 -0.64 -32.77 -10.60
C GLY A 558 0.38 -32.63 -9.46
N MET A 559 0.10 -31.81 -8.43
CA MET A 559 0.98 -31.55 -7.28
C MET A 559 0.43 -32.08 -5.95
N GLY A 560 -0.61 -32.89 -6.00
CA GLY A 560 -1.17 -33.62 -4.87
C GLY A 560 -0.40 -34.90 -4.57
N CYS A 561 -1.09 -35.87 -3.97
CA CYS A 561 -0.46 -37.10 -3.53
C CYS A 561 -0.14 -38.03 -4.71
N ILE A 562 1.03 -38.66 -4.68
CA ILE A 562 1.41 -39.73 -5.62
C ILE A 562 0.68 -41.03 -5.28
N GLY A 563 0.58 -41.34 -3.99
CA GLY A 563 -0.34 -42.32 -3.43
C GLY A 563 -1.60 -41.65 -2.86
N GLY A 564 -2.08 -42.15 -1.73
CA GLY A 564 -3.15 -41.53 -0.96
C GLY A 564 -4.35 -42.44 -0.71
N VAL A 565 -5.32 -41.87 0.00
CA VAL A 565 -6.55 -42.54 0.45
C VAL A 565 -7.30 -43.19 -0.72
N GLY A 566 -7.55 -42.44 -1.79
CA GLY A 566 -8.27 -42.90 -2.98
C GLY A 566 -7.33 -43.37 -4.10
N ARG A 567 -6.14 -43.86 -3.78
CA ARG A 567 -5.16 -44.29 -4.80
C ARG A 567 -5.73 -45.31 -5.79
N GLY A 568 -5.29 -45.19 -7.04
CA GLY A 568 -5.51 -46.19 -8.07
C GLY A 568 -4.74 -47.49 -7.77
N LYS A 569 -5.14 -48.59 -8.40
CA LYS A 569 -4.48 -49.90 -8.27
C LYS A 569 -3.83 -50.28 -9.59
N ILE A 570 -2.60 -50.80 -9.52
CA ILE A 570 -1.87 -51.32 -10.68
C ILE A 570 -1.80 -52.85 -10.55
N VAL A 571 -2.38 -53.58 -11.50
CA VAL A 571 -2.28 -55.05 -11.59
C VAL A 571 -1.96 -55.43 -13.04
N SER A 572 -0.99 -56.33 -13.23
CA SER A 572 -0.57 -56.82 -14.57
C SER A 572 -0.16 -55.74 -15.56
N GLY A 573 0.36 -54.60 -15.07
CA GLY A 573 0.82 -53.49 -15.89
C GLY A 573 -0.25 -52.46 -16.24
N VAL A 574 -1.53 -52.64 -15.89
CA VAL A 574 -2.58 -51.63 -16.16
C VAL A 574 -3.08 -51.01 -14.85
N GLY A 575 -3.15 -49.68 -14.82
CA GLY A 575 -3.57 -48.87 -13.68
C GLY A 575 -5.04 -48.44 -13.76
N SER A 576 -5.78 -48.63 -12.66
CA SER A 576 -7.09 -48.00 -12.47
C SER A 576 -6.94 -46.53 -12.08
N GLY A 577 -7.99 -45.73 -12.33
CA GLY A 577 -7.98 -44.32 -11.99
C GLY A 577 -8.05 -44.09 -10.49
N ALA A 578 -7.45 -43.00 -10.00
CA ALA A 578 -7.57 -42.58 -8.60
C ALA A 578 -8.92 -41.90 -8.34
N GLY A 579 -9.41 -41.96 -7.10
CA GLY A 579 -10.63 -41.29 -6.65
C GLY A 579 -10.32 -40.13 -5.71
N HIS A 580 -11.13 -39.07 -5.78
CA HIS A 580 -11.23 -37.93 -4.83
C HIS A 580 -12.37 -37.07 -5.39
N GLY A 581 -13.35 -36.64 -4.58
CA GLY A 581 -14.56 -36.02 -5.12
C GLY A 581 -15.50 -37.05 -5.78
N GLY A 582 -15.09 -37.56 -6.94
CA GLY A 582 -15.66 -38.68 -7.67
C GLY A 582 -14.83 -39.97 -7.55
N ARG A 583 -15.43 -41.11 -7.90
CA ARG A 583 -14.75 -42.41 -7.99
C ARG A 583 -13.85 -42.45 -9.22
N GLY A 584 -12.69 -43.07 -9.10
CA GLY A 584 -11.81 -43.34 -10.24
C GLY A 584 -12.42 -44.36 -11.20
N GLY A 585 -12.06 -44.24 -12.48
CA GLY A 585 -12.48 -45.13 -13.54
C GLY A 585 -11.87 -46.52 -13.42
N ILE A 586 -12.65 -47.53 -13.84
CA ILE A 586 -12.20 -48.92 -13.87
C ILE A 586 -11.15 -49.14 -14.96
N SER A 587 -10.28 -50.13 -14.77
CA SER A 587 -9.27 -50.53 -15.76
C SER A 587 -9.45 -51.99 -16.09
N CYS A 588 -9.50 -52.37 -17.37
CA CYS A 588 -9.72 -53.75 -17.81
C CYS A 588 -8.59 -54.22 -18.72
N TYR A 589 -8.01 -55.39 -18.42
CA TYR A 589 -6.97 -56.03 -19.21
C TYR A 589 -7.19 -57.54 -19.25
N ASN A 590 -7.21 -58.14 -20.45
CA ASN A 590 -7.43 -59.57 -20.68
C ASN A 590 -8.57 -60.17 -19.81
N ASP A 591 -9.78 -59.60 -19.92
CA ASP A 591 -11.00 -60.00 -19.18
C ASP A 591 -10.95 -59.89 -17.64
N SER A 592 -9.87 -59.30 -17.08
CA SER A 592 -9.78 -58.95 -15.66
C SER A 592 -9.92 -57.43 -15.49
N CYS A 593 -10.91 -56.99 -14.71
CA CYS A 593 -11.16 -55.59 -14.43
C CYS A 593 -10.82 -55.24 -12.98
N ILE A 594 -10.20 -54.07 -12.80
CA ILE A 594 -9.79 -53.51 -11.52
C ILE A 594 -10.66 -52.28 -11.27
N GLU A 595 -11.29 -52.21 -10.10
CA GLU A 595 -12.02 -51.02 -9.70
C GLU A 595 -11.07 -49.82 -9.51
N GLY A 596 -11.54 -48.63 -9.88
CA GLY A 596 -10.86 -47.39 -9.56
C GLY A 596 -10.93 -47.04 -8.07
N GLY A 597 -10.09 -46.09 -7.67
CA GLY A 597 -10.05 -45.56 -6.31
C GLY A 597 -11.40 -45.02 -5.87
N PHE A 598 -11.74 -45.18 -4.59
CA PHE A 598 -13.00 -44.69 -4.05
C PHE A 598 -12.99 -43.16 -3.87
N ALA A 599 -14.17 -42.56 -3.92
CA ALA A 599 -14.35 -41.13 -3.62
C ALA A 599 -14.24 -40.87 -2.10
N TYR A 600 -13.53 -39.82 -1.71
CA TYR A 600 -13.42 -39.36 -0.31
C TYR A 600 -13.47 -37.83 -0.23
N GLY A 601 -13.44 -37.31 1.01
CA GLY A 601 -13.54 -35.89 1.33
C GLY A 601 -14.97 -35.37 1.45
N LYS A 602 -15.16 -34.24 2.14
CA LYS A 602 -16.48 -33.63 2.35
C LYS A 602 -16.80 -32.60 1.25
N ALA A 603 -18.01 -32.65 0.70
CA ALA A 603 -18.42 -31.71 -0.35
C ALA A 603 -18.64 -30.28 0.18
N ASP A 604 -19.11 -30.11 1.40
CA ASP A 604 -19.47 -28.79 1.98
C ASP A 604 -18.29 -28.07 2.65
N LEU A 605 -17.14 -28.73 2.79
CA LEU A 605 -15.90 -28.14 3.30
C LEU A 605 -14.71 -29.03 2.90
N PRO A 606 -14.32 -29.06 1.62
CA PRO A 606 -13.22 -29.89 1.13
C PRO A 606 -11.88 -29.28 1.56
N CYS A 607 -10.93 -30.13 1.95
CA CYS A 607 -9.57 -29.71 2.31
C CYS A 607 -8.55 -30.85 2.21
N GLU A 608 -8.87 -31.86 1.41
CA GLU A 608 -8.04 -33.02 1.19
C GLU A 608 -7.31 -32.91 -0.16
N LEU A 609 -6.09 -33.45 -0.23
CA LEU A 609 -5.33 -33.56 -1.48
C LEU A 609 -5.95 -34.62 -2.38
N GLY A 610 -5.83 -34.45 -3.71
CA GLY A 610 -6.13 -35.49 -4.68
C GLY A 610 -5.14 -36.66 -4.57
N SER A 611 -5.60 -37.85 -4.95
CA SER A 611 -4.81 -39.09 -4.91
C SER A 611 -4.22 -39.43 -6.28
N GLY A 612 -3.09 -40.11 -6.28
CA GLY A 612 -2.43 -40.56 -7.50
C GLY A 612 -2.81 -41.98 -7.93
N SER A 613 -2.38 -42.34 -9.15
CA SER A 613 -2.86 -43.53 -9.85
C SER A 613 -2.19 -44.87 -9.47
N GLY A 614 -1.24 -44.89 -8.52
CA GLY A 614 -0.41 -46.09 -8.29
C GLY A 614 0.39 -46.10 -6.99
N ASN A 615 1.28 -47.11 -6.85
CA ASN A 615 2.20 -47.22 -5.72
C ASN A 615 3.49 -46.42 -5.96
N ASP A 616 4.00 -45.79 -4.89
CA ASP A 616 5.20 -44.94 -4.89
C ASP A 616 6.49 -45.64 -5.38
N SER A 617 6.49 -46.97 -5.47
CA SER A 617 7.65 -47.80 -5.83
C SER A 617 7.72 -48.26 -7.30
N ALA A 618 6.75 -47.91 -8.15
CA ALA A 618 6.71 -48.35 -9.55
C ALA A 618 7.09 -47.23 -10.55
N ILE A 619 7.83 -47.59 -11.60
CA ILE A 619 8.19 -46.70 -12.72
C ILE A 619 6.90 -46.32 -13.47
N GLY A 620 6.36 -45.13 -13.18
CA GLY A 620 5.21 -44.55 -13.88
C GLY A 620 3.94 -44.39 -13.01
N TYR A 621 3.89 -43.31 -12.24
CA TYR A 621 2.70 -42.86 -11.48
C TYR A 621 2.21 -41.50 -12.00
N THR A 622 0.95 -41.13 -11.76
CA THR A 622 0.48 -39.74 -11.85
C THR A 622 0.12 -39.25 -10.46
N ALA A 623 0.41 -37.99 -10.15
CA ALA A 623 0.06 -37.37 -8.87
C ALA A 623 -1.31 -36.69 -8.96
N GLY A 624 -2.07 -36.74 -7.86
CA GLY A 624 -3.37 -36.06 -7.74
C GLY A 624 -3.27 -34.54 -7.87
N GLY A 625 -4.41 -33.85 -7.89
CA GLY A 625 -4.43 -32.39 -7.77
C GLY A 625 -4.14 -31.93 -6.32
N GLY A 626 -3.55 -30.76 -6.17
CA GLY A 626 -3.22 -30.16 -4.87
C GLY A 626 -4.42 -29.52 -4.15
N ILE A 627 -4.14 -28.72 -3.12
CA ILE A 627 -5.11 -27.91 -2.39
C ILE A 627 -4.88 -26.44 -2.72
N LEU A 628 -5.94 -25.74 -3.12
CA LEU A 628 -5.95 -24.30 -3.29
C LEU A 628 -7.01 -23.67 -2.38
N VAL A 629 -6.55 -22.85 -1.44
CA VAL A 629 -7.43 -22.11 -0.52
C VAL A 629 -7.28 -20.61 -0.75
N ILE A 630 -8.40 -19.91 -0.90
CA ILE A 630 -8.44 -18.44 -0.98
C ILE A 630 -9.31 -17.89 0.15
N GLY A 631 -8.74 -17.05 1.00
CA GLY A 631 -9.36 -16.50 2.20
C GLY A 631 -9.34 -17.46 3.40
N SER A 632 -10.03 -17.08 4.46
CA SER A 632 -10.33 -17.94 5.62
C SER A 632 -11.71 -17.63 6.19
N TRP A 633 -12.15 -18.40 7.19
CA TRP A 633 -13.44 -18.20 7.86
C TRP A 633 -13.54 -16.82 8.53
N GLU A 634 -12.43 -16.38 9.13
CA GLU A 634 -12.35 -15.12 9.87
C GLU A 634 -12.05 -13.92 8.97
N GLN A 635 -11.31 -14.15 7.87
CA GLN A 635 -10.88 -13.13 6.92
C GLN A 635 -11.17 -13.58 5.48
N PRO A 636 -12.44 -13.49 5.04
CA PRO A 636 -12.81 -13.81 3.65
C PRO A 636 -12.28 -12.74 2.69
N LEU A 637 -11.96 -13.16 1.46
CA LEU A 637 -11.53 -12.25 0.40
C LEU A 637 -12.68 -11.32 -0.01
N THR A 638 -12.38 -10.05 -0.25
CA THR A 638 -13.41 -9.08 -0.64
C THR A 638 -13.88 -9.32 -2.07
N SER A 639 -12.95 -9.52 -3.01
CA SER A 639 -13.30 -9.75 -4.42
C SER A 639 -12.25 -10.62 -5.11
N LEU A 640 -12.70 -11.65 -5.82
CA LEU A 640 -11.89 -12.50 -6.70
C LEU A 640 -12.32 -12.30 -8.16
N SER A 641 -11.41 -11.84 -9.01
CA SER A 641 -11.61 -11.69 -10.46
C SER A 641 -10.75 -12.72 -11.20
N ILE A 642 -11.37 -13.54 -12.06
CA ILE A 642 -10.72 -14.61 -12.80
C ILE A 642 -11.02 -14.45 -14.29
N LYS A 643 -10.06 -13.93 -15.05
CA LYS A 643 -10.08 -13.89 -16.53
C LYS A 643 -9.13 -14.93 -17.15
N GLY A 644 -8.11 -15.35 -16.40
CA GLY A 644 -7.19 -16.43 -16.75
C GLY A 644 -7.67 -17.79 -16.27
N SER A 645 -6.80 -18.55 -15.59
CA SER A 645 -7.16 -19.88 -15.10
C SER A 645 -6.75 -20.18 -13.66
N LEU A 646 -7.64 -20.87 -12.94
CA LEU A 646 -7.45 -21.37 -11.59
C LEU A 646 -7.67 -22.88 -11.59
N LYS A 647 -6.62 -23.68 -11.39
CA LYS A 647 -6.64 -25.12 -11.66
C LYS A 647 -6.12 -25.96 -10.48
N ALA A 648 -6.78 -27.07 -10.23
CA ALA A 648 -6.37 -28.12 -9.29
C ALA A 648 -6.68 -29.50 -9.90
N ASP A 649 -6.23 -29.72 -11.14
CA ASP A 649 -6.53 -30.90 -11.93
C ASP A 649 -5.63 -32.09 -11.57
N GLY A 650 -6.09 -33.32 -11.81
CA GLY A 650 -5.29 -34.53 -11.63
C GLY A 650 -4.30 -34.74 -12.77
N GLY A 651 -3.11 -35.26 -12.45
CA GLY A 651 -2.07 -35.54 -13.44
C GLY A 651 -2.52 -36.55 -14.51
N SER A 652 -2.19 -36.26 -15.78
CA SER A 652 -2.56 -37.10 -16.93
C SER A 652 -1.39 -37.90 -17.49
N PHE A 653 -1.64 -39.05 -18.12
CA PHE A 653 -0.60 -39.85 -18.79
C PHE A 653 0.17 -39.06 -19.86
N VAL A 654 -0.54 -38.21 -20.62
CA VAL A 654 0.02 -37.44 -21.74
C VAL A 654 1.10 -36.45 -21.29
N GLU A 655 0.98 -35.88 -20.08
CA GLU A 655 1.94 -34.89 -19.56
C GLU A 655 3.33 -35.50 -19.34
N LYS A 656 3.42 -36.78 -18.93
CA LYS A 656 4.70 -37.48 -18.75
C LYS A 656 5.35 -37.97 -20.06
N SER A 657 4.63 -37.98 -21.18
CA SER A 657 5.25 -38.29 -22.49
C SER A 657 6.12 -37.15 -23.03
N ARG A 658 5.98 -35.89 -22.57
CA ARG A 658 6.92 -34.81 -22.91
C ARG A 658 8.26 -34.92 -22.18
N MET A 659 8.29 -35.52 -20.98
CA MET A 659 9.52 -35.83 -20.21
C MET A 659 10.24 -37.11 -20.69
N LYS A 660 9.64 -37.92 -21.56
CA LYS A 660 10.23 -39.18 -22.06
C LYS A 660 11.40 -39.01 -23.05
N ASN A 661 11.72 -37.80 -23.51
CA ASN A 661 12.82 -37.61 -24.46
C ASN A 661 14.22 -37.79 -23.86
N TYR A 662 14.37 -37.98 -22.53
CA TYR A 662 15.68 -38.16 -21.88
C TYR A 662 15.96 -39.59 -21.37
N PHE A 663 14.94 -40.43 -21.19
CA PHE A 663 15.13 -41.83 -20.74
C PHE A 663 14.54 -42.80 -21.75
N ARG A 664 15.39 -43.30 -22.64
CA ARG A 664 15.09 -44.42 -23.53
C ARG A 664 15.10 -45.71 -22.71
N SER A 665 13.92 -46.11 -22.21
CA SER A 665 13.70 -47.45 -21.67
C SER A 665 12.53 -48.09 -22.41
N ASP A 666 12.88 -48.95 -23.36
CA ASP A 666 12.01 -49.59 -24.35
C ASP A 666 11.16 -50.78 -23.79
N ASN A 667 10.86 -50.86 -22.49
CA ASN A 667 10.24 -52.07 -21.90
C ASN A 667 9.20 -51.83 -20.78
N VAL A 668 8.28 -50.87 -20.94
CA VAL A 668 7.09 -50.81 -20.05
C VAL A 668 5.81 -50.85 -20.89
N ASN A 669 5.35 -52.06 -21.22
CA ASN A 669 4.02 -52.35 -21.79
C ASN A 669 2.92 -52.20 -20.73
N GLY A 670 2.94 -51.11 -19.95
CA GLY A 670 2.01 -50.87 -18.86
C GLY A 670 1.31 -49.52 -18.96
N GLY A 671 -0.02 -49.53 -18.92
CA GLY A 671 -0.87 -48.33 -18.98
C GLY A 671 -1.04 -47.68 -17.60
N ILE A 672 -0.60 -46.43 -17.45
CA ILE A 672 -0.75 -45.65 -16.21
C ILE A 672 -2.18 -45.08 -16.14
N GLY A 673 -2.84 -45.22 -14.99
CA GLY A 673 -4.16 -44.63 -14.73
C GLY A 673 -4.12 -43.11 -14.53
N GLY A 674 -5.28 -42.46 -14.64
CA GLY A 674 -5.41 -41.03 -14.36
C GLY A 674 -5.45 -40.72 -12.85
N ALA A 675 -4.82 -39.63 -12.44
CA ALA A 675 -4.87 -39.13 -11.06
C ALA A 675 -6.17 -38.37 -10.79
N SER A 676 -6.62 -38.27 -9.54
CA SER A 676 -7.85 -37.55 -9.21
C SER A 676 -7.63 -36.04 -9.11
N GLY A 677 -8.68 -35.26 -9.38
CA GLY A 677 -8.67 -33.81 -9.17
C GLY A 677 -8.47 -33.46 -7.70
N GLY A 678 -7.93 -32.27 -7.44
CA GLY A 678 -7.64 -31.74 -6.11
C GLY A 678 -8.83 -31.06 -5.43
N THR A 679 -8.52 -30.10 -4.56
CA THR A 679 -9.50 -29.32 -3.80
C THR A 679 -9.31 -27.83 -4.06
N ILE A 680 -10.40 -27.13 -4.35
CA ILE A 680 -10.47 -25.66 -4.40
C ILE A 680 -11.48 -25.18 -3.37
N LEU A 681 -11.02 -24.43 -2.38
CA LEU A 681 -11.84 -23.87 -1.29
C LEU A 681 -11.75 -22.35 -1.29
N LEU A 682 -12.89 -21.68 -1.48
CA LEU A 682 -12.95 -20.23 -1.69
C LEU A 682 -13.82 -19.56 -0.62
N PHE A 683 -13.22 -18.76 0.26
CA PHE A 683 -13.88 -17.88 1.22
C PHE A 683 -13.96 -16.46 0.65
N LEU A 684 -15.12 -16.10 0.08
CA LEU A 684 -15.28 -14.87 -0.71
C LEU A 684 -16.50 -14.06 -0.28
N ARG A 685 -16.48 -12.77 -0.56
CA ARG A 685 -17.68 -11.89 -0.59
C ARG A 685 -18.23 -11.71 -2.00
N ALA A 686 -17.33 -11.54 -2.99
CA ALA A 686 -17.68 -11.39 -4.39
C ALA A 686 -16.76 -12.21 -5.32
N LEU A 687 -17.33 -12.72 -6.42
CA LEU A 687 -16.63 -13.44 -7.48
C LEU A 687 -17.01 -12.88 -8.85
N ALA A 688 -16.02 -12.64 -9.70
CA ALA A 688 -16.21 -12.35 -11.13
C ALA A 688 -15.39 -13.33 -11.96
N LEU A 689 -16.06 -14.25 -12.66
CA LEU A 689 -15.45 -15.16 -13.63
C LEU A 689 -15.74 -14.62 -15.03
N GLY A 690 -14.73 -14.09 -15.70
CA GLY A 690 -14.84 -13.57 -17.07
C GLY A 690 -15.08 -14.68 -18.09
N ASP A 691 -15.46 -14.31 -19.31
CA ASP A 691 -15.77 -15.19 -20.45
C ASP A 691 -14.68 -16.22 -20.79
N VAL A 692 -13.40 -15.83 -20.74
CA VAL A 692 -12.24 -16.73 -20.96
C VAL A 692 -11.80 -17.43 -19.66
N GLY A 693 -12.32 -16.98 -18.51
CA GLY A 693 -11.97 -17.46 -17.18
C GLY A 693 -12.31 -18.95 -17.00
N THR A 694 -11.35 -19.73 -16.51
CA THR A 694 -11.54 -21.17 -16.23
C THR A 694 -11.23 -21.51 -14.78
N LEU A 695 -12.17 -22.18 -14.11
CA LEU A 695 -11.99 -22.78 -12.78
C LEU A 695 -12.12 -24.31 -12.88
N SER A 696 -11.04 -25.06 -12.67
CA SER A 696 -11.04 -26.51 -12.90
C SER A 696 -10.45 -27.34 -11.77
N SER A 697 -11.11 -28.46 -11.46
CA SER A 697 -10.60 -29.55 -10.64
C SER A 697 -11.01 -30.90 -11.27
N VAL A 698 -10.52 -31.12 -12.47
CA VAL A 698 -10.86 -32.26 -13.33
C VAL A 698 -9.93 -33.45 -13.06
N GLY A 699 -10.46 -34.67 -13.16
CA GLY A 699 -9.64 -35.88 -13.06
C GLY A 699 -8.73 -36.07 -14.27
N GLY A 700 -7.52 -36.60 -14.05
CA GLY A 700 -6.53 -36.85 -15.08
C GLY A 700 -6.93 -37.96 -16.05
N HIS A 701 -6.42 -37.89 -17.28
CA HIS A 701 -6.67 -38.89 -18.32
C HIS A 701 -5.75 -40.10 -18.17
N GLY A 702 -6.34 -41.30 -18.28
CA GLY A 702 -5.58 -42.55 -18.32
C GLY A 702 -4.87 -42.77 -19.67
N SER A 703 -3.86 -43.64 -19.67
CA SER A 703 -3.27 -44.21 -20.89
C SER A 703 -4.33 -44.86 -21.82
N PRO A 704 -4.18 -44.74 -23.16
CA PRO A 704 -5.08 -45.34 -24.14
C PRO A 704 -5.21 -46.88 -24.05
N ASP A 705 -4.25 -47.57 -23.43
CA ASP A 705 -4.16 -49.04 -23.35
C ASP A 705 -4.99 -49.65 -22.20
N GLY A 706 -6.27 -49.28 -22.08
CA GLY A 706 -7.23 -49.91 -21.16
C GLY A 706 -7.20 -49.42 -19.71
N SER A 707 -6.46 -48.34 -19.42
CA SER A 707 -6.39 -47.75 -18.07
C SER A 707 -7.60 -46.87 -17.72
N GLY A 708 -7.88 -46.72 -16.43
CA GLY A 708 -9.01 -45.92 -15.94
C GLY A 708 -8.68 -44.43 -15.80
N GLY A 709 -9.67 -43.55 -16.07
CA GLY A 709 -9.55 -42.11 -15.86
C GLY A 709 -9.70 -41.72 -14.38
N GLY A 710 -9.08 -40.63 -13.93
CA GLY A 710 -9.18 -40.18 -12.53
C GLY A 710 -10.55 -39.57 -12.19
N GLY A 711 -10.98 -39.66 -10.94
CA GLY A 711 -12.20 -38.99 -10.46
C GLY A 711 -12.04 -37.46 -10.42
N GLY A 712 -13.12 -36.73 -10.67
CA GLY A 712 -13.14 -35.27 -10.59
C GLY A 712 -13.12 -34.77 -9.15
N GLY A 713 -12.40 -33.67 -8.87
CA GLY A 713 -12.14 -33.16 -7.52
C GLY A 713 -13.29 -32.37 -6.89
N ARG A 714 -12.97 -31.46 -5.96
CA ARG A 714 -13.98 -30.71 -5.19
C ARG A 714 -13.75 -29.20 -5.30
N ILE A 715 -14.82 -28.47 -5.57
CA ILE A 715 -14.84 -27.00 -5.59
C ILE A 715 -15.94 -26.52 -4.64
N HIS A 716 -15.58 -25.73 -3.63
CA HIS A 716 -16.53 -25.19 -2.65
C HIS A 716 -16.45 -23.67 -2.54
N PHE A 717 -17.60 -23.01 -2.68
CA PHE A 717 -17.75 -21.57 -2.49
C PHE A 717 -18.37 -21.25 -1.13
N HIS A 718 -17.53 -20.76 -0.22
CA HIS A 718 -17.92 -20.33 1.11
C HIS A 718 -18.22 -18.83 1.15
N TRP A 719 -19.44 -18.45 0.81
CA TRP A 719 -19.87 -17.04 0.79
C TRP A 719 -19.95 -16.44 2.19
N SER A 720 -19.41 -15.23 2.33
CA SER A 720 -19.52 -14.41 3.54
C SER A 720 -20.38 -13.17 3.28
N ASP A 721 -21.09 -12.69 4.30
CA ASP A 721 -21.87 -11.45 4.25
C ASP A 721 -22.87 -11.33 3.08
N ILE A 722 -23.56 -12.43 2.71
CA ILE A 722 -24.52 -12.45 1.60
C ILE A 722 -25.61 -11.37 1.84
N PRO A 723 -25.70 -10.33 0.99
CA PRO A 723 -26.72 -9.30 1.14
C PRO A 723 -28.12 -9.88 0.88
N THR A 724 -29.16 -9.36 1.53
CA THR A 724 -30.54 -9.87 1.36
C THR A 724 -31.56 -8.73 1.24
N GLY A 725 -32.73 -9.02 0.67
CA GLY A 725 -33.79 -8.03 0.44
C GLY A 725 -33.35 -6.90 -0.51
N ASP A 726 -33.73 -5.66 -0.19
CA ASP A 726 -33.51 -4.50 -1.06
C ASP A 726 -32.01 -4.18 -1.32
N VAL A 727 -31.11 -4.66 -0.47
CA VAL A 727 -29.65 -4.47 -0.56
C VAL A 727 -28.98 -5.58 -1.38
N TYR A 728 -29.71 -6.63 -1.77
CA TYR A 728 -29.16 -7.78 -2.47
C TYR A 728 -28.39 -7.36 -3.74
N GLN A 729 -27.15 -7.82 -3.85
CA GLN A 729 -26.35 -7.77 -5.06
C GLN A 729 -25.86 -9.19 -5.36
N PRO A 730 -25.80 -9.62 -6.62
CA PRO A 730 -25.27 -10.93 -6.96
C PRO A 730 -23.85 -11.09 -6.41
N VAL A 731 -23.63 -12.13 -5.59
CA VAL A 731 -22.30 -12.42 -5.02
C VAL A 731 -21.34 -13.01 -6.05
N ALA A 732 -21.85 -13.46 -7.19
CA ALA A 732 -21.05 -13.97 -8.30
C ALA A 732 -21.58 -13.50 -9.66
N SER A 733 -20.68 -13.12 -10.55
CA SER A 733 -20.91 -13.02 -11.99
C SER A 733 -20.09 -14.11 -12.68
N VAL A 734 -20.76 -15.01 -13.41
CA VAL A 734 -20.13 -16.20 -14.00
C VAL A 734 -20.42 -16.24 -15.50
N GLU A 735 -19.46 -15.77 -16.29
CA GLU A 735 -19.50 -15.81 -17.77
C GLU A 735 -18.61 -16.92 -18.34
N GLY A 736 -17.57 -17.31 -17.60
CA GLY A 736 -16.63 -18.39 -17.96
C GLY A 736 -17.07 -19.79 -17.55
N SER A 737 -16.11 -20.72 -17.46
CA SER A 737 -16.38 -22.15 -17.22
C SER A 737 -15.87 -22.67 -15.87
N ILE A 738 -16.69 -23.51 -15.22
CA ILE A 738 -16.35 -24.20 -13.97
C ILE A 738 -16.48 -25.72 -14.20
N HIS A 739 -15.39 -26.46 -13.98
CA HIS A 739 -15.31 -27.89 -14.27
C HIS A 739 -14.82 -28.71 -13.07
N ALA A 740 -15.54 -29.79 -12.76
CA ALA A 740 -15.11 -30.81 -11.79
C ALA A 740 -15.40 -32.22 -12.32
N SER A 741 -15.21 -32.45 -13.62
CA SER A 741 -15.54 -33.72 -14.27
C SER A 741 -14.50 -34.81 -14.01
N GLY A 742 -14.90 -36.07 -14.15
CA GLY A 742 -13.94 -37.18 -14.18
C GLY A 742 -13.13 -37.21 -15.47
N GLY A 743 -11.91 -37.73 -15.39
CA GLY A 743 -11.02 -37.93 -16.51
C GLY A 743 -11.46 -39.08 -17.41
N LEU A 744 -11.10 -39.00 -18.68
CA LEU A 744 -11.37 -40.08 -19.66
C LEU A 744 -10.44 -41.28 -19.42
N GLY A 745 -11.01 -42.48 -19.51
CA GLY A 745 -10.25 -43.74 -19.57
C GLY A 745 -9.77 -44.08 -20.99
N GLY A 746 -8.92 -45.10 -21.09
CA GLY A 746 -8.50 -45.68 -22.36
C GLY A 746 -9.61 -46.45 -23.09
N LYS A 747 -9.33 -47.06 -24.24
CA LYS A 747 -10.35 -47.71 -25.10
C LYS A 747 -11.20 -48.79 -24.39
N GLN A 748 -10.64 -49.44 -23.37
CA GLN A 748 -11.30 -50.46 -22.53
C GLN A 748 -11.44 -50.03 -21.05
N GLY A 749 -11.00 -48.81 -20.70
CA GLY A 749 -11.06 -48.28 -19.34
C GLY A 749 -12.28 -47.37 -19.14
N GLY A 750 -12.84 -47.38 -17.93
CA GLY A 750 -13.93 -46.49 -17.54
C GLY A 750 -13.44 -45.06 -17.35
N ALA A 751 -14.28 -44.08 -17.69
CA ALA A 751 -14.10 -42.70 -17.24
C ALA A 751 -14.29 -42.62 -15.72
N GLY A 752 -13.62 -41.66 -15.08
CA GLY A 752 -13.89 -41.33 -13.68
C GLY A 752 -15.26 -40.68 -13.52
N ASP A 753 -15.82 -40.80 -12.32
CA ASP A 753 -17.03 -40.07 -11.95
C ASP A 753 -16.74 -38.58 -11.77
N ASN A 754 -17.76 -37.75 -12.00
CA ASN A 754 -17.69 -36.32 -11.73
C ASN A 754 -17.54 -36.05 -10.23
N GLY A 755 -16.80 -35.00 -9.91
CA GLY A 755 -16.67 -34.42 -8.60
C GLY A 755 -17.84 -33.54 -8.20
N THR A 756 -17.63 -32.68 -7.21
CA THR A 756 -18.68 -31.85 -6.60
C THR A 756 -18.36 -30.36 -6.68
N ILE A 757 -19.33 -29.56 -7.11
CA ILE A 757 -19.32 -28.10 -7.03
C ILE A 757 -20.43 -27.68 -6.05
N THR A 758 -20.06 -27.16 -4.89
CA THR A 758 -20.99 -26.81 -3.81
C THR A 758 -20.81 -25.35 -3.37
N GLY A 759 -21.84 -24.80 -2.72
CA GLY A 759 -21.81 -23.46 -2.14
C GLY A 759 -22.43 -23.46 -0.76
N ARG A 760 -22.11 -22.45 0.05
CA ARG A 760 -22.69 -22.26 1.38
C ARG A 760 -24.22 -22.23 1.30
N ALA A 761 -24.89 -22.74 2.34
CA ALA A 761 -26.33 -22.68 2.50
C ALA A 761 -26.85 -21.24 2.37
N CYS A 762 -27.70 -20.96 1.38
CA CYS A 762 -28.21 -19.63 1.12
C CYS A 762 -29.26 -19.18 2.14
N PRO A 763 -29.34 -17.86 2.42
CA PRO A 763 -30.39 -17.30 3.26
C PRO A 763 -31.77 -17.38 2.58
N LYS A 764 -32.82 -17.04 3.33
CA LYS A 764 -34.21 -17.06 2.85
C LYS A 764 -34.38 -16.22 1.57
N GLY A 765 -35.19 -16.69 0.63
CA GLY A 765 -35.40 -16.05 -0.67
C GLY A 765 -34.37 -16.38 -1.77
N LEU A 766 -33.20 -16.92 -1.42
CA LEU A 766 -32.11 -17.23 -2.36
C LEU A 766 -31.86 -18.74 -2.48
N TYR A 767 -31.33 -19.23 -3.61
CA TYR A 767 -31.00 -20.65 -3.82
C TYR A 767 -29.81 -20.85 -4.76
N GLY A 768 -29.35 -22.09 -4.91
CA GLY A 768 -28.24 -22.47 -5.79
C GLY A 768 -26.85 -22.25 -5.17
N THR A 769 -25.80 -22.58 -5.93
CA THR A 769 -24.40 -22.44 -5.50
C THR A 769 -23.99 -20.99 -5.29
N PHE A 770 -24.53 -20.06 -6.07
CA PHE A 770 -24.21 -18.62 -6.06
C PHE A 770 -25.28 -17.77 -5.34
N CYS A 771 -26.21 -18.40 -4.61
CA CYS A 771 -27.30 -17.73 -3.91
C CYS A 771 -28.08 -16.72 -4.78
N THR A 772 -28.56 -17.19 -5.93
CA THR A 772 -29.41 -16.43 -6.83
C THR A 772 -30.84 -16.33 -6.30
N GLU A 773 -31.58 -15.30 -6.73
CA GLU A 773 -32.97 -15.07 -6.34
C GLU A 773 -33.88 -16.22 -6.81
N CYS A 774 -34.79 -16.71 -5.95
CA CYS A 774 -35.81 -17.67 -6.36
C CYS A 774 -36.67 -17.13 -7.53
N PRO A 775 -37.15 -17.98 -8.46
CA PRO A 775 -37.96 -17.56 -9.60
C PRO A 775 -39.23 -16.78 -9.21
N ALA A 776 -39.68 -15.87 -10.08
CA ALA A 776 -40.90 -15.09 -9.85
C ALA A 776 -42.11 -16.01 -9.61
N GLY A 777 -42.93 -15.69 -8.61
CA GLY A 777 -44.08 -16.52 -8.21
C GLY A 777 -43.74 -17.66 -7.25
N THR A 778 -42.51 -17.69 -6.71
CA THR A 778 -42.09 -18.61 -5.64
C THR A 778 -41.58 -17.86 -4.41
N TYR A 779 -41.65 -18.48 -3.23
CA TYR A 779 -41.11 -17.96 -1.98
C TYR A 779 -40.31 -19.04 -1.24
N LYS A 780 -39.35 -18.61 -0.43
CA LYS A 780 -38.50 -19.51 0.37
C LYS A 780 -38.28 -18.96 1.77
N ASN A 781 -38.85 -19.65 2.75
CA ASN A 781 -38.84 -19.26 4.16
C ASN A 781 -37.77 -19.98 5.02
N VAL A 782 -37.05 -20.94 4.44
CA VAL A 782 -36.01 -21.75 5.11
C VAL A 782 -34.63 -21.46 4.51
N THR A 783 -33.59 -21.67 5.31
CA THR A 783 -32.19 -21.61 4.85
C THR A 783 -31.81 -22.91 4.14
N GLY A 784 -31.06 -22.81 3.05
CA GLY A 784 -30.58 -23.95 2.25
C GLY A 784 -30.26 -23.52 0.83
N SER A 785 -29.70 -24.39 0.00
CA SER A 785 -29.32 -24.02 -1.39
C SER A 785 -30.06 -24.83 -2.46
N GLU A 786 -30.87 -25.83 -2.08
CA GLU A 786 -31.65 -26.59 -3.05
C GLU A 786 -32.77 -25.75 -3.68
N MET A 787 -33.01 -25.97 -4.98
CA MET A 787 -34.11 -25.35 -5.73
C MET A 787 -35.49 -25.84 -5.28
N SER A 788 -35.56 -27.07 -4.76
CA SER A 788 -36.77 -27.68 -4.16
C SER A 788 -37.34 -26.87 -2.99
N LEU A 789 -36.54 -25.98 -2.40
CA LEU A 789 -36.92 -25.13 -1.27
C LEU A 789 -37.60 -23.81 -1.70
N CYS A 790 -37.70 -23.51 -3.00
CA CYS A 790 -38.52 -22.40 -3.52
C CYS A 790 -39.95 -22.91 -3.76
N TYR A 791 -40.87 -22.60 -2.85
CA TYR A 791 -42.27 -23.04 -2.88
C TYR A 791 -43.14 -22.10 -3.73
N GLU A 792 -44.14 -22.62 -4.44
CA GLU A 792 -45.06 -21.77 -5.23
C GLU A 792 -45.95 -20.87 -4.35
N CYS A 793 -46.14 -19.62 -4.79
CA CYS A 793 -47.04 -18.68 -4.11
C CYS A 793 -48.52 -19.08 -4.35
N PRO A 794 -49.39 -18.99 -3.32
CA PRO A 794 -50.80 -19.39 -3.44
C PRO A 794 -51.55 -18.52 -4.46
N SER A 795 -52.29 -19.14 -5.38
CA SER A 795 -53.05 -18.44 -6.43
C SER A 795 -54.38 -17.86 -5.95
N SER A 796 -54.84 -18.20 -4.74
CA SER A 796 -56.09 -17.70 -4.13
C SER A 796 -56.06 -16.21 -3.80
N ASP A 797 -54.87 -15.67 -3.55
CA ASP A 797 -54.67 -14.31 -3.03
C ASP A 797 -54.31 -13.31 -4.15
N LEU A 798 -54.20 -13.80 -5.39
CA LEU A 798 -53.86 -13.00 -6.57
C LEU A 798 -55.13 -12.46 -7.24
N PRO A 799 -55.34 -11.13 -7.33
CA PRO A 799 -56.45 -10.54 -8.06
C PRO A 799 -56.47 -11.01 -9.52
N ARG A 800 -57.66 -11.19 -10.12
CA ARG A 800 -57.83 -11.71 -11.51
C ARG A 800 -57.08 -10.91 -12.60
N ARG A 801 -56.64 -9.68 -12.30
CA ARG A 801 -55.89 -8.79 -13.20
C ARG A 801 -54.50 -8.43 -12.64
N ALA A 802 -53.89 -9.35 -11.90
CA ALA A 802 -52.54 -9.20 -11.34
C ALA A 802 -51.64 -10.39 -11.71
N PHE A 803 -50.33 -10.17 -11.71
CA PHE A 803 -49.31 -11.20 -11.85
C PHE A 803 -48.20 -10.97 -10.82
N TYR A 804 -47.54 -12.05 -10.38
CA TYR A 804 -46.44 -11.96 -9.43
C TYR A 804 -45.21 -11.30 -10.07
N ILE A 805 -44.54 -10.44 -9.32
CA ILE A 805 -43.33 -9.75 -9.75
C ILE A 805 -42.10 -10.36 -9.09
N ALA A 806 -40.97 -10.37 -9.81
CA ALA A 806 -39.68 -10.64 -9.20
C ALA A 806 -39.32 -9.48 -8.26
N VAL A 807 -38.78 -9.80 -7.08
CA VAL A 807 -38.28 -8.82 -6.13
C VAL A 807 -36.84 -9.11 -5.83
N ARG A 808 -36.06 -8.03 -5.76
CA ARG A 808 -34.64 -8.04 -5.46
C ARG A 808 -34.38 -8.76 -4.13
N GLY A 809 -33.47 -9.74 -4.15
CA GLY A 809 -33.16 -10.60 -3.02
C GLY A 809 -34.13 -11.76 -2.79
N GLY A 810 -35.08 -11.98 -3.70
CA GLY A 810 -36.08 -13.05 -3.61
C GLY A 810 -37.12 -12.86 -2.51
N ILE A 811 -38.18 -13.67 -2.55
CA ILE A 811 -39.30 -13.56 -1.61
C ILE A 811 -39.07 -14.51 -0.43
N ALA A 812 -38.86 -13.96 0.76
CA ALA A 812 -38.62 -14.74 1.98
C ALA A 812 -39.91 -15.16 2.72
N GLU A 813 -40.98 -14.35 2.62
CA GLU A 813 -42.21 -14.51 3.39
C GLU A 813 -43.44 -14.19 2.54
N LEU A 814 -44.60 -14.75 2.93
CA LEU A 814 -45.90 -14.46 2.33
C LEU A 814 -46.52 -13.20 2.96
N PRO A 815 -47.36 -12.43 2.22
CA PRO A 815 -47.84 -12.67 0.85
C PRO A 815 -46.84 -12.24 -0.23
N CYS A 816 -46.84 -12.94 -1.37
CA CYS A 816 -45.96 -12.64 -2.49
C CYS A 816 -46.37 -11.33 -3.20
N PRO A 817 -45.42 -10.44 -3.53
CA PRO A 817 -45.69 -9.17 -4.19
C PRO A 817 -46.18 -9.38 -5.64
N TYR A 818 -47.21 -8.64 -6.03
CA TYR A 818 -47.80 -8.67 -7.37
C TYR A 818 -48.02 -7.26 -7.91
N LYS A 819 -48.14 -7.13 -9.24
CA LYS A 819 -48.53 -5.89 -9.92
C LYS A 819 -49.74 -6.16 -10.81
N CYS A 820 -50.59 -5.15 -10.99
CA CYS A 820 -51.67 -5.21 -11.96
C CYS A 820 -51.13 -5.28 -13.40
N VAL A 821 -51.87 -5.92 -14.31
CA VAL A 821 -51.49 -6.10 -15.73
C VAL A 821 -51.28 -4.76 -16.47
N SER A 822 -51.89 -3.66 -15.99
CA SER A 822 -51.74 -2.32 -16.57
C SER A 822 -51.87 -1.25 -15.50
N ASP A 823 -51.19 -0.11 -15.68
CA ASP A 823 -51.25 1.05 -14.79
C ASP A 823 -52.65 1.73 -14.76
N ARG A 824 -53.59 1.31 -15.63
CA ARG A 824 -55.01 1.72 -15.58
C ARG A 824 -55.78 1.12 -14.40
N TYR A 825 -55.22 0.11 -13.74
CA TYR A 825 -55.82 -0.59 -12.62
C TYR A 825 -55.07 -0.24 -11.33
N HIS A 826 -55.80 0.17 -10.29
CA HIS A 826 -55.21 0.59 -9.02
C HIS A 826 -55.12 -0.58 -8.02
N MET A 827 -53.99 -0.65 -7.32
CA MET A 827 -53.70 -1.67 -6.29
C MET A 827 -54.44 -1.31 -4.98
N PRO A 828 -54.95 -2.27 -4.17
CA PRO A 828 -54.64 -3.70 -4.13
C PRO A 828 -55.46 -4.60 -5.07
N ASN A 829 -56.70 -4.24 -5.40
CA ASN A 829 -57.63 -5.17 -6.09
C ASN A 829 -57.59 -5.11 -7.62
N CYS A 830 -56.76 -4.22 -8.20
CA CYS A 830 -56.68 -3.97 -9.64
C CYS A 830 -58.02 -3.54 -10.26
N TYR A 831 -58.71 -2.61 -9.58
CA TYR A 831 -59.96 -2.01 -10.06
C TYR A 831 -59.70 -0.79 -10.93
N THR A 832 -60.67 -0.45 -11.77
CA THR A 832 -60.68 0.82 -12.53
C THR A 832 -61.06 2.00 -11.63
N ALA A 833 -60.68 3.23 -11.98
CA ALA A 833 -61.03 4.43 -11.20
C ALA A 833 -62.55 4.61 -10.96
N LEU A 834 -63.38 4.17 -11.92
CA LEU A 834 -64.84 4.16 -11.76
C LEU A 834 -65.30 3.11 -10.73
N GLU A 835 -64.73 1.89 -10.77
CA GLU A 835 -65.04 0.82 -9.82
C GLU A 835 -64.61 1.19 -8.40
N GLU A 836 -63.46 1.84 -8.21
CA GLU A 836 -63.04 2.35 -6.90
C GLU A 836 -64.01 3.40 -6.37
N LEU A 837 -64.45 4.35 -7.20
CA LEU A 837 -65.49 5.32 -6.83
C LEU A 837 -66.79 4.61 -6.42
N ILE A 838 -67.22 3.62 -7.20
CA ILE A 838 -68.43 2.85 -6.93
C ILE A 838 -68.33 2.10 -5.59
N TYR A 839 -67.19 1.45 -5.31
CA TYR A 839 -67.02 0.65 -4.10
C TYR A 839 -66.67 1.49 -2.85
N THR A 840 -66.03 2.64 -3.00
CA THR A 840 -65.80 3.58 -1.87
C THR A 840 -67.11 4.13 -1.31
N PHE A 841 -68.13 4.31 -2.14
CA PHE A 841 -69.48 4.68 -1.70
C PHE A 841 -70.35 3.48 -1.25
N GLY A 842 -69.77 2.31 -0.99
CA GLY A 842 -70.51 1.14 -0.51
C GLY A 842 -71.11 0.26 -1.61
N GLY A 843 -70.59 0.38 -2.84
CA GLY A 843 -70.95 -0.44 -3.98
C GLY A 843 -71.93 0.22 -4.95
N PRO A 844 -72.24 -0.45 -6.07
CA PRO A 844 -73.02 0.12 -7.18
C PRO A 844 -74.38 0.67 -6.74
N TRP A 845 -75.00 0.00 -5.76
CA TRP A 845 -76.34 0.33 -5.28
C TRP A 845 -76.37 1.63 -4.47
N LEU A 846 -75.44 1.83 -3.55
CA LEU A 846 -75.37 3.05 -2.73
C LEU A 846 -74.90 4.26 -3.57
N PHE A 847 -73.95 4.06 -4.47
CA PHE A 847 -73.50 5.11 -5.38
C PHE A 847 -74.65 5.64 -6.26
N CYS A 848 -75.46 4.74 -6.82
CA CYS A 848 -76.65 5.13 -7.60
C CYS A 848 -77.69 5.90 -6.76
N LEU A 849 -77.90 5.54 -5.49
CA LEU A 849 -78.82 6.24 -4.59
C LEU A 849 -78.33 7.67 -4.24
N ILE A 850 -77.04 7.84 -3.98
CA ILE A 850 -76.44 9.15 -3.69
C ILE A 850 -76.47 10.04 -4.93
N LEU A 851 -76.16 9.49 -6.11
CA LEU A 851 -76.24 10.22 -7.37
C LEU A 851 -77.68 10.67 -7.67
N LEU A 852 -78.67 9.81 -7.42
CA LEU A 852 -80.08 10.15 -7.54
C LEU A 852 -80.46 11.29 -6.59
N GLY A 853 -80.00 11.23 -5.33
CA GLY A 853 -80.23 12.28 -4.34
C GLY A 853 -79.62 13.64 -4.74
N LEU A 854 -78.41 13.62 -5.30
CA LEU A 854 -77.74 14.81 -5.84
C LEU A 854 -78.48 15.39 -7.04
N LEU A 855 -78.98 14.55 -7.95
CA LEU A 855 -79.78 15.00 -9.11
C LEU A 855 -81.11 15.63 -8.68
N VAL A 856 -81.77 15.08 -7.65
CA VAL A 856 -82.99 15.68 -7.07
C VAL A 856 -82.69 17.02 -6.41
N LEU A 857 -81.58 17.13 -5.69
CA LEU A 857 -81.14 18.38 -5.06
C LEU A 857 -80.76 19.43 -6.11
N LEU A 858 -80.09 19.04 -7.19
CA LEU A 858 -79.77 19.91 -8.32
C LEU A 858 -81.03 20.37 -9.05
N ALA A 859 -82.02 19.49 -9.22
CA ALA A 859 -83.33 19.85 -9.79
C ALA A 859 -84.09 20.85 -8.89
N LEU A 860 -83.99 20.74 -7.57
CA LEU A 860 -84.54 21.70 -6.61
C LEU A 860 -83.81 23.06 -6.66
N VAL A 861 -82.48 23.06 -6.76
CA VAL A 861 -81.69 24.30 -6.90
C VAL A 861 -81.97 24.98 -8.24
N LEU A 862 -82.12 24.21 -9.32
CA LEU A 862 -82.49 24.72 -10.65
C LEU A 862 -83.95 25.20 -10.71
N SER A 863 -84.87 24.66 -9.90
CA SER A 863 -86.25 25.16 -9.82
C SER A 863 -86.34 26.49 -9.06
N VAL A 864 -85.52 26.67 -8.01
CA VAL A 864 -85.38 27.95 -7.27
C VAL A 864 -84.67 29.01 -8.12
N ALA A 865 -83.71 28.62 -8.97
CA ALA A 865 -83.02 29.53 -9.87
C ALA A 865 -83.85 29.99 -11.09
N ARG A 866 -85.00 29.35 -11.40
CA ARG A 866 -85.88 29.72 -12.53
C ARG A 866 -87.01 30.71 -12.21
N MET A 867 -87.18 31.17 -10.96
CA MET A 867 -88.18 32.19 -10.59
C MET A 867 -87.66 33.64 -10.62
N LYS A 868 -86.43 33.89 -11.05
CA LYS A 868 -85.90 35.24 -11.31
C LYS A 868 -85.18 35.24 -12.66
N PHE A 869 -85.67 36.09 -13.57
CA PHE A 869 -85.19 36.44 -14.91
C PHE A 869 -85.88 35.72 -16.09
N VAL A 870 -86.71 36.53 -16.78
CA VAL A 870 -87.46 36.30 -18.01
C VAL A 870 -86.98 37.32 -19.07
N GLY A 871 -86.86 36.89 -20.33
CA GLY A 871 -86.80 37.71 -21.58
C GLY A 871 -85.44 37.64 -22.31
N THR A 872 -85.27 36.86 -23.41
CA THR A 872 -85.51 37.16 -24.86
C THR A 872 -84.68 38.35 -25.40
N ASP A 873 -83.94 38.35 -26.52
CA ASP A 873 -83.68 37.43 -27.65
C ASP A 873 -82.42 37.92 -28.42
N GLU A 874 -81.97 37.11 -29.41
CA GLU A 874 -81.17 37.42 -30.62
C GLU A 874 -79.64 37.09 -30.66
N LEU A 875 -79.33 36.01 -31.40
CA LEU A 875 -78.10 35.62 -32.13
C LEU A 875 -77.92 36.51 -33.40
N PRO A 876 -76.83 36.47 -34.23
CA PRO A 876 -75.77 35.44 -34.38
C PRO A 876 -74.31 35.98 -34.53
N GLY A 877 -73.32 35.09 -34.65
CA GLY A 877 -71.89 35.41 -34.97
C GLY A 877 -71.67 36.06 -36.35
N PRO A 878 -70.44 36.42 -36.79
CA PRO A 878 -69.21 35.60 -36.71
C PRO A 878 -67.89 36.38 -36.41
N ALA A 879 -66.78 35.61 -36.41
CA ALA A 879 -65.32 35.88 -36.44
C ALA A 879 -64.85 37.23 -37.09
N PRO A 880 -63.58 37.72 -37.01
CA PRO A 880 -62.35 36.90 -37.05
C PRO A 880 -61.00 37.48 -36.50
N THR A 881 -59.93 36.66 -36.59
CA THR A 881 -58.52 37.00 -36.96
C THR A 881 -57.61 37.78 -35.97
N HIS A 882 -56.28 37.59 -35.93
CA HIS A 882 -55.32 36.90 -36.81
C HIS A 882 -53.98 36.69 -36.07
N GLN A 883 -53.16 35.79 -36.65
CA GLN A 883 -51.67 35.74 -36.62
C GLN A 883 -51.01 35.27 -35.32
N GLY A 884 -50.09 34.30 -35.33
CA GLY A 884 -49.44 33.50 -36.39
C GLY A 884 -48.52 32.49 -35.66
N SER A 885 -48.48 31.23 -36.09
CA SER A 885 -47.35 30.63 -36.84
C SER A 885 -46.05 30.52 -36.02
N GLN A 886 -45.28 29.44 -35.97
CA GLN A 886 -45.26 28.10 -36.56
C GLN A 886 -43.94 27.46 -36.07
N ILE A 887 -43.87 26.13 -36.08
CA ILE A 887 -42.67 25.29 -36.34
C ILE A 887 -41.60 25.20 -35.22
N ASP A 888 -41.59 24.02 -34.58
CA ASP A 888 -40.61 22.92 -34.72
C ASP A 888 -39.09 23.17 -34.91
N HIS A 889 -38.32 22.18 -34.46
CA HIS A 889 -36.89 21.87 -34.74
C HIS A 889 -35.79 22.26 -33.72
N SER A 890 -35.34 21.22 -33.00
CA SER A 890 -33.96 20.66 -32.95
C SER A 890 -32.69 21.55 -32.90
N PHE A 891 -31.89 21.30 -31.86
CA PHE A 891 -30.40 21.20 -31.81
C PHE A 891 -29.52 22.48 -32.02
N PRO A 892 -28.22 22.46 -31.60
CA PRO A 892 -27.62 23.43 -30.68
C PRO A 892 -26.62 24.42 -31.32
N PHE A 893 -26.18 25.46 -30.58
CA PHE A 893 -24.93 26.17 -30.88
C PHE A 893 -24.30 26.82 -29.64
N LEU A 894 -22.97 26.94 -29.70
CA LEU A 894 -21.99 27.38 -28.70
C LEU A 894 -22.03 28.89 -28.39
N GLU A 895 -21.77 29.23 -27.13
CA GLU A 895 -21.18 30.50 -26.65
C GLU A 895 -20.41 30.16 -25.36
N SER A 896 -19.34 30.81 -24.94
CA SER A 896 -18.19 31.45 -25.56
C SER A 896 -17.17 31.58 -24.42
N LEU A 897 -15.87 31.51 -24.71
CA LEU A 897 -14.77 31.43 -23.74
C LEU A 897 -14.49 32.76 -23.00
N ASN A 898 -15.52 33.55 -22.66
CA ASN A 898 -15.37 34.90 -22.09
C ASN A 898 -16.25 35.19 -20.86
N GLU A 899 -16.71 34.16 -20.16
CA GLU A 899 -17.43 34.29 -18.88
C GLU A 899 -16.71 33.56 -17.72
N VAL A 900 -15.39 33.39 -17.84
CA VAL A 900 -14.51 32.75 -16.83
C VAL A 900 -13.76 33.79 -15.97
N LEU A 901 -14.02 35.08 -16.15
CA LEU A 901 -13.45 36.14 -15.31
C LEU A 901 -14.59 36.99 -14.75
N GLU A 902 -14.78 36.86 -13.43
CA GLU A 902 -15.76 37.55 -12.56
C GLU A 902 -17.11 36.86 -12.29
N THR A 903 -17.14 35.88 -11.38
CA THR A 903 -18.26 35.76 -10.43
C THR A 903 -17.81 35.26 -9.05
N ASN A 904 -17.76 36.17 -8.07
CA ASN A 904 -17.89 35.84 -6.64
C ASN A 904 -19.36 35.48 -6.31
N ARG A 905 -19.94 34.51 -7.03
CA ARG A 905 -21.25 33.96 -6.72
C ARG A 905 -21.07 32.60 -6.07
N VAL A 906 -21.82 32.39 -5.00
CA VAL A 906 -21.98 31.11 -4.30
C VAL A 906 -22.69 30.16 -5.27
N GLU A 907 -21.92 29.57 -6.18
CA GLU A 907 -22.30 28.34 -6.87
C GLU A 907 -21.88 27.19 -5.96
N GLU A 908 -22.86 26.61 -5.26
CA GLU A 908 -22.72 25.26 -4.74
C GLU A 908 -22.58 24.34 -5.95
N SER A 909 -21.35 23.93 -6.25
CA SER A 909 -21.12 22.82 -7.16
C SER A 909 -21.90 21.61 -6.63
N GLN A 910 -22.84 21.12 -7.44
CA GLN A 910 -23.76 20.02 -7.11
C GLN A 910 -23.08 18.64 -7.00
N GLY A 911 -21.80 18.59 -6.62
CA GLY A 911 -21.07 17.34 -6.42
C GLY A 911 -19.96 17.54 -5.39
N HIS A 912 -20.27 17.33 -4.12
CA HIS A 912 -19.26 17.02 -3.09
C HIS A 912 -19.37 15.53 -2.79
N VAL A 913 -18.25 14.82 -2.65
CA VAL A 913 -18.26 13.38 -2.41
C VAL A 913 -18.78 13.06 -1.02
N HIS A 914 -18.36 13.86 -0.03
CA HIS A 914 -18.75 13.62 1.35
C HIS A 914 -18.65 14.88 2.20
N ARG A 915 -19.49 14.97 3.23
CA ARG A 915 -19.49 16.04 4.22
C ARG A 915 -19.16 15.45 5.60
N MET A 916 -18.00 15.80 6.13
CA MET A 916 -17.60 15.47 7.50
C MET A 916 -18.13 16.52 8.46
N TYR A 917 -18.78 16.12 9.54
CA TYR A 917 -19.32 17.07 10.53
C TYR A 917 -18.37 17.24 11.71
N PHE A 918 -18.26 18.48 12.20
CA PHE A 918 -17.58 18.76 13.46
C PHE A 918 -18.43 18.26 14.63
N MET A 919 -17.82 17.47 15.51
CA MET A 919 -18.42 17.02 16.75
C MET A 919 -18.25 18.08 17.85
N GLY A 920 -19.15 18.08 18.84
CA GLY A 920 -19.11 18.99 19.99
C GLY A 920 -19.94 20.28 19.83
N SER A 921 -20.42 20.82 20.96
CA SER A 921 -21.33 21.98 21.01
C SER A 921 -20.66 23.36 20.82
N ASN A 922 -19.35 23.37 20.53
CA ASN A 922 -18.50 24.56 20.45
C ASN A 922 -18.62 25.48 21.67
N THR A 923 -18.62 24.87 22.84
CA THR A 923 -18.59 25.57 24.13
C THR A 923 -17.17 25.54 24.67
N PHE A 924 -16.85 26.38 25.66
CA PHE A 924 -15.50 26.40 26.25
C PHE A 924 -15.10 25.05 26.87
N SER A 925 -16.08 24.26 27.31
CA SER A 925 -15.90 22.91 27.86
C SER A 925 -15.85 21.82 26.79
N GLU A 926 -16.39 22.08 25.61
CA GLU A 926 -16.54 21.09 24.53
C GLU A 926 -16.31 21.80 23.17
N PRO A 927 -15.02 21.99 22.79
CA PRO A 927 -14.67 22.60 21.50
C PRO A 927 -15.08 21.70 20.34
N TRP A 928 -15.07 22.25 19.12
CA TRP A 928 -15.26 21.45 17.92
C TRP A 928 -14.13 20.45 17.75
N TYR A 929 -14.42 19.23 17.32
CA TYR A 929 -13.39 18.28 16.95
C TYR A 929 -13.82 17.36 15.80
N LEU A 930 -12.86 16.84 15.06
CA LEU A 930 -13.05 15.76 14.08
C LEU A 930 -12.49 14.45 14.66
N PRO A 931 -13.12 13.30 14.36
CA PRO A 931 -12.60 12.00 14.75
C PRO A 931 -11.35 11.65 13.92
N HIS A 932 -10.40 10.92 14.53
CA HIS A 932 -9.18 10.40 13.89
C HIS A 932 -9.43 9.17 13.00
N THR A 933 -10.67 8.97 12.55
CA THR A 933 -11.03 7.89 11.65
C THR A 933 -11.75 8.48 10.45
N PRO A 934 -11.21 8.36 9.23
CA PRO A 934 -11.89 8.84 8.03
C PRO A 934 -13.19 8.06 7.82
N PRO A 935 -14.32 8.71 7.52
CA PRO A 935 -15.56 8.03 7.15
C PRO A 935 -15.37 7.08 5.97
N GLU A 936 -16.12 5.98 5.96
CA GLU A 936 -16.03 4.93 4.92
C GLU A 936 -16.16 5.49 3.49
N GLN A 937 -16.90 6.59 3.31
CA GLN A 937 -17.10 7.23 1.99
C GLN A 937 -15.88 7.98 1.46
N ILE A 938 -14.92 8.36 2.30
CA ILE A 938 -13.70 9.10 1.87
C ILE A 938 -12.41 8.31 2.09
N LYS A 939 -12.50 7.14 2.72
CA LYS A 939 -11.36 6.27 3.01
C LYS A 939 -10.55 5.92 1.76
N GLU A 940 -11.21 5.85 0.61
CA GLU A 940 -10.57 5.56 -0.69
C GLU A 940 -9.90 6.78 -1.34
N ILE A 941 -10.28 8.00 -0.95
CA ILE A 941 -9.82 9.27 -1.53
C ILE A 941 -8.67 9.87 -0.71
N VAL A 942 -8.52 9.46 0.54
CA VAL A 942 -7.65 10.09 1.52
C VAL A 942 -6.56 9.12 2.01
N TYR A 943 -5.36 9.61 2.30
CA TYR A 943 -4.32 8.87 3.02
C TYR A 943 -4.58 8.94 4.53
N GLU A 944 -4.78 7.78 5.17
CA GLU A 944 -5.19 7.68 6.59
C GLU A 944 -4.22 8.37 7.56
N ASP A 945 -2.90 8.16 7.40
CA ASP A 945 -1.89 8.80 8.25
C ASP A 945 -1.80 10.32 8.07
N ALA A 946 -1.97 10.80 6.83
CA ALA A 946 -1.97 12.24 6.54
C ALA A 946 -3.28 12.91 6.98
N PHE A 947 -4.39 12.19 6.93
CA PHE A 947 -5.68 12.63 7.48
C PHE A 947 -5.61 12.75 9.00
N ASN A 948 -4.97 11.81 9.68
CA ASN A 948 -4.84 11.86 11.14
C ASN A 948 -4.06 13.10 11.59
N ARG A 949 -2.95 13.43 10.91
CA ARG A 949 -2.20 14.68 11.14
C ARG A 949 -3.02 15.93 10.84
N PHE A 950 -3.80 15.93 9.77
CA PHE A 950 -4.73 17.02 9.46
C PHE A 950 -5.80 17.20 10.54
N VAL A 951 -6.35 16.10 11.07
CA VAL A 951 -7.32 16.12 12.17
C VAL A 951 -6.68 16.66 13.44
N ASP A 952 -5.43 16.29 13.76
CA ASP A 952 -4.68 16.86 14.89
C ASP A 952 -4.57 18.38 14.79
N GLU A 953 -4.21 18.92 13.62
CA GLU A 953 -4.06 20.36 13.39
C GLU A 953 -5.40 21.10 13.49
N ILE A 954 -6.47 20.54 12.90
CA ILE A 954 -7.82 21.10 13.04
C ILE A 954 -8.29 21.09 14.50
N ASN A 955 -8.08 19.99 15.21
CA ASN A 955 -8.46 19.85 16.61
C ASN A 955 -7.65 20.79 17.51
N ALA A 956 -6.39 21.08 17.16
CA ALA A 956 -5.59 22.09 17.85
C ALA A 956 -6.18 23.50 17.67
N ILE A 957 -6.52 23.90 16.44
CA ILE A 957 -7.09 25.24 16.13
C ILE A 957 -8.45 25.45 16.81
N SER A 958 -9.24 24.39 16.96
CA SER A 958 -10.59 24.45 17.53
C SER A 958 -10.62 24.53 19.07
N THR A 959 -9.52 24.23 19.78
CA THR A 959 -9.46 24.30 21.26
C THR A 959 -9.50 25.72 21.80
N TYR A 960 -10.15 25.96 22.95
CA TYR A 960 -10.21 27.28 23.60
C TYR A 960 -9.11 27.39 24.67
N PRO A 961 -8.35 28.51 24.71
CA PRO A 961 -7.47 28.77 25.84
C PRO A 961 -8.30 29.07 27.09
N TRP A 962 -7.82 28.59 28.23
CA TRP A 962 -8.54 28.59 29.52
C TRP A 962 -9.04 29.98 29.98
N TRP A 963 -8.32 31.06 29.64
CA TRP A 963 -8.69 32.42 30.03
C TRP A 963 -10.00 32.90 29.36
N GLU A 964 -10.31 32.42 28.16
CA GLU A 964 -11.54 32.83 27.44
C GLU A 964 -12.80 32.31 28.14
N GLY A 965 -12.74 31.07 28.67
CA GLY A 965 -13.82 30.49 29.45
C GLY A 965 -14.04 31.21 30.79
N SER A 966 -12.96 31.73 31.37
CA SER A 966 -13.01 32.54 32.59
C SER A 966 -13.71 33.88 32.34
N VAL A 967 -13.35 34.58 31.26
CA VAL A 967 -14.01 35.84 30.84
C VAL A 967 -15.50 35.62 30.56
N TYR A 968 -15.85 34.56 29.81
CA TYR A 968 -17.26 34.25 29.55
C TYR A 968 -18.05 33.98 30.84
N SER A 969 -17.46 33.25 31.78
CA SER A 969 -18.12 32.96 33.06
C SER A 969 -18.38 34.22 33.88
N ILE A 970 -17.43 35.16 33.89
CA ILE A 970 -17.57 36.46 34.56
C ILE A 970 -18.66 37.31 33.88
N VAL A 971 -18.63 37.43 32.56
CA VAL A 971 -19.61 38.23 31.79
C VAL A 971 -21.00 37.60 31.84
N ARG A 972 -21.11 36.27 31.89
CA ARG A 972 -22.39 35.54 32.05
C ARG A 972 -23.10 35.90 33.34
N ILE A 973 -22.35 36.11 34.42
CA ILE A 973 -22.88 36.50 35.74
C ILE A 973 -23.28 37.99 35.73
N LEU A 974 -22.46 38.86 35.13
CA LEU A 974 -22.67 40.31 35.15
C LEU A 974 -23.69 40.81 34.12
N ALA A 975 -23.73 40.22 32.93
CA ALA A 975 -24.57 40.64 31.81
C ALA A 975 -24.74 39.50 30.78
N TYR A 976 -25.72 38.62 31.02
CA TYR A 976 -26.02 37.47 30.15
C TYR A 976 -26.14 37.79 28.63
N PRO A 977 -26.81 38.88 28.19
CA PRO A 977 -26.91 39.20 26.77
C PRO A 977 -25.55 39.52 26.13
N LEU A 978 -24.67 40.18 26.89
CA LEU A 978 -23.31 40.48 26.45
C LEU A 978 -22.46 39.22 26.42
N ALA A 979 -22.63 38.30 27.38
CA ALA A 979 -21.93 37.01 27.40
C ALA A 979 -22.28 36.15 26.18
N TRP A 980 -23.56 36.12 25.80
CA TRP A 980 -24.02 35.45 24.60
C TRP A 980 -23.40 36.06 23.33
N SER A 981 -23.41 37.39 23.22
CA SER A 981 -22.80 38.09 22.09
C SER A 981 -21.29 37.85 21.99
N TRP A 982 -20.60 37.78 23.14
CA TRP A 982 -19.17 37.50 23.24
C TRP A 982 -18.85 36.07 22.78
N LEU A 983 -19.62 35.08 23.23
CA LEU A 983 -19.48 33.69 22.80
C LEU A 983 -19.68 33.56 21.29
N GLN A 984 -20.69 34.22 20.72
CA GLN A 984 -20.95 34.21 19.27
C GLN A 984 -19.83 34.85 18.46
N TRP A 985 -19.28 35.96 18.96
CA TRP A 985 -18.15 36.63 18.33
C TRP A 985 -16.89 35.74 18.33
N ARG A 986 -16.57 35.07 19.45
CA ARG A 986 -15.44 34.12 19.51
C ARG A 986 -15.62 32.94 18.55
N ARG A 987 -16.84 32.40 18.42
CA ARG A 987 -17.16 31.32 17.47
C ARG A 987 -16.94 31.74 16.01
N ARG A 988 -17.29 32.97 15.63
CA ARG A 988 -17.06 33.52 14.28
C ARG A 988 -15.58 33.61 13.93
N ILE A 989 -14.76 34.12 14.86
CA ILE A 989 -13.30 34.24 14.66
C ILE A 989 -12.67 32.86 14.44
N LYS A 990 -13.09 31.83 15.19
CA LYS A 990 -12.57 30.47 15.02
C LYS A 990 -12.93 29.86 13.67
N LEU A 991 -14.17 30.02 13.23
CA LEU A 991 -14.59 29.54 11.91
C LEU A 991 -13.80 30.21 10.78
N GLN A 992 -13.52 31.51 10.90
CA GLN A 992 -12.69 32.23 9.94
C GLN A 992 -11.26 31.67 9.88
N ARG A 993 -10.63 31.43 11.04
CA ARG A 993 -9.30 30.80 11.11
C ARG A 993 -9.27 29.40 10.50
N LEU A 994 -10.26 28.57 10.78
CA LEU A 994 -10.37 27.24 10.17
C LEU A 994 -10.52 27.31 8.65
N ARG A 995 -11.27 28.29 8.14
CA ARG A 995 -11.43 28.50 6.69
C ARG A 995 -10.13 29.00 6.04
N GLU A 996 -9.39 29.88 6.69
CA GLU A 996 -8.09 30.36 6.22
C GLU A 996 -7.05 29.25 6.22
N PHE A 997 -7.00 28.45 7.29
CA PHE A 997 -6.11 27.29 7.39
C PHE A 997 -6.33 26.30 6.24
N VAL A 998 -7.57 25.83 6.03
CA VAL A 998 -7.90 24.85 4.98
C VAL A 998 -7.71 25.42 3.56
N ARG A 999 -7.86 26.73 3.36
CA ARG A 999 -7.77 27.35 2.02
C ARG A 999 -6.34 27.73 1.61
N SER A 1000 -5.49 28.13 2.56
CA SER A 1000 -4.20 28.75 2.23
C SER A 1000 -2.98 28.23 2.98
N GLU A 1001 -3.16 27.57 4.13
CA GLU A 1001 -2.04 27.13 4.96
C GLU A 1001 -1.78 25.62 4.83
N TYR A 1002 -2.85 24.83 4.67
CA TYR A 1002 -2.76 23.38 4.49
C TYR A 1002 -2.54 22.99 3.01
N ASP A 1003 -1.64 22.04 2.76
CA ASP A 1003 -1.20 21.61 1.42
C ASP A 1003 -2.10 20.53 0.78
N HIS A 1004 -3.22 20.19 1.41
CA HIS A 1004 -4.13 19.11 1.02
C HIS A 1004 -3.42 17.75 0.84
N ALA A 1005 -2.28 17.50 1.51
CA ALA A 1005 -1.51 16.27 1.39
C ALA A 1005 -2.31 15.00 1.74
N CYS A 1006 -3.39 15.13 2.50
CA CYS A 1006 -4.28 14.01 2.80
C CYS A 1006 -5.03 13.48 1.56
N LEU A 1007 -5.22 14.25 0.49
CA LEU A 1007 -5.94 13.80 -0.72
C LEU A 1007 -5.03 13.01 -1.66
N ARG A 1008 -5.50 11.86 -2.15
CA ARG A 1008 -4.75 10.98 -3.07
C ARG A 1008 -4.59 11.58 -4.48
N SER A 1009 -5.61 12.30 -4.99
CA SER A 1009 -5.58 12.85 -6.35
C SER A 1009 -4.57 14.01 -6.49
N CYS A 1010 -3.61 13.88 -7.41
CA CYS A 1010 -2.62 14.94 -7.73
C CYS A 1010 -3.29 16.23 -8.23
N ARG A 1011 -4.38 16.12 -8.99
CA ARG A 1011 -5.13 17.28 -9.51
C ARG A 1011 -5.85 18.04 -8.40
N SER A 1012 -6.43 17.32 -7.43
CA SER A 1012 -7.10 17.94 -6.28
C SER A 1012 -6.12 18.67 -5.34
N ARG A 1013 -4.88 18.17 -5.24
CA ARG A 1013 -3.77 18.82 -4.51
C ARG A 1013 -3.27 20.07 -5.23
N ALA A 1014 -3.10 20.01 -6.55
CA ALA A 1014 -2.60 21.13 -7.35
C ALA A 1014 -3.56 22.33 -7.42
N LEU A 1015 -4.87 22.08 -7.27
CA LEU A 1015 -5.90 23.12 -7.38
C LEU A 1015 -6.27 23.80 -6.04
N TYR A 1016 -5.80 23.32 -4.88
CA TYR A 1016 -6.18 23.83 -3.55
C TYR A 1016 -7.71 23.95 -3.32
N GLU A 1017 -8.51 23.11 -3.98
CA GLU A 1017 -9.97 23.16 -3.92
C GLU A 1017 -10.62 21.88 -3.38
N GLY A 1018 -9.82 20.86 -3.06
CA GLY A 1018 -10.33 19.55 -2.66
C GLY A 1018 -11.02 19.49 -1.29
N LEU A 1019 -10.79 20.48 -0.41
CA LEU A 1019 -11.43 20.60 0.91
C LEU A 1019 -11.99 22.00 1.12
N LYS A 1020 -13.25 22.13 1.57
CA LYS A 1020 -13.87 23.43 1.90
C LYS A 1020 -14.63 23.39 3.23
N VAL A 1021 -14.46 24.43 4.06
CA VAL A 1021 -15.18 24.56 5.34
C VAL A 1021 -16.47 25.37 5.17
N ALA A 1022 -17.62 24.73 5.37
CA ALA A 1022 -18.95 25.33 5.26
C ALA A 1022 -19.64 25.43 6.62
N ALA A 1023 -20.43 26.50 6.79
CA ALA A 1023 -21.25 26.74 7.98
C ALA A 1023 -22.50 27.54 7.61
N THR A 1024 -23.60 27.33 8.33
CA THR A 1024 -24.83 28.11 8.16
C THR A 1024 -24.67 29.54 8.72
N PRO A 1025 -25.39 30.54 8.16
CA PRO A 1025 -25.27 31.94 8.55
C PRO A 1025 -25.66 32.22 10.02
N ASP A 1026 -26.46 31.34 10.63
CA ASP A 1026 -27.04 31.58 11.96
C ASP A 1026 -26.15 31.11 13.12
N LEU A 1027 -25.13 30.25 12.93
CA LEU A 1027 -24.19 29.77 13.98
C LEU A 1027 -24.85 29.29 15.31
N MET A 1028 -26.14 28.90 15.28
CA MET A 1028 -26.96 28.56 16.45
C MET A 1028 -27.43 27.11 16.38
N LEU A 1029 -27.40 26.40 17.51
CA LEU A 1029 -28.02 25.08 17.69
C LEU A 1029 -29.47 25.28 18.19
N GLY A 1030 -30.46 24.98 17.36
CA GLY A 1030 -31.87 24.98 17.76
C GLY A 1030 -32.23 23.69 18.48
N ASP A 1031 -32.04 23.65 19.81
CA ASP A 1031 -32.76 22.71 20.69
C ASP A 1031 -32.66 23.00 22.21
N ASN A 1032 -31.81 23.93 22.65
CA ASN A 1032 -31.58 24.16 24.09
C ASN A 1032 -32.40 25.29 24.75
N ILE A 1033 -33.23 26.02 24.00
CA ILE A 1033 -34.01 27.15 24.57
C ILE A 1033 -35.35 26.66 25.13
N ILE A 1034 -36.05 25.76 24.43
CA ILE A 1034 -37.40 25.29 24.83
C ILE A 1034 -37.31 24.27 25.97
N THR A 1035 -36.31 23.39 25.96
CA THR A 1035 -36.04 22.39 27.01
C THR A 1035 -35.61 23.03 28.34
N SER A 1036 -34.82 24.11 28.28
CA SER A 1036 -34.38 24.86 29.47
C SER A 1036 -35.54 25.64 30.12
N LEU A 1037 -36.42 26.25 29.31
CA LEU A 1037 -37.59 27.00 29.80
C LEU A 1037 -38.71 26.08 30.36
N MET A 1038 -38.94 24.92 29.74
CA MET A 1038 -40.00 23.99 30.17
C MET A 1038 -39.62 23.12 31.38
N SER A 1039 -38.33 22.79 31.56
CA SER A 1039 -37.87 22.02 32.73
C SER A 1039 -37.96 22.79 34.05
N GLN A 1040 -38.08 24.11 34.00
CA GLN A 1040 -38.32 24.96 35.18
C GLN A 1040 -39.82 25.08 35.53
N SER A 1041 -40.72 24.62 34.65
CA SER A 1041 -42.15 24.94 34.72
C SER A 1041 -43.07 23.72 34.97
N ILE A 1042 -42.57 22.48 34.83
CA ILE A 1042 -43.38 21.25 34.92
C ILE A 1042 -42.67 20.21 35.80
N PRO A 1043 -43.35 19.56 36.77
CA PRO A 1043 -42.76 18.50 37.58
C PRO A 1043 -42.24 17.34 36.71
N PRO A 1044 -41.06 16.76 37.02
CA PRO A 1044 -40.40 15.75 36.19
C PRO A 1044 -41.30 14.55 35.86
N THR A 1045 -42.17 14.15 36.79
CA THR A 1045 -43.07 13.00 36.65
C THR A 1045 -44.15 13.19 35.60
N THR A 1046 -44.59 14.43 35.36
CA THR A 1046 -45.60 14.76 34.35
C THR A 1046 -44.97 14.89 32.97
N TRP A 1047 -43.75 15.42 32.90
CA TRP A 1047 -42.95 15.49 31.67
C TRP A 1047 -42.62 14.10 31.12
N TYR A 1048 -42.18 13.17 31.98
CA TYR A 1048 -41.92 11.78 31.58
C TYR A 1048 -43.18 11.04 31.11
N ARG A 1049 -44.35 11.35 31.68
CA ARG A 1049 -45.63 10.74 31.25
C ARG A 1049 -46.17 11.32 29.95
N PHE A 1050 -45.94 12.61 29.69
CA PHE A 1050 -46.32 13.25 28.43
C PHE A 1050 -45.44 12.75 27.27
N VAL A 1051 -44.12 12.67 27.48
CA VAL A 1051 -43.17 12.11 26.50
C VAL A 1051 -43.42 10.61 26.28
N ALA A 1052 -43.77 9.86 27.32
CA ALA A 1052 -44.16 8.45 27.19
C ALA A 1052 -45.51 8.28 26.45
N GLY A 1053 -46.47 9.19 26.65
CA GLY A 1053 -47.75 9.20 25.93
C GLY A 1053 -47.60 9.55 24.45
N LEU A 1054 -46.72 10.50 24.12
CA LEU A 1054 -46.39 10.86 22.74
C LEU A 1054 -45.63 9.73 22.03
N ASN A 1055 -44.66 9.10 22.72
CA ASN A 1055 -43.96 7.91 22.24
C ASN A 1055 -44.88 6.69 22.10
N ALA A 1056 -45.95 6.58 22.91
CA ALA A 1056 -46.95 5.52 22.79
C ALA A 1056 -47.91 5.74 21.61
N GLN A 1057 -48.26 6.99 21.31
CA GLN A 1057 -49.07 7.37 20.13
C GLN A 1057 -48.28 7.20 18.82
N LEU A 1058 -46.99 7.55 18.80
CA LEU A 1058 -46.09 7.30 17.65
C LEU A 1058 -45.81 5.80 17.43
N ARG A 1059 -45.88 4.97 18.47
CA ARG A 1059 -45.80 3.50 18.38
C ARG A 1059 -47.07 2.84 17.81
N LEU A 1060 -48.21 3.53 17.79
CA LEU A 1060 -49.48 3.01 17.26
C LEU A 1060 -49.68 3.34 15.76
N VAL A 1061 -48.93 4.29 15.19
CA VAL A 1061 -49.06 4.72 13.78
C VAL A 1061 -48.10 3.98 12.84
N ARG A 1062 -47.17 3.14 13.33
CA ARG A 1062 -46.32 2.28 12.49
C ARG A 1062 -46.04 0.92 13.12
N ARG A 1063 -46.88 -0.07 12.82
CA ARG A 1063 -46.48 -1.49 12.91
C ARG A 1063 -45.77 -1.87 11.61
N GLY A 1064 -44.44 -1.87 11.64
CA GLY A 1064 -43.61 -2.50 10.60
C GLY A 1064 -42.29 -1.79 10.34
N ARG A 1065 -41.21 -2.30 10.95
CA ARG A 1065 -39.78 -2.03 10.66
C ARG A 1065 -39.18 -0.69 11.15
N LEU A 1066 -38.76 -0.70 12.42
CA LEU A 1066 -37.63 0.13 12.90
C LEU A 1066 -36.98 -0.56 14.12
N LYS A 1067 -36.33 -1.71 13.85
CA LYS A 1067 -35.59 -2.48 14.88
C LYS A 1067 -34.11 -2.69 14.54
N THR A 1068 -33.56 -1.94 13.58
CA THR A 1068 -32.13 -2.04 13.19
C THR A 1068 -31.33 -0.76 13.34
N MET A 1069 -31.85 0.28 14.02
CA MET A 1069 -31.12 1.56 14.18
C MET A 1069 -30.93 2.00 15.63
N PHE A 1070 -31.09 1.11 16.62
CA PHE A 1070 -30.86 1.44 18.03
C PHE A 1070 -29.97 0.41 18.73
N GLN A 1071 -28.66 0.57 18.53
CA GLN A 1071 -27.56 0.28 19.46
C GLN A 1071 -26.47 1.34 19.16
N SER A 1072 -26.68 2.59 19.61
CA SER A 1072 -26.10 3.23 20.83
C SER A 1072 -24.73 3.87 20.60
N PRO A 1073 -24.37 5.02 21.21
CA PRO A 1073 -25.20 6.14 21.69
C PRO A 1073 -24.60 7.53 21.34
N THR A 1074 -25.41 8.50 20.92
CA THR A 1074 -25.29 9.91 21.35
C THR A 1074 -26.62 10.60 21.04
N GLY A 1075 -27.16 11.27 22.04
CA GLY A 1075 -28.45 11.95 21.95
C GLY A 1075 -28.30 13.36 21.40
N GLY A 1076 -29.29 13.77 20.60
CA GLY A 1076 -29.73 15.16 20.45
C GLY A 1076 -28.84 16.10 19.63
N GLY A 1077 -29.35 16.54 18.48
CA GLY A 1077 -28.92 17.77 17.82
C GLY A 1077 -28.65 17.58 16.32
N TYR A 1078 -29.46 18.25 15.49
CA TYR A 1078 -29.09 18.53 14.10
C TYR A 1078 -27.75 19.31 14.08
N CYS A 1079 -26.67 18.71 13.58
CA CYS A 1079 -25.37 19.36 13.44
C CYS A 1079 -25.19 19.89 12.00
N GLN A 1080 -25.20 21.21 11.80
CA GLN A 1080 -25.10 21.88 10.49
C GLN A 1080 -23.70 22.46 10.17
N TYR A 1081 -22.61 21.92 10.75
CA TYR A 1081 -21.23 22.40 10.51
C TYR A 1081 -20.35 21.27 9.99
N GLY A 1082 -19.65 21.47 8.88
CA GLY A 1082 -18.83 20.40 8.31
C GLY A 1082 -17.83 20.82 7.23
N LEU A 1083 -16.86 19.93 7.03
CA LEU A 1083 -15.85 19.96 5.98
C LEU A 1083 -16.38 19.21 4.74
N LEU A 1084 -16.40 19.87 3.59
CA LEU A 1084 -16.80 19.31 2.31
C LEU A 1084 -15.57 18.77 1.59
N VAL A 1085 -15.64 17.52 1.11
CA VAL A 1085 -14.60 16.88 0.30
C VAL A 1085 -15.08 16.81 -1.15
N TYR A 1086 -14.26 17.31 -2.07
CA TYR A 1086 -14.52 17.26 -3.51
C TYR A 1086 -13.58 16.26 -4.18
N ALA A 1087 -14.13 15.39 -5.04
CA ALA A 1087 -13.36 14.65 -6.02
C ALA A 1087 -13.58 15.30 -7.39
N ALA A 1088 -12.50 15.56 -8.11
CA ALA A 1088 -12.58 15.84 -9.53
C ALA A 1088 -12.47 14.49 -10.25
N ASP A 1089 -13.56 13.99 -10.81
CA ASP A 1089 -13.59 12.73 -11.55
C ASP A 1089 -12.73 12.82 -12.83
N ASP A 1090 -11.92 11.77 -13.06
CA ASP A 1090 -11.33 11.50 -14.36
C ASP A 1090 -12.43 10.91 -15.27
N ALA A 1091 -12.76 11.62 -16.35
CA ALA A 1091 -13.76 11.18 -17.31
C ALA A 1091 -13.29 9.93 -18.07
N ASN A 1092 -14.09 8.88 -18.02
CA ASN A 1092 -13.90 7.62 -18.74
C ASN A 1092 -14.16 7.74 -20.27
N HIS A 1093 -13.25 7.13 -21.03
CA HIS A 1093 -13.37 6.50 -22.36
C HIS A 1093 -14.09 7.22 -23.53
N ALA A 1094 -13.29 7.66 -24.51
CA ALA A 1094 -13.66 7.68 -25.93
C ALA A 1094 -12.59 6.94 -26.76
N SER A 1095 -13.08 6.06 -27.63
CA SER A 1095 -12.40 5.17 -28.56
C SER A 1095 -11.34 5.84 -29.46
N PHE A 1096 -10.15 5.25 -29.57
CA PHE A 1096 -9.18 5.56 -30.63
C PHE A 1096 -9.23 4.52 -31.74
N GLY A 1097 -9.83 4.91 -32.88
CA GLY A 1097 -9.62 4.29 -34.17
C GLY A 1097 -8.80 5.22 -35.06
N GLY A 1098 -7.62 4.75 -35.45
CA GLY A 1098 -6.97 4.92 -36.76
C GLY A 1098 -6.78 6.30 -37.42
N VAL A 1099 -5.48 6.61 -37.63
CA VAL A 1099 -4.86 6.98 -38.93
C VAL A 1099 -4.74 8.47 -39.33
N ASP A 1100 -3.46 8.84 -39.49
CA ASP A 1100 -2.79 9.77 -40.43
C ASP A 1100 -2.50 11.26 -40.14
N HIS A 1101 -1.18 11.51 -40.20
CA HIS A 1101 -0.43 12.63 -40.79
C HIS A 1101 -0.60 14.06 -40.24
N ALA A 1102 0.43 14.57 -39.55
CA ALA A 1102 1.49 15.42 -40.15
C ALA A 1102 2.37 16.14 -39.08
N LYS A 1103 3.69 16.07 -39.29
CA LYS A 1103 4.79 16.85 -38.66
C LYS A 1103 4.83 18.32 -39.18
N PRO A 1104 5.84 19.16 -38.86
CA PRO A 1104 6.44 19.52 -37.56
C PRO A 1104 6.67 21.05 -37.41
N SER A 1105 6.94 21.55 -36.19
CA SER A 1105 7.75 22.77 -35.87
C SER A 1105 7.45 23.20 -34.43
N GLN A 1106 8.28 23.94 -33.69
CA GLN A 1106 9.72 24.19 -33.64
C GLN A 1106 9.95 24.86 -32.26
N GLU A 1107 11.14 24.69 -31.71
CA GLU A 1107 11.64 25.28 -30.46
C GLU A 1107 11.21 26.74 -30.22
N HIS A 1108 10.88 27.10 -28.98
CA HIS A 1108 11.68 28.05 -28.21
C HIS A 1108 11.34 28.03 -26.72
N SER A 1109 12.43 28.05 -25.94
CA SER A 1109 12.52 28.28 -24.51
C SER A 1109 11.97 29.65 -24.09
N ARG A 1110 11.36 29.71 -22.91
CA ARG A 1110 11.41 30.90 -22.05
C ARG A 1110 11.27 30.52 -20.59
N VAL A 1111 12.43 30.17 -20.02
CA VAL A 1111 12.80 30.59 -18.67
C VAL A 1111 12.97 32.10 -18.77
N ASP A 1112 12.07 32.84 -18.13
CA ASP A 1112 12.24 34.22 -17.60
C ASP A 1112 10.82 34.77 -17.33
N ASP A 1113 10.39 34.73 -16.06
CA ASP A 1113 9.58 35.78 -15.40
C ASP A 1113 9.04 35.31 -14.03
N ILE A 1114 9.94 34.92 -13.11
CA ILE A 1114 9.65 35.00 -11.66
C ILE A 1114 10.88 35.61 -10.95
N ILE A 1115 11.41 36.69 -11.51
CA ILE A 1115 12.25 37.67 -10.81
C ILE A 1115 11.77 39.04 -11.29
N HIS A 1116 10.61 39.49 -10.78
CA HIS A 1116 10.22 40.90 -10.63
C HIS A 1116 8.77 41.00 -10.15
N ARG A 1117 8.56 40.82 -8.83
CA ARG A 1117 7.45 41.51 -8.16
C ARG A 1117 7.73 41.77 -6.67
N GLU A 1118 8.94 42.25 -6.39
CA GLU A 1118 9.17 43.15 -5.27
C GLU A 1118 9.18 44.59 -5.79
N ASN A 1119 8.52 45.48 -5.03
CA ASN A 1119 8.54 46.94 -5.12
C ASN A 1119 7.71 47.62 -6.23
N TYR A 1120 6.41 47.72 -5.98
CA TYR A 1120 5.72 49.01 -6.08
C TYR A 1120 5.29 49.45 -4.67
N TYR A 1121 6.10 50.31 -4.08
CA TYR A 1121 5.78 51.08 -2.88
C TYR A 1121 5.26 52.45 -3.31
N GLY A 1122 4.18 52.91 -2.68
CA GLY A 1122 3.86 54.34 -2.53
C GLY A 1122 2.73 54.89 -3.40
N HIS A 1123 1.50 54.80 -2.92
CA HIS A 1123 0.65 55.95 -2.55
C HIS A 1123 -0.75 55.48 -2.18
N LEU A 1124 -1.08 55.46 -0.88
CA LEU A 1124 -2.36 55.95 -0.35
C LEU A 1124 -2.33 55.82 1.17
N LYS A 1125 -1.90 56.92 1.79
CA LYS A 1125 -2.04 57.17 3.22
C LYS A 1125 -3.31 58.02 3.40
N GLU A 1126 -4.16 57.54 4.29
CA GLU A 1126 -5.18 58.24 5.08
C GLU A 1126 -6.35 58.90 4.34
N GLU A 1127 -7.46 58.15 4.25
CA GLU A 1127 -8.74 58.66 4.73
C GLU A 1127 -9.32 57.72 5.79
N THR A 1128 -9.83 58.33 6.84
CA THR A 1128 -10.13 57.80 8.16
C THR A 1128 -11.62 57.47 8.30
N THR A 1129 -11.96 56.21 8.60
CA THR A 1129 -13.14 55.81 9.38
C THR A 1129 -12.86 54.41 9.94
N LEU A 1130 -12.48 54.16 11.19
CA LEU A 1130 -13.18 54.49 12.44
C LEU A 1130 -14.69 54.20 12.32
N ILE A 1131 -15.09 52.92 12.41
CA ILE A 1131 -16.39 52.59 13.00
C ILE A 1131 -16.11 52.25 14.47
N GLN A 1132 -15.94 53.33 15.24
CA GLN A 1132 -16.21 53.32 16.67
C GLN A 1132 -17.68 52.91 16.90
N PRO A 1133 -18.01 52.38 18.09
CA PRO A 1133 -19.35 51.92 18.40
C PRO A 1133 -20.33 53.08 18.32
N PRO A 1134 -21.61 52.88 17.99
CA PRO A 1134 -22.61 53.86 18.37
C PRO A 1134 -22.78 53.82 19.91
N LYS A 1135 -21.89 54.52 20.62
CA LYS A 1135 -22.29 55.30 21.81
C LYS A 1135 -23.05 56.51 21.28
N SER A 1136 -24.34 56.33 21.03
CA SER A 1136 -25.42 57.28 21.27
C SER A 1136 -26.67 56.81 20.54
N MET A 1137 -27.26 55.76 21.09
CA MET A 1137 -28.73 55.64 21.10
C MET A 1137 -29.19 55.19 22.50
N LYS A 1138 -28.44 55.61 23.52
CA LYS A 1138 -29.06 56.01 24.79
C LYS A 1138 -29.40 57.48 24.58
N ASP A 1139 -30.64 57.73 24.18
CA ASP A 1139 -31.47 58.87 24.59
C ASP A 1139 -32.63 59.19 23.63
N LEU A 1140 -32.88 58.43 22.54
CA LEU A 1140 -34.05 58.69 21.69
C LEU A 1140 -34.88 57.48 21.18
N VAL A 1141 -34.57 56.23 21.56
CA VAL A 1141 -35.41 55.07 21.15
C VAL A 1141 -36.11 54.38 22.33
N GLY A 1142 -35.79 54.77 23.57
CA GLY A 1142 -36.52 54.33 24.76
C GLY A 1142 -37.86 55.05 25.01
N PHE A 1143 -38.15 56.16 24.33
CA PHE A 1143 -39.32 57.01 24.62
C PHE A 1143 -40.37 57.10 23.52
N VAL A 1144 -40.13 56.53 22.32
CA VAL A 1144 -41.08 56.63 21.19
C VAL A 1144 -41.77 55.30 20.82
N TYR A 1145 -41.25 54.15 21.27
CA TYR A 1145 -41.84 52.84 20.93
C TYR A 1145 -42.90 52.30 21.91
N LEU A 1146 -43.03 52.89 23.10
CA LEU A 1146 -44.03 52.45 24.08
C LEU A 1146 -45.48 52.92 23.77
N PRO A 1147 -45.73 54.11 23.16
CA PRO A 1147 -47.09 54.50 22.78
C PRO A 1147 -47.47 54.19 21.32
N LEU A 1148 -46.51 54.04 20.39
CA LEU A 1148 -46.81 53.72 18.98
C LEU A 1148 -46.95 52.21 18.71
N GLY A 1149 -46.51 51.35 19.62
CA GLY A 1149 -46.73 49.90 19.57
C GLY A 1149 -48.19 49.46 19.74
N ILE A 1150 -49.10 50.37 20.06
CA ILE A 1150 -50.54 50.08 20.24
C ILE A 1150 -51.33 50.23 18.91
N ILE A 1151 -50.84 51.02 17.94
CA ILE A 1151 -51.62 51.39 16.73
C ILE A 1151 -51.09 50.74 15.44
N LEU A 1152 -49.82 50.32 15.39
CA LEU A 1152 -49.23 49.69 14.20
C LEU A 1152 -49.50 48.18 13.94
N PRO A 1153 -50.10 47.36 14.83
CA PRO A 1153 -50.26 45.94 14.52
C PRO A 1153 -51.46 45.62 13.61
N PHE A 1154 -52.42 46.55 13.46
CA PHE A 1154 -53.63 46.30 12.67
C PHE A 1154 -53.38 46.33 11.15
N PRO A 1155 -52.60 47.28 10.57
CA PRO A 1155 -52.32 47.29 9.13
C PRO A 1155 -51.37 46.17 8.69
N ALA A 1156 -50.41 45.79 9.55
CA ALA A 1156 -49.45 44.73 9.26
C ALA A 1156 -50.10 43.33 9.28
N GLY A 1157 -51.11 43.11 10.13
CA GLY A 1157 -51.87 41.86 10.19
C GLY A 1157 -52.84 41.68 9.01
N ILE A 1158 -53.41 42.76 8.47
CA ILE A 1158 -54.33 42.70 7.32
C ILE A 1158 -53.57 42.46 6.02
N ASN A 1159 -52.39 43.07 5.83
CA ASN A 1159 -51.61 42.89 4.60
C ASN A 1159 -51.11 41.44 4.41
N ALA A 1160 -50.98 40.67 5.51
CA ALA A 1160 -50.61 39.26 5.49
C ALA A 1160 -51.80 38.30 5.31
N LEU A 1161 -53.02 38.70 5.71
CA LEU A 1161 -54.23 37.90 5.49
C LEU A 1161 -54.65 37.86 4.02
N PHE A 1162 -54.15 38.78 3.20
CA PHE A 1162 -54.44 38.89 1.77
C PHE A 1162 -53.24 38.57 0.86
N SER A 1163 -52.09 38.14 1.40
CA SER A 1163 -50.95 37.73 0.58
C SER A 1163 -51.11 36.28 0.12
N HIS A 1164 -51.79 36.07 -1.01
CA HIS A 1164 -51.77 34.77 -1.71
C HIS A 1164 -50.52 34.69 -2.61
N GLY A 1165 -49.44 34.05 -2.12
CA GLY A 1165 -48.28 33.74 -2.95
C GLY A 1165 -47.27 32.82 -2.23
N PRO A 1166 -46.69 31.82 -2.93
CA PRO A 1166 -45.75 30.89 -2.34
C PRO A 1166 -44.37 31.55 -2.19
N ARG A 1167 -44.07 32.14 -1.03
CA ARG A 1167 -42.70 32.56 -0.66
C ARG A 1167 -42.42 32.30 0.83
N ARG A 1168 -41.38 31.48 1.07
CA ARG A 1168 -40.65 31.15 2.33
C ARG A 1168 -41.34 31.55 3.65
N SER A 1169 -42.08 30.58 4.21
CA SER A 1169 -42.83 30.61 5.48
C SER A 1169 -41.99 30.99 6.72
N ALA A 1170 -40.69 30.67 6.75
CA ALA A 1170 -39.86 30.79 7.94
C ALA A 1170 -39.60 32.25 8.42
N GLY A 1171 -39.58 33.23 7.51
CA GLY A 1171 -39.33 34.63 7.88
C GLY A 1171 -40.53 35.30 8.55
N LEU A 1172 -41.73 35.01 8.06
CA LEU A 1172 -42.99 35.57 8.57
C LEU A 1172 -43.34 35.00 9.94
N ALA A 1173 -43.11 33.70 10.17
CA ALA A 1173 -43.32 33.06 11.47
C ALA A 1173 -42.49 33.69 12.60
N ARG A 1174 -41.25 34.11 12.33
CA ARG A 1174 -40.38 34.79 13.32
C ARG A 1174 -40.91 36.18 13.70
N VAL A 1175 -41.48 36.92 12.75
CA VAL A 1175 -42.10 38.23 13.01
C VAL A 1175 -43.38 38.08 13.84
N TYR A 1176 -44.19 37.05 13.57
CA TYR A 1176 -45.39 36.73 14.35
C TYR A 1176 -45.09 36.25 15.78
N ALA A 1177 -44.03 35.45 15.97
CA ALA A 1177 -43.60 35.03 17.31
C ALA A 1177 -43.14 36.24 18.15
N LEU A 1178 -42.37 37.15 17.56
CA LEU A 1178 -41.93 38.38 18.22
C LEU A 1178 -43.11 39.32 18.55
N TRP A 1179 -44.11 39.39 17.67
CA TRP A 1179 -45.36 40.15 17.89
C TRP A 1179 -46.22 39.56 19.03
N ASN A 1180 -46.37 38.24 19.09
CA ASN A 1180 -47.10 37.59 20.18
C ASN A 1180 -46.42 37.79 21.53
N ILE A 1181 -45.09 37.66 21.59
CA ILE A 1181 -44.30 37.88 22.82
C ILE A 1181 -44.42 39.33 23.29
N THR A 1182 -44.24 40.31 22.40
CA THR A 1182 -44.35 41.74 22.76
C THR A 1182 -45.77 42.13 23.19
N SER A 1183 -46.81 41.52 22.62
CA SER A 1183 -48.20 41.78 23.07
C SER A 1183 -48.51 41.14 24.44
N LEU A 1184 -47.94 39.98 24.75
CA LEU A 1184 -48.07 39.32 26.05
C LEU A 1184 -47.37 40.10 27.17
N VAL A 1185 -46.20 40.67 26.87
CA VAL A 1185 -45.48 41.56 27.80
C VAL A 1185 -46.31 42.80 28.11
N ASN A 1186 -47.02 43.39 27.13
CA ASN A 1186 -47.91 44.52 27.38
C ASN A 1186 -49.11 44.18 28.28
N VAL A 1187 -49.69 42.98 28.15
CA VAL A 1187 -50.76 42.51 29.03
C VAL A 1187 -50.24 42.22 30.44
N ALA A 1188 -49.02 41.67 30.57
CA ALA A 1188 -48.35 41.47 31.85
C ALA A 1188 -48.02 42.80 32.55
N VAL A 1189 -47.57 43.81 31.81
CA VAL A 1189 -47.34 45.17 32.34
C VAL A 1189 -48.66 45.81 32.77
N ALA A 1190 -49.74 45.66 32.01
CA ALA A 1190 -51.07 46.14 32.41
C ALA A 1190 -51.57 45.44 33.70
N PHE A 1191 -51.31 44.14 33.84
CA PHE A 1191 -51.63 43.37 35.05
C PHE A 1191 -50.81 43.84 36.26
N ILE A 1192 -49.51 44.10 36.08
CA ILE A 1192 -48.61 44.58 37.14
C ILE A 1192 -48.98 46.02 37.54
N CYS A 1193 -49.29 46.90 36.58
CA CYS A 1193 -49.76 48.26 36.87
C CYS A 1193 -51.11 48.25 37.59
N GLY A 1194 -52.05 47.38 37.19
CA GLY A 1194 -53.32 47.17 37.89
C GLY A 1194 -53.15 46.64 39.31
N TYR A 1195 -52.25 45.67 39.50
CA TYR A 1195 -51.88 45.14 40.81
C TYR A 1195 -51.20 46.18 41.71
N TYR A 1196 -50.32 47.01 41.14
CA TYR A 1196 -49.65 48.09 41.86
C TYR A 1196 -50.63 49.20 42.25
N HIS A 1197 -51.57 49.56 41.36
CA HIS A 1197 -52.64 50.51 41.68
C HIS A 1197 -53.58 49.96 42.77
N TYR A 1198 -53.97 48.68 42.69
CA TYR A 1198 -54.79 48.02 43.72
C TYR A 1198 -54.08 47.96 45.09
N SER A 1199 -52.79 47.61 45.11
CA SER A 1199 -52.00 47.50 46.36
C SER A 1199 -51.64 48.85 46.99
N THR A 1200 -51.58 49.94 46.21
CA THR A 1200 -51.26 51.29 46.72
C THR A 1200 -52.50 52.12 47.09
N GLN A 1201 -53.70 51.69 46.71
CA GLN A 1201 -54.96 52.41 46.95
C GLN A 1201 -55.71 51.99 48.24
N SER A 1202 -54.99 51.42 49.23
CA SER A 1202 -55.52 51.14 50.58
C SER A 1202 -55.59 52.40 51.48
N SER A 1203 -55.15 53.57 51.02
CA SER A 1203 -55.29 54.80 51.81
C SER A 1203 -55.39 56.06 50.95
N LYS A 1204 -56.63 56.42 50.58
CA LYS A 1204 -57.27 57.75 50.74
C LYS A 1204 -58.48 57.90 49.81
N LYS A 1205 -59.65 58.09 50.42
CA LYS A 1205 -60.92 58.46 49.77
C LYS A 1205 -60.93 59.94 49.40
N VAL A 1206 -61.30 60.28 48.15
CA VAL A 1206 -62.23 61.38 47.80
C VAL A 1206 -62.92 61.02 46.48
N PRO A 1207 -64.26 61.21 46.34
CA PRO A 1207 -65.04 60.75 45.20
C PRO A 1207 -65.27 61.85 44.15
N TYR A 1208 -65.32 61.50 42.87
CA TYR A 1208 -66.50 61.63 42.00
C TYR A 1208 -66.18 61.27 40.55
N ILE A 1209 -67.22 60.81 39.83
CA ILE A 1209 -67.34 60.48 38.40
C ILE A 1209 -67.35 58.96 38.11
N GLN A 1210 -68.56 58.40 38.15
CA GLN A 1210 -68.99 57.14 37.52
C GLN A 1210 -68.96 57.30 35.99
N PRO A 1211 -68.58 56.26 35.22
CA PRO A 1211 -69.49 55.14 35.01
C PRO A 1211 -68.80 53.75 34.97
N TRP A 1212 -69.62 52.70 34.98
CA TRP A 1212 -69.32 51.27 34.89
C TRP A 1212 -69.01 50.60 36.24
N ASN A 1213 -70.09 50.16 36.90
CA ASN A 1213 -70.07 49.19 37.99
C ASN A 1213 -69.44 47.88 37.48
N MET A 1214 -68.16 47.68 37.80
CA MET A 1214 -67.66 46.38 38.22
C MET A 1214 -67.17 46.56 39.65
N ASP A 1215 -67.63 45.69 40.55
CA ASP A 1215 -67.32 45.77 41.97
C ASP A 1215 -65.80 45.80 42.22
N GLU A 1216 -65.37 46.52 43.26
CA GLU A 1216 -63.97 46.76 43.63
C GLU A 1216 -63.15 45.48 43.93
N SER A 1217 -63.72 44.29 43.75
CA SER A 1217 -63.09 42.97 43.85
C SER A 1217 -62.78 42.29 42.51
N GLU A 1218 -63.09 42.88 41.35
CA GLU A 1218 -63.02 42.23 40.03
C GLU A 1218 -62.04 42.86 39.01
N TRP A 1219 -61.08 43.67 39.47
CA TRP A 1219 -60.07 44.32 38.59
C TRP A 1219 -59.23 43.35 37.75
N TRP A 1220 -59.10 42.10 38.19
CA TRP A 1220 -58.36 41.04 37.51
C TRP A 1220 -59.13 40.44 36.33
N VAL A 1221 -60.46 40.61 36.26
CA VAL A 1221 -61.31 39.97 35.24
C VAL A 1221 -61.02 40.53 33.84
N PHE A 1222 -60.83 41.85 33.70
CA PHE A 1222 -60.55 42.46 32.40
C PHE A 1222 -59.17 42.09 31.83
N PRO A 1223 -58.07 42.15 32.60
CA PRO A 1223 -56.78 41.60 32.16
C PRO A 1223 -56.84 40.11 31.86
N VAL A 1224 -57.56 39.31 32.66
CA VAL A 1224 -57.71 37.86 32.39
C VAL A 1224 -58.51 37.61 31.12
N ALA A 1225 -59.57 38.37 30.86
CA ALA A 1225 -60.32 38.29 29.61
C ALA A 1225 -59.46 38.68 28.39
N LEU A 1226 -58.59 39.68 28.52
CA LEU A 1226 -57.61 40.04 27.49
C LEU A 1226 -56.57 38.94 27.27
N VAL A 1227 -56.10 38.27 28.33
CA VAL A 1227 -55.22 37.08 28.22
C VAL A 1227 -55.94 35.97 27.47
N VAL A 1228 -57.18 35.63 27.84
CA VAL A 1228 -57.96 34.58 27.17
C VAL A 1228 -58.20 34.91 25.69
N CYS A 1229 -58.58 36.16 25.39
CA CYS A 1229 -58.78 36.60 24.01
C CYS A 1229 -57.46 36.54 23.21
N LYS A 1230 -56.32 36.88 23.84
CA LYS A 1230 -54.99 36.75 23.23
C LYS A 1230 -54.56 35.30 23.04
N CYS A 1231 -54.88 34.40 23.97
CA CYS A 1231 -54.65 32.97 23.81
C CYS A 1231 -55.43 32.42 22.61
N ILE A 1232 -56.69 32.83 22.43
CA ILE A 1232 -57.51 32.43 21.28
C ILE A 1232 -56.95 33.02 19.97
N GLN A 1233 -56.56 34.30 19.96
CA GLN A 1233 -55.92 34.92 18.79
C GLN A 1233 -54.60 34.22 18.41
N SER A 1234 -53.72 33.97 19.38
CA SER A 1234 -52.45 33.26 19.16
C SER A 1234 -52.68 31.84 18.66
N TRP A 1235 -53.71 31.17 19.15
CA TRP A 1235 -54.06 29.82 18.73
C TRP A 1235 -54.57 29.79 17.28
N LEU A 1236 -55.45 30.72 16.90
CA LEU A 1236 -55.94 30.86 15.52
C LEU A 1236 -54.84 31.21 14.53
N ILE A 1237 -53.88 32.07 14.92
CA ILE A 1237 -52.75 32.43 14.07
C ILE A 1237 -51.77 31.27 13.93
N ASN A 1238 -51.46 30.56 15.02
CA ASN A 1238 -50.64 29.35 14.95
C ASN A 1238 -51.31 28.26 14.10
N TRP A 1239 -52.64 28.12 14.19
CA TRP A 1239 -53.40 27.24 13.30
C TRP A 1239 -53.29 27.69 11.83
N HIS A 1240 -53.41 28.98 11.55
CA HIS A 1240 -53.31 29.50 10.19
C HIS A 1240 -51.91 29.34 9.59
N VAL A 1241 -50.85 29.60 10.36
CA VAL A 1241 -49.45 29.37 9.97
C VAL A 1241 -49.20 27.89 9.73
N ALA A 1242 -49.70 27.01 10.61
CA ALA A 1242 -49.61 25.56 10.41
C ALA A 1242 -50.34 25.12 9.12
N ASN A 1243 -51.50 25.69 8.82
CA ASN A 1243 -52.22 25.42 7.57
C ASN A 1243 -51.50 25.91 6.31
N LEU A 1244 -50.69 26.98 6.40
CA LEU A 1244 -49.86 27.46 5.31
C LEU A 1244 -48.59 26.60 5.12
N GLU A 1245 -47.99 26.11 6.20
CA GLU A 1245 -46.87 25.14 6.15
C GLU A 1245 -47.32 23.77 5.61
N ILE A 1246 -48.55 23.35 5.88
CA ILE A 1246 -49.18 22.14 5.31
C ILE A 1246 -49.36 22.23 3.78
N GLN A 1247 -49.35 23.42 3.19
CA GLN A 1247 -49.47 23.58 1.73
C GLN A 1247 -48.13 23.47 0.99
N ASP A 1248 -47.00 23.40 1.69
CA ASP A 1248 -45.70 23.18 1.06
C ASP A 1248 -45.57 21.70 0.65
N ARG A 1249 -45.65 21.43 -0.65
CA ARG A 1249 -45.67 20.05 -1.19
C ARG A 1249 -44.37 19.29 -0.96
N SER A 1250 -43.26 19.97 -0.62
CA SER A 1250 -41.98 19.33 -0.28
C SER A 1250 -42.04 18.56 1.04
N LEU A 1251 -42.84 19.01 2.02
CA LEU A 1251 -43.05 18.35 3.32
C LEU A 1251 -43.78 17.00 3.23
N TYR A 1252 -44.45 16.74 2.12
CA TYR A 1252 -45.18 15.49 1.85
C TYR A 1252 -44.56 14.66 0.73
N SER A 1253 -43.40 15.09 0.19
CA SER A 1253 -42.67 14.31 -0.79
C SER A 1253 -42.09 13.05 -0.13
N THR A 1254 -42.30 11.89 -0.76
CA THR A 1254 -41.67 10.63 -0.34
C THR A 1254 -40.22 10.53 -0.80
N ASP A 1255 -39.77 11.46 -1.64
CA ASP A 1255 -38.40 11.53 -2.14
C ASP A 1255 -37.54 12.40 -1.22
N PHE A 1256 -36.51 11.77 -0.63
CA PHE A 1256 -35.70 12.34 0.45
C PHE A 1256 -34.90 13.56 0.00
N GLU A 1257 -34.43 13.60 -1.25
CA GLU A 1257 -33.63 14.71 -1.80
C GLU A 1257 -34.48 15.98 -2.02
N VAL A 1258 -35.74 15.83 -2.45
CA VAL A 1258 -36.67 16.96 -2.71
C VAL A 1258 -37.11 17.64 -1.42
N PHE A 1259 -37.17 16.90 -0.31
CA PHE A 1259 -37.43 17.45 1.03
C PHE A 1259 -36.29 18.35 1.54
N TRP A 1260 -35.04 18.02 1.19
CA TRP A 1260 -33.85 18.74 1.68
C TRP A 1260 -33.37 19.88 0.76
N GLN A 1261 -33.89 19.99 -0.45
CA GLN A 1261 -33.58 21.07 -1.39
C GLN A 1261 -34.44 22.36 -1.22
N SER A 1262 -35.57 22.31 -0.49
CA SER A 1262 -36.38 23.50 -0.15
C SER A 1262 -35.90 24.18 1.13
#